data_AF-A0A927A4U6-F1
#
_entry.id   AF-A0A927A4U6-F1
#
_cell.length_a   1.000
_cell.length_b   1.000
_cell.length_c   1.000
_cell.angle_alpha   90.00
_cell.angle_beta   90.00
_cell.angle_gamma   90.00
#
_symmetry.space_group_name_H-M   'P 1'
#
loop_
_entity.id
_entity.type
_entity.pdbx_description
1 polymer ?
#
loop_
_entity_poly.entity_id
_entity_poly.type
_entity_poly.pdbx_seq_one_letter_code
_entity_poly.pdbx_strand_id
1 'polypeptide(L)'
;MSSFLVVPIHLDALCLVKPRYITEPMVDFTRLPYFDAKVGQDINPDTPYLSEAILSKPFQDQRLQLKAGIHLHWSLPDALTQAQHQDDVTVFPAVPNRWLVTRSRKTSDHFVVEQQWLVESDFLSDDNPGSVNYPYIAEQMSSGFQRPFRYLGRKVPLDTWQVVTSPDSYLTKLTAVGYGEPTFAAFYPNCHSIFGFHDPEYGTERPQDLRYDIVGWYANIEQDALHALLQPLTTGTPWQTAIQEVFSWTAQTDTLQPERLVCYAQITFEPSADADITNPKLVEAGTDTGVSVGNTATESLAAHLGSQIDGIVPDELEDLLEALQLADHLEEQRLDVGPKFREGRHEGTFRSLSPGKLWTIRRQDDNSEGANVVLAQRRERATLPSDLAQALDRLNQLQYAYDQAQQQLEDLRDQIFADWYKYMLCVYPPETSRESYPDIDEVMYFIQTKDIARLQSLENTIGKLPTSAIGNSLAHQLEQALDIVVGLLEETNRSLTAENGRSQMSLQEVAAPRYYLPKEPVVLFTGDAATPSDRHGQDGRLHPEGLLQCQVTGAVVDSTFSSAAAVQAVREIVVPLFANFTETSSIAVNTWRHQPWHPILLQWEVEFFPTREGNNLSPENRSYQGDFIRQNYTLAEQEVELQLQPGKIPPDKAANVYSGTTILSPAAQPMLSERILIYLEKHLLAEYYQAQNIPEADQVPGYFRDRLTQILDWYKNHGSNTKFQTLIRVYEHLQQDSGNNLSQALGGFNDALLMHKVTRQIPIADPIGFEPYRSFSEQDVRHAVGRRMIRAPQPLNDFNPIRAGALKLLRLRLIDNFGVVHDVNVNNMTTTQQLRVEGYPDWVAMPPRLTQPARLNFRWLAAEEGVQETNSHPDTTPICGWLLPNNLDDSLAVYDRTGRALGSLYALSDPQNAALAQWRSAPGRESVVAIADLPDPHLSKAIAYIQGRGAAFLGNFLSAINTALAGIDPESYSQHRSQALLMGRPVAVVRASVDLQLLGLPAINQAWNVFRQDLHRSRRETNDFTKVLFPIRIGEYHQLNDGLVGYWVENAAGQIDSPFYAAQSEPNESNDIVTYHGEPIFIEQAIDAPPHYLTMLVDPCGVVHATSGILPTKAISIPADQYRQALSNIEITFFSAPILSDANQLDLPLPREAGYLWSWLQRSNNQWTEISTLRSIRRSVFVAAIGEGGDSLWQGLIQQGWLTVLDDETALVVADDQRPNLSQEMAPQRTQIEQILDHPTVDPARLEAHFLSQPTVREGWLKLRKSPTGNEQNA
;
A
#
# COMPACT_ATOMS: atom_id res chain seq x y z
N MET A 1 2.87 47.86 28.22
CA MET A 1 3.00 46.72 29.15
C MET A 1 2.69 45.48 28.35
N SER A 2 3.70 44.78 27.83
CA SER A 2 3.48 43.55 27.04
C SER A 2 3.58 42.31 27.92
N SER A 3 2.72 41.35 27.67
CA SER A 3 2.66 40.03 28.31
C SER A 3 3.42 39.00 27.47
N PHE A 4 4.05 38.03 28.13
CA PHE A 4 4.83 36.98 27.48
C PHE A 4 4.31 35.60 27.85
N LEU A 5 4.25 34.71 26.85
CA LEU A 5 4.20 33.26 27.07
C LEU A 5 5.63 32.75 27.07
N VAL A 6 6.10 32.27 28.22
CA VAL A 6 7.42 31.68 28.37
C VAL A 6 7.33 30.19 28.11
N VAL A 7 7.91 29.77 26.98
CA VAL A 7 7.92 28.40 26.48
C VAL A 7 9.23 27.72 26.91
N PRO A 8 9.17 26.66 27.73
CA PRO A 8 10.35 25.86 28.07
C PRO A 8 10.98 25.22 26.83
N ILE A 9 12.30 25.17 26.77
CA ILE A 9 13.06 24.44 25.75
C ILE A 9 14.17 23.62 26.40
N HIS A 10 14.63 22.57 25.72
CA HIS A 10 15.71 21.72 26.23
C HIS A 10 17.09 22.29 25.90
N LEU A 11 18.04 22.23 26.82
CA LEU A 11 19.42 22.71 26.66
C LEU A 11 20.43 21.65 27.08
N ASP A 12 21.35 21.33 26.18
CA ASP A 12 22.47 20.42 26.43
C ASP A 12 23.82 21.13 26.29
N ALA A 13 24.84 20.52 26.90
CA ALA A 13 26.21 20.99 26.81
C ALA A 13 27.19 19.84 26.52
N LEU A 14 28.03 19.99 25.50
CA LEU A 14 29.20 19.14 25.26
C LEU A 14 30.45 19.85 25.80
N CYS A 15 31.14 19.23 26.76
CA CYS A 15 32.31 19.82 27.41
C CYS A 15 33.61 19.20 26.90
N LEU A 16 34.45 19.98 26.22
CA LEU A 16 35.67 19.50 25.60
C LEU A 16 36.91 20.07 26.31
N VAL A 17 37.67 19.21 26.99
CA VAL A 17 38.98 19.57 27.60
C VAL A 17 40.12 19.64 26.57
N LYS A 18 39.87 19.19 25.35
CA LYS A 18 40.78 19.28 24.21
C LYS A 18 39.96 19.31 22.92
N PRO A 19 40.48 19.86 21.82
CA PRO A 19 39.79 19.80 20.54
C PRO A 19 39.42 18.36 20.16
N ARG A 20 38.21 18.16 19.63
CA ARG A 20 37.66 16.84 19.28
C ARG A 20 37.12 16.87 17.85
N TYR A 21 37.47 15.85 17.07
CA TYR A 21 36.84 15.62 15.78
C TYR A 21 35.45 15.01 15.99
N ILE A 22 34.50 15.55 15.26
CA ILE A 22 33.11 15.09 15.21
C ILE A 22 32.69 14.97 13.75
N THR A 23 31.50 14.43 13.55
CA THR A 23 30.84 14.41 12.25
C THR A 23 30.65 15.84 11.74
N GLU A 24 30.97 16.06 10.48
CA GLU A 24 30.88 17.37 9.82
C GLU A 24 29.41 17.76 9.52
N PRO A 25 29.13 19.03 9.17
CA PRO A 25 27.80 19.42 8.71
C PRO A 25 27.40 18.62 7.48
N MET A 26 26.10 18.41 7.28
CA MET A 26 25.59 17.61 6.16
C MET A 26 25.95 18.21 4.79
N VAL A 27 26.13 19.54 4.74
CA VAL A 27 26.45 20.30 3.53
C VAL A 27 27.53 21.34 3.83
N ASP A 28 28.48 21.51 2.92
CA ASP A 28 29.49 22.56 2.94
C ASP A 28 29.50 23.37 1.63
N PHE A 29 28.78 24.50 1.63
CA PHE A 29 28.66 25.38 0.47
C PHE A 29 29.97 26.07 0.07
N THR A 30 31.00 26.08 0.92
CA THR A 30 32.31 26.67 0.56
C THR A 30 33.02 25.92 -0.56
N ARG A 31 32.60 24.69 -0.82
CA ARG A 31 33.15 23.82 -1.88
C ARG A 31 32.50 24.05 -3.25
N LEU A 32 31.46 24.89 -3.36
CA LEU A 32 30.85 25.21 -4.65
C LEU A 32 31.82 26.00 -5.54
N PRO A 33 31.83 25.75 -6.86
CA PRO A 33 32.54 26.60 -7.80
C PRO A 33 31.78 27.91 -8.04
N TYR A 34 32.51 29.02 -8.10
CA TYR A 34 31.95 30.33 -8.47
C TYR A 34 33.07 31.29 -8.90
N PHE A 35 32.72 32.31 -9.68
CA PHE A 35 33.65 33.40 -10.02
C PHE A 35 33.59 34.48 -8.93
N ASP A 36 34.72 34.87 -8.33
CA ASP A 36 34.77 35.94 -7.34
C ASP A 36 35.15 37.27 -8.00
N ALA A 37 34.17 38.13 -8.32
CA ALA A 37 34.42 39.44 -8.91
C ALA A 37 35.29 40.37 -8.07
N LYS A 38 35.38 40.19 -6.74
CA LYS A 38 36.24 41.04 -5.89
C LYS A 38 37.72 40.75 -6.14
N VAL A 39 38.05 39.49 -6.43
CA VAL A 39 39.43 39.03 -6.67
C VAL A 39 39.72 38.81 -8.16
N GLY A 40 38.68 38.68 -8.99
CA GLY A 40 38.76 38.43 -10.42
C GLY A 40 39.24 37.02 -10.78
N GLN A 41 38.90 36.01 -9.97
CA GLN A 41 39.36 34.62 -10.13
C GLN A 41 38.23 33.62 -9.91
N ASP A 42 38.32 32.46 -10.56
CA ASP A 42 37.47 31.32 -10.29
C ASP A 42 37.89 30.63 -8.98
N ILE A 43 36.91 30.32 -8.15
CA ILE A 43 37.08 29.58 -6.90
C ILE A 43 36.58 28.15 -7.13
N ASN A 44 37.34 27.17 -6.64
CA ASN A 44 37.12 25.74 -6.88
C ASN A 44 36.94 25.36 -8.37
N PRO A 45 37.79 25.84 -9.30
CA PRO A 45 37.58 25.67 -10.75
C PRO A 45 37.58 24.19 -11.21
N ASP A 46 38.20 23.30 -10.42
CA ASP A 46 38.28 21.86 -10.71
C ASP A 46 37.12 21.06 -10.09
N THR A 47 36.14 21.73 -9.46
CA THR A 47 35.00 21.09 -8.80
C THR A 47 33.72 21.34 -9.60
N PRO A 48 32.96 20.30 -9.98
CA PRO A 48 31.69 20.50 -10.69
C PRO A 48 30.64 21.13 -9.77
N TYR A 49 29.75 21.95 -10.33
CA TYR A 49 28.60 22.52 -9.62
C TYR A 49 27.50 21.44 -9.43
N LEU A 50 27.77 20.49 -8.52
CA LEU A 50 26.90 19.36 -8.19
C LEU A 50 26.76 19.21 -6.67
N SER A 51 25.62 18.69 -6.21
CA SER A 51 25.35 18.46 -4.79
C SER A 51 26.36 17.53 -4.12
N GLU A 52 26.81 16.48 -4.81
CA GLU A 52 27.79 15.53 -4.28
C GLU A 52 29.15 16.17 -3.96
N ALA A 53 29.47 17.29 -4.59
CA ALA A 53 30.68 18.04 -4.29
C ALA A 53 30.62 18.75 -2.93
N ILE A 54 29.42 18.95 -2.36
CA ILE A 54 29.23 19.70 -1.10
C ILE A 54 28.67 18.84 0.04
N LEU A 55 28.12 17.66 -0.25
CA LEU A 55 27.55 16.76 0.74
C LEU A 55 28.62 15.99 1.53
N SER A 56 28.34 15.74 2.80
CA SER A 56 29.11 14.81 3.63
C SER A 56 29.02 13.37 3.08
N LYS A 57 30.07 12.57 3.31
CA LYS A 57 30.15 11.17 2.86
C LYS A 57 30.18 10.22 4.06
N PRO A 58 29.32 9.18 4.11
CA PRO A 58 29.30 8.21 5.21
C PRO A 58 30.69 7.64 5.49
N PHE A 59 31.05 7.51 6.75
CA PHE A 59 32.32 6.94 7.24
C PHE A 59 33.60 7.67 6.80
N GLN A 60 33.50 8.84 6.18
CA GLN A 60 34.65 9.69 5.82
C GLN A 60 34.83 10.85 6.83
N ASP A 61 34.13 10.78 7.97
CA ASP A 61 33.93 11.86 8.95
C ASP A 61 35.18 12.16 9.78
N GLN A 62 36.02 13.12 9.38
CA GLN A 62 37.07 13.69 10.24
C GLN A 62 37.40 15.18 9.96
N ARG A 63 36.50 15.97 9.37
CA ARG A 63 36.83 17.34 8.95
C ARG A 63 36.45 18.44 9.93
N LEU A 64 35.40 18.27 10.72
CA LEU A 64 35.00 19.27 11.71
C LEU A 64 35.69 19.00 13.06
N GLN A 65 36.51 19.95 13.50
CA GLN A 65 37.15 19.93 14.80
C GLN A 65 36.50 20.97 15.72
N LEU A 66 35.77 20.51 16.73
CA LEU A 66 35.32 21.39 17.81
C LEU A 66 36.51 21.78 18.68
N LYS A 67 36.58 23.05 19.06
CA LYS A 67 37.62 23.58 19.95
C LYS A 67 37.37 23.13 21.39
N ALA A 68 38.39 23.23 22.24
CA ALA A 68 38.18 23.04 23.68
C ALA A 68 37.23 24.12 24.23
N GLY A 69 36.46 23.79 25.28
CA GLY A 69 35.45 24.65 25.88
C GLY A 69 34.08 23.97 26.04
N ILE A 70 33.06 24.76 26.36
CA ILE A 70 31.68 24.31 26.51
C ILE A 70 30.89 24.64 25.25
N HIS A 71 30.31 23.64 24.62
CA HIS A 71 29.43 23.78 23.46
C HIS A 71 27.98 23.57 23.90
N LEU A 72 27.19 24.65 23.93
CA LEU A 72 25.77 24.62 24.23
C LEU A 72 24.96 24.38 22.95
N HIS A 73 23.90 23.59 23.06
CA HIS A 73 22.94 23.34 21.98
C HIS A 73 21.53 23.22 22.58
N TRP A 74 20.61 24.08 22.12
CA TRP A 74 19.23 24.04 22.58
C TRP A 74 18.29 23.53 21.49
N SER A 75 17.24 22.80 21.88
CA SER A 75 16.18 22.40 20.97
C SER A 75 15.18 23.53 20.77
N LEU A 76 14.51 23.51 19.62
CA LEU A 76 13.32 24.32 19.39
C LEU A 76 12.09 23.57 19.91
N PRO A 77 11.04 24.25 20.37
CA PRO A 77 9.78 23.62 20.73
C PRO A 77 9.22 22.81 19.55
N ASP A 78 8.67 21.63 19.82
CA ASP A 78 8.18 20.68 18.82
C ASP A 78 7.17 21.34 17.87
N ALA A 79 6.28 22.17 18.41
CA ALA A 79 5.28 22.94 17.66
C ALA A 79 5.88 23.86 16.57
N LEU A 80 7.14 24.30 16.72
CA LEU A 80 7.84 25.15 15.75
C LEU A 80 8.68 24.34 14.75
N THR A 81 8.71 23.02 14.90
CA THR A 81 9.45 22.09 14.02
C THR A 81 8.53 21.29 13.09
N GLN A 82 7.22 21.41 13.26
CA GLN A 82 6.23 20.74 12.42
C GLN A 82 5.92 21.53 11.15
N ALA A 83 5.78 20.81 10.03
CA ALA A 83 5.39 21.42 8.77
C ALA A 83 3.87 21.51 8.63
N GLN A 84 3.40 22.60 8.04
CA GLN A 84 2.03 22.75 7.59
C GLN A 84 1.97 22.53 6.07
N HIS A 85 0.95 21.80 5.61
CA HIS A 85 0.67 21.66 4.18
C HIS A 85 -0.26 22.79 3.77
N GLN A 86 0.19 23.66 2.86
CA GLN A 86 -0.60 24.74 2.26
C GLN A 86 -0.41 24.69 0.74
N ASP A 87 -1.50 24.56 -0.02
CA ASP A 87 -1.48 24.57 -1.50
C ASP A 87 -0.40 23.65 -2.13
N ASP A 88 -0.32 22.39 -1.67
CA ASP A 88 0.69 21.40 -2.08
C ASP A 88 2.16 21.77 -1.76
N VAL A 89 2.38 22.78 -0.92
CA VAL A 89 3.71 23.19 -0.43
C VAL A 89 3.82 22.90 1.06
N THR A 90 4.90 22.22 1.43
CA THR A 90 5.29 22.02 2.82
C THR A 90 5.96 23.30 3.34
N VAL A 91 5.31 24.00 4.27
CA VAL A 91 5.80 25.25 4.87
C VAL A 91 6.09 25.05 6.35
N PHE A 92 7.29 25.46 6.79
CA PHE A 92 7.66 25.48 8.19
C PHE A 92 7.42 26.89 8.79
N PRO A 93 6.98 26.99 10.06
CA PRO A 93 6.87 28.27 10.74
C PRO A 93 8.26 28.92 10.93
N ALA A 94 8.26 30.24 11.13
CA ALA A 94 9.48 30.93 11.54
C ALA A 94 9.83 30.56 12.98
N VAL A 95 11.12 30.56 13.30
CA VAL A 95 11.64 30.18 14.63
C VAL A 95 12.33 31.37 15.31
N PRO A 96 12.45 31.40 16.65
CA PRO A 96 13.12 32.49 17.35
C PRO A 96 14.57 32.68 16.85
N ASN A 97 14.97 33.94 16.65
CA ASN A 97 16.22 34.30 15.98
C ASN A 97 17.13 35.21 16.81
N ARG A 98 16.75 35.52 18.06
CA ARG A 98 17.58 36.24 19.04
C ARG A 98 17.64 35.44 20.32
N TRP A 99 18.83 35.25 20.85
CA TRP A 99 19.04 34.47 22.08
C TRP A 99 20.03 35.19 23.00
N LEU A 100 19.60 35.50 24.21
CA LEU A 100 20.49 35.94 25.28
C LEU A 100 21.05 34.70 25.98
N VAL A 101 22.36 34.51 25.91
CA VAL A 101 23.10 33.50 26.67
C VAL A 101 23.75 34.19 27.87
N THR A 102 23.43 33.74 29.08
CA THR A 102 24.00 34.28 30.32
C THR A 102 24.74 33.20 31.07
N ARG A 103 26.03 33.43 31.36
CA ARG A 103 26.82 32.57 32.24
C ARG A 103 26.82 33.15 33.64
N SER A 104 26.52 32.32 34.63
CA SER A 104 26.52 32.68 36.04
C SER A 104 27.25 31.64 36.87
N ARG A 105 27.81 32.04 38.01
CA ARG A 105 28.48 31.15 38.97
C ARG A 105 27.81 31.20 40.33
N LYS A 106 27.66 30.05 40.96
CA LYS A 106 27.12 29.95 42.32
C LYS A 106 28.10 30.55 43.31
N THR A 107 27.67 31.53 44.09
CA THR A 107 28.42 32.09 45.20
C THR A 107 27.54 32.06 46.46
N SER A 108 28.00 31.38 47.51
CA SER A 108 27.16 31.03 48.67
C SER A 108 25.88 30.27 48.24
N ASP A 109 24.72 30.94 48.16
CA ASP A 109 23.40 30.37 47.83
C ASP A 109 22.72 31.00 46.58
N HIS A 110 23.39 31.90 45.85
CA HIS A 110 22.82 32.55 44.65
C HIS A 110 23.79 32.54 43.47
N PHE A 111 23.24 32.56 42.26
CA PHE A 111 24.02 32.65 41.02
C PHE A 111 24.30 34.12 40.68
N VAL A 112 25.58 34.45 40.52
CA VAL A 112 26.05 35.78 40.11
C VAL A 112 26.44 35.73 38.63
N VAL A 113 25.92 36.67 37.85
CA VAL A 113 26.22 36.78 36.41
C VAL A 113 27.70 37.12 36.22
N GLU A 114 28.41 36.29 35.45
CA GLU A 114 29.79 36.54 35.05
C GLU A 114 29.85 37.25 33.70
N GLN A 115 29.10 36.77 32.71
CA GLN A 115 29.14 37.31 31.36
C GLN A 115 27.84 37.01 30.57
N GLN A 116 27.55 37.87 29.61
CA GLN A 116 26.35 37.79 28.78
C GLN A 116 26.68 38.04 27.31
N TRP A 117 26.02 37.27 26.44
CA TRP A 117 26.16 37.38 25.00
C TRP A 117 24.79 37.33 24.34
N LEU A 118 24.67 38.03 23.22
CA LEU A 118 23.56 37.86 22.30
C LEU A 118 24.00 37.01 21.11
N VAL A 119 23.21 36.00 20.79
CA VAL A 119 23.28 35.24 19.53
C VAL A 119 22.20 35.76 18.59
N GLU A 120 22.60 36.16 17.39
CA GLU A 120 21.71 36.56 16.31
C GLU A 120 21.73 35.47 15.24
N SER A 121 20.76 34.57 15.31
CA SER A 121 20.71 33.32 14.55
C SER A 121 20.53 33.51 13.04
N ASP A 122 19.94 34.63 12.64
CA ASP A 122 19.62 34.98 11.25
C ASP A 122 20.60 36.01 10.64
N PHE A 123 21.64 36.43 11.37
CA PHE A 123 22.60 37.41 10.87
C PHE A 123 23.45 36.82 9.72
N LEU A 124 23.57 37.55 8.62
CA LEU A 124 24.35 37.16 7.45
C LEU A 124 25.65 37.97 7.36
N SER A 125 26.79 37.29 7.40
CA SER A 125 28.12 37.87 7.25
C SER A 125 28.81 37.40 5.97
N ASP A 126 29.63 38.27 5.38
CA ASP A 126 30.55 37.94 4.28
C ASP A 126 31.88 37.36 4.79
N ASP A 127 32.23 37.63 6.04
CA ASP A 127 33.55 37.40 6.63
C ASP A 127 33.42 36.89 8.07
N ASN A 128 32.95 35.66 8.22
CA ASN A 128 32.94 34.96 9.51
C ASN A 128 33.07 33.43 9.30
N PRO A 129 34.24 32.93 8.89
CA PRO A 129 34.44 31.53 8.54
C PRO A 129 34.24 30.54 9.70
N GLY A 130 34.10 31.03 10.93
CA GLY A 130 33.77 30.21 12.10
C GLY A 130 32.28 29.96 12.32
N SER A 131 31.40 30.51 11.47
CA SER A 131 29.96 30.27 11.48
C SER A 131 29.55 29.31 10.37
N VAL A 132 28.35 28.74 10.50
CA VAL A 132 27.73 27.88 9.47
C VAL A 132 27.62 28.63 8.14
N ASN A 133 28.04 27.98 7.05
CA ASN A 133 27.79 28.49 5.70
C ASN A 133 26.36 28.18 5.26
N TYR A 134 25.71 29.16 4.62
CA TYR A 134 24.30 29.10 4.24
C TYR A 134 24.14 29.60 2.80
N PRO A 135 23.32 28.95 1.96
CA PRO A 135 23.21 29.31 0.56
C PRO A 135 22.57 30.70 0.42
N TYR A 136 23.11 31.49 -0.51
CA TYR A 136 22.62 32.83 -0.83
C TYR A 136 22.43 32.89 -2.35
N ILE A 137 21.18 32.81 -2.80
CA ILE A 137 20.82 32.52 -4.20
C ILE A 137 20.53 33.78 -5.02
N ALA A 138 20.67 33.67 -6.35
CA ALA A 138 20.69 34.76 -7.32
C ALA A 138 19.51 35.75 -7.27
N GLU A 139 18.32 35.32 -6.88
CA GLU A 139 17.14 36.21 -6.73
C GLU A 139 17.31 37.22 -5.58
N GLN A 140 18.20 36.92 -4.63
CA GLN A 140 18.60 37.77 -3.51
C GLN A 140 19.93 38.50 -3.77
N MET A 141 20.57 38.24 -4.90
CA MET A 141 21.79 38.92 -5.31
C MET A 141 21.41 40.24 -5.96
N SER A 142 21.66 41.35 -5.24
CA SER A 142 21.85 42.64 -5.91
C SER A 142 22.94 42.47 -6.98
N SER A 143 22.75 43.06 -8.15
CA SER A 143 23.63 42.92 -9.32
C SER A 143 25.09 43.18 -8.95
N GLY A 144 25.85 42.11 -8.66
CA GLY A 144 27.25 42.20 -8.21
C GLY A 144 27.70 41.19 -7.14
N PHE A 145 26.80 40.54 -6.40
CA PHE A 145 27.18 39.44 -5.49
C PHE A 145 27.31 38.14 -6.28
N GLN A 146 28.48 37.49 -6.24
CA GLN A 146 28.77 36.28 -7.06
C GLN A 146 29.11 35.03 -6.22
N ARG A 147 29.27 35.18 -4.90
CA ARG A 147 29.51 34.06 -3.99
C ARG A 147 28.17 33.37 -3.67
N PRO A 148 28.05 32.03 -3.83
CA PRO A 148 26.77 31.34 -3.67
C PRO A 148 26.36 31.07 -2.21
N PHE A 149 27.11 31.60 -1.24
CA PHE A 149 26.86 31.41 0.19
C PHE A 149 27.30 32.61 1.03
N ARG A 150 26.75 32.70 2.24
CA ARG A 150 27.18 33.62 3.31
C ARG A 150 27.30 32.86 4.62
N TYR A 151 27.90 33.47 5.64
CA TYR A 151 28.01 32.87 6.96
C TYR A 151 26.82 33.30 7.82
N LEU A 152 26.04 32.33 8.30
CA LEU A 152 24.82 32.53 9.06
C LEU A 152 25.08 32.41 10.56
N GLY A 153 24.55 33.36 11.31
CA GLY A 153 24.64 33.39 12.76
C GLY A 153 25.89 34.10 13.27
N ARG A 154 25.74 34.87 14.35
CA ARG A 154 26.86 35.46 15.10
C ARG A 154 26.57 35.53 16.58
N LYS A 155 27.62 35.61 17.40
CA LYS A 155 27.54 35.95 18.82
C LYS A 155 28.28 37.26 19.11
N VAL A 156 27.72 38.09 19.99
CA VAL A 156 28.30 39.38 20.40
C VAL A 156 28.14 39.57 21.91
N PRO A 157 29.14 40.12 22.63
CA PRO A 157 28.98 40.51 24.03
C PRO A 157 27.83 41.52 24.19
N LEU A 158 26.98 41.33 25.20
CA LEU A 158 25.73 42.11 25.36
C LEU A 158 25.99 43.62 25.53
N ASP A 159 27.06 43.98 26.24
CA ASP A 159 27.48 45.37 26.49
C ASP A 159 27.91 46.13 25.21
N THR A 160 28.32 45.39 24.18
CA THR A 160 28.72 45.93 22.87
C THR A 160 27.64 45.78 21.79
N TRP A 161 26.53 45.10 22.10
CA TRP A 161 25.52 44.79 21.10
C TRP A 161 24.75 46.04 20.65
N GLN A 162 24.56 46.15 19.34
CA GLN A 162 23.73 47.15 18.68
C GLN A 162 22.92 46.51 17.56
N VAL A 163 21.67 46.95 17.41
CA VAL A 163 20.80 46.52 16.32
C VAL A 163 21.32 47.05 14.99
N VAL A 164 21.67 46.15 14.08
CA VAL A 164 22.02 46.52 12.70
C VAL A 164 20.73 46.77 11.91
N THR A 165 20.66 47.88 11.17
CA THR A 165 19.45 48.28 10.42
C THR A 165 19.55 48.06 8.92
N SER A 166 20.66 47.50 8.43
CA SER A 166 20.83 47.21 7.00
C SER A 166 19.93 46.03 6.57
N PRO A 167 19.08 46.19 5.53
CA PRO A 167 18.12 45.18 5.10
C PRO A 167 18.75 43.83 4.73
N ASP A 168 19.96 43.84 4.16
CA ASP A 168 20.66 42.64 3.68
C ASP A 168 21.51 41.95 4.75
N SER A 169 21.45 42.44 6.00
CA SER A 169 22.24 41.88 7.11
C SER A 169 21.56 40.69 7.80
N TYR A 170 20.31 40.39 7.49
CA TYR A 170 19.56 39.30 8.12
C TYR A 170 18.80 38.46 7.10
N LEU A 171 18.69 37.16 7.38
CA LEU A 171 17.86 36.24 6.62
C LEU A 171 16.38 36.63 6.80
N THR A 172 15.63 36.67 5.69
CA THR A 172 14.22 37.08 5.70
C THR A 172 13.35 36.18 6.59
N LYS A 173 13.59 34.87 6.58
CA LYS A 173 12.85 33.89 7.40
C LYS A 173 13.77 32.72 7.74
N LEU A 174 14.01 32.51 9.03
CA LEU A 174 14.70 31.32 9.55
C LEU A 174 13.65 30.29 9.98
N THR A 175 13.87 29.02 9.64
CA THR A 175 12.99 27.90 10.00
C THR A 175 13.80 26.76 10.63
N ALA A 176 13.12 25.78 11.23
CA ALA A 176 13.76 24.60 11.82
C ALA A 176 14.58 23.76 10.81
N VAL A 177 14.26 23.85 9.52
CA VAL A 177 14.94 23.12 8.44
C VAL A 177 15.98 23.95 7.69
N GLY A 178 16.18 25.22 8.04
CA GLY A 178 17.18 26.10 7.39
C GLY A 178 17.05 26.12 5.86
N TYR A 179 18.10 25.68 5.16
CA TYR A 179 18.15 25.54 3.69
C TYR A 179 17.43 24.29 3.16
N GLY A 180 16.55 23.72 3.98
CA GLY A 180 15.70 22.57 3.69
C GLY A 180 16.13 21.28 4.40
N GLU A 181 17.30 21.23 5.05
CA GLU A 181 17.85 20.04 5.73
C GLU A 181 17.05 19.68 6.98
N PRO A 182 16.46 18.47 7.11
CA PRO A 182 15.49 18.17 8.18
C PRO A 182 16.16 18.10 9.54
N THR A 183 17.47 17.79 9.57
CA THR A 183 18.27 17.78 10.79
C THR A 183 18.92 19.13 11.10
N PHE A 184 18.62 20.21 10.35
CA PHE A 184 19.30 21.50 10.47
C PHE A 184 19.31 22.01 11.92
N ALA A 185 18.15 22.14 12.56
CA ALA A 185 18.09 22.60 13.96
C ALA A 185 18.45 21.50 14.98
N ALA A 186 18.37 20.22 14.62
CA ALA A 186 18.57 19.10 15.53
C ALA A 186 20.03 18.64 15.64
N PHE A 187 20.86 18.93 14.62
CA PHE A 187 22.25 18.49 14.51
C PHE A 187 23.20 19.68 14.63
N TYR A 188 23.91 19.76 15.76
CA TYR A 188 24.78 20.87 16.14
C TYR A 188 25.76 21.29 15.03
N PRO A 189 26.44 20.40 14.30
CA PRO A 189 27.29 20.80 13.17
C PRO A 189 26.58 21.69 12.14
N ASN A 190 25.31 21.41 11.85
CA ASN A 190 24.50 22.19 10.90
C ASN A 190 24.11 23.58 11.42
N CYS A 191 24.09 23.81 12.73
CA CYS A 191 23.52 25.02 13.33
C CYS A 191 24.33 25.63 14.49
N HIS A 192 25.60 25.27 14.67
CA HIS A 192 26.41 25.65 15.84
C HIS A 192 26.58 27.16 16.08
N SER A 193 26.36 28.00 15.07
CA SER A 193 26.33 29.47 15.16
C SER A 193 24.92 30.09 15.23
N ILE A 194 23.87 29.27 15.10
CA ILE A 194 22.46 29.65 14.99
C ILE A 194 21.67 29.23 16.24
N PHE A 195 21.68 27.93 16.57
CA PHE A 195 21.06 27.34 17.77
C PHE A 195 22.10 26.74 18.72
N GLY A 196 23.33 27.27 18.62
CA GLY A 196 24.47 26.82 19.39
C GLY A 196 25.29 27.97 19.93
N PHE A 197 26.08 27.68 20.96
CA PHE A 197 27.02 28.62 21.55
C PHE A 197 28.29 27.90 22.00
N HIS A 198 29.45 28.52 21.81
CA HIS A 198 30.74 28.00 22.28
C HIS A 198 31.35 28.96 23.30
N ASP A 199 31.61 28.47 24.52
CA ASP A 199 32.39 29.17 25.55
C ASP A 199 33.82 28.61 25.59
N PRO A 200 34.85 29.37 25.17
CA PRO A 200 36.22 28.90 25.14
C PRO A 200 36.90 28.86 26.52
N GLU A 201 36.34 29.47 27.57
CA GLU A 201 37.05 29.68 28.85
C GLU A 201 37.25 28.40 29.67
N TYR A 202 36.42 27.38 29.45
CA TYR A 202 36.44 26.12 30.22
C TYR A 202 37.12 24.97 29.45
N GLY A 203 38.21 25.28 28.75
CA GLY A 203 38.97 24.30 27.97
C GLY A 203 39.96 23.44 28.77
N THR A 204 40.15 23.67 30.07
CA THR A 204 41.20 23.01 30.89
C THR A 204 40.71 22.35 32.17
N GLU A 205 39.56 22.76 32.71
CA GLU A 205 39.01 22.25 33.97
C GLU A 205 37.51 21.96 33.81
N ARG A 206 36.98 21.03 34.60
CA ARG A 206 35.56 20.72 34.59
C ARG A 206 34.79 21.88 35.24
N PRO A 207 33.79 22.46 34.56
CA PRO A 207 32.95 23.47 35.17
C PRO A 207 32.20 22.86 36.35
N GLN A 208 32.38 23.43 37.54
CA GLN A 208 31.58 23.16 38.73
C GLN A 208 30.95 24.47 39.18
N ASP A 209 29.74 24.40 39.73
CA ASP A 209 28.98 25.56 40.24
C ASP A 209 28.67 26.61 39.15
N LEU A 210 28.73 26.20 37.89
CA LEU A 210 28.47 27.04 36.72
C LEU A 210 27.03 26.83 36.25
N ARG A 211 26.40 27.89 35.75
CA ARG A 211 25.06 27.83 35.15
C ARG A 211 25.00 28.68 33.89
N TYR A 212 24.32 28.17 32.88
CA TYR A 212 23.91 28.96 31.72
C TYR A 212 22.39 29.11 31.69
N ASP A 213 21.93 30.32 31.39
CA ASP A 213 20.55 30.63 31.06
C ASP A 213 20.46 31.05 29.59
N ILE A 214 19.41 30.60 28.91
CA ILE A 214 19.09 31.00 27.54
C ILE A 214 17.69 31.60 27.52
N VAL A 215 17.57 32.82 26.99
CA VAL A 215 16.29 33.50 26.75
C VAL A 215 16.18 33.80 25.25
N GLY A 216 15.21 33.20 24.57
CA GLY A 216 15.00 33.33 23.12
C GLY A 216 13.77 34.13 22.75
N TRP A 217 13.80 34.91 21.67
CA TRP A 217 12.63 35.64 21.16
C TRP A 217 12.73 35.91 19.65
N TYR A 218 11.62 36.39 19.09
CA TYR A 218 11.55 36.87 17.71
C TYR A 218 11.92 38.36 17.63
N ALA A 219 12.92 38.70 16.82
CA ALA A 219 13.24 40.11 16.53
C ALA A 219 12.07 40.84 15.86
N ASN A 220 11.36 40.15 14.96
CA ASN A 220 10.16 40.67 14.29
C ASN A 220 8.91 39.96 14.83
N ILE A 221 7.99 40.72 15.42
CA ILE A 221 6.75 40.18 16.00
C ILE A 221 5.81 39.57 14.94
N GLU A 222 5.85 40.04 13.69
CA GLU A 222 5.03 39.48 12.60
C GLU A 222 5.44 38.04 12.23
N GLN A 223 6.61 37.59 12.68
CA GLN A 223 7.09 36.22 12.50
C GLN A 223 6.85 35.33 13.72
N ASP A 224 6.37 35.90 14.83
CA ASP A 224 6.09 35.18 16.06
C ASP A 224 4.84 34.29 15.85
N ALA A 225 5.03 32.97 15.94
CA ALA A 225 3.97 31.99 15.71
C ALA A 225 2.82 32.14 16.70
N LEU A 226 3.10 32.52 17.95
CA LEU A 226 2.05 32.79 18.94
C LEU A 226 1.26 34.03 18.55
N HIS A 227 1.95 35.09 18.13
CA HIS A 227 1.29 36.32 17.69
C HIS A 227 0.37 36.07 16.50
N ALA A 228 0.85 35.35 15.49
CA ALA A 228 0.07 34.98 14.31
C ALA A 228 -1.16 34.13 14.65
N LEU A 229 -1.04 33.21 15.61
CA LEU A 229 -2.16 32.38 16.08
C LEU A 229 -3.23 33.18 16.82
N LEU A 230 -2.80 34.13 17.68
CA LEU A 230 -3.70 34.83 18.59
C LEU A 230 -4.34 36.09 17.99
N GLN A 231 -3.73 36.70 16.97
CA GLN A 231 -4.25 37.90 16.29
C GLN A 231 -5.68 37.74 15.72
N PRO A 232 -6.05 36.62 15.04
CA PRO A 232 -7.39 36.47 14.45
C PRO A 232 -8.49 36.04 15.44
N LEU A 233 -8.17 35.72 16.69
CA LEU A 233 -9.17 35.24 17.66
C LEU A 233 -10.18 36.35 18.00
N THR A 234 -11.46 36.04 17.86
CA THR A 234 -12.56 36.95 18.25
C THR A 234 -12.67 37.02 19.78
N THR A 235 -13.24 38.11 20.29
CA THR A 235 -13.53 38.31 21.71
C THR A 235 -14.48 37.23 22.24
N GLY A 236 -13.95 36.13 22.76
CA GLY A 236 -14.74 35.04 23.36
C GLY A 236 -14.07 33.66 23.40
N THR A 237 -13.15 33.35 22.49
CA THR A 237 -12.40 32.08 22.52
C THR A 237 -11.24 32.17 23.52
N PRO A 238 -11.14 31.26 24.52
CA PRO A 238 -9.99 31.22 25.41
C PRO A 238 -8.71 30.94 24.61
N TRP A 239 -7.73 31.84 24.67
CA TRP A 239 -6.46 31.69 23.96
C TRP A 239 -5.70 30.40 24.36
N GLN A 240 -5.97 29.88 25.57
CA GLN A 240 -5.44 28.62 26.08
C GLN A 240 -5.86 27.44 25.22
N THR A 241 -7.13 27.40 24.80
CA THR A 241 -7.64 26.36 23.91
C THR A 241 -6.93 26.41 22.57
N ALA A 242 -6.69 27.61 22.03
CA ALA A 242 -5.98 27.77 20.77
C ALA A 242 -4.52 27.26 20.84
N ILE A 243 -3.76 27.57 21.89
CA ILE A 243 -2.38 27.06 22.02
C ILE A 243 -2.34 25.56 22.32
N GLN A 244 -3.35 25.01 23.02
CA GLN A 244 -3.45 23.58 23.27
C GLN A 244 -3.73 22.81 21.97
N GLU A 245 -4.67 23.28 21.17
CA GLU A 245 -5.03 22.63 19.90
C GLU A 245 -3.93 22.75 18.84
N VAL A 246 -3.29 23.92 18.71
CA VAL A 246 -2.32 24.18 17.64
C VAL A 246 -0.89 23.82 18.03
N PHE A 247 -0.49 24.04 19.29
CA PHE A 247 0.89 23.83 19.75
C PHE A 247 1.04 22.69 20.76
N SER A 248 -0.04 22.09 21.26
CA SER A 248 0.00 21.11 22.36
C SER A 248 0.65 21.69 23.63
N TRP A 249 0.38 22.97 23.91
CA TRP A 249 0.91 23.68 25.08
C TRP A 249 -0.20 23.99 26.10
N THR A 250 0.17 24.14 27.36
CA THR A 250 -0.73 24.55 28.45
C THR A 250 -0.08 25.60 29.33
N ALA A 251 -0.88 26.46 29.96
CA ALA A 251 -0.39 27.51 30.86
C ALA A 251 -1.42 27.80 31.97
N GLN A 252 -0.95 28.10 33.19
CA GLN A 252 -1.84 28.41 34.32
C GLN A 252 -2.49 29.80 34.19
N THR A 253 -3.68 29.94 34.78
CA THR A 253 -4.59 31.09 34.66
C THR A 253 -4.09 32.35 35.35
N ASP A 254 -4.03 33.44 34.57
CA ASP A 254 -4.61 34.74 34.92
C ASP A 254 -5.12 35.38 33.62
N THR A 255 -6.09 36.28 33.69
CA THR A 255 -6.87 36.87 32.57
C THR A 255 -6.07 37.61 31.47
N LEU A 256 -4.74 37.52 31.49
CA LEU A 256 -3.83 38.21 30.60
C LEU A 256 -3.46 37.34 29.40
N GLN A 257 -3.97 37.68 28.22
CA GLN A 257 -3.56 37.07 26.96
C GLN A 257 -2.10 37.45 26.66
N PRO A 258 -1.20 36.49 26.38
CA PRO A 258 0.19 36.78 26.00
C PRO A 258 0.25 37.41 24.59
N GLU A 259 1.10 38.42 24.41
CA GLU A 259 1.30 39.09 23.12
C GLU A 259 2.46 38.50 22.30
N ARG A 260 3.42 37.87 22.99
CA ARG A 260 4.69 37.39 22.41
C ARG A 260 5.16 36.08 23.05
N LEU A 261 5.88 35.30 22.26
CA LEU A 261 6.58 34.09 22.68
C LEU A 261 7.99 34.42 23.16
N VAL A 262 8.38 33.85 24.30
CA VAL A 262 9.77 33.86 24.80
C VAL A 262 10.19 32.43 25.14
N CYS A 263 11.29 31.94 24.59
CA CYS A 263 11.83 30.63 24.97
C CYS A 263 12.74 30.74 26.19
N TYR A 264 12.75 29.74 27.07
CA TYR A 264 13.67 29.69 28.21
C TYR A 264 14.27 28.31 28.46
N ALA A 265 15.57 28.28 28.76
CA ALA A 265 16.31 27.10 29.19
C ALA A 265 17.37 27.48 30.24
N GLN A 266 17.70 26.55 31.12
CA GLN A 266 18.83 26.62 32.04
C GLN A 266 19.56 25.27 32.11
N ILE A 267 20.89 25.32 32.22
CA ILE A 267 21.70 24.14 32.54
C ILE A 267 22.68 24.48 33.66
N THR A 268 22.70 23.65 34.72
CA THR A 268 23.61 23.80 35.87
C THR A 268 24.64 22.68 35.88
N PHE A 269 25.90 22.99 36.12
CA PHE A 269 26.99 22.02 36.10
C PHE A 269 27.24 21.42 37.48
N GLU A 270 26.86 20.14 37.62
CA GLU A 270 27.10 19.30 38.80
C GLU A 270 27.78 18.00 38.37
N PRO A 271 29.07 18.05 37.95
CA PRO A 271 29.78 16.88 37.45
C PRO A 271 29.80 15.76 38.50
N SER A 272 29.46 14.54 38.10
CA SER A 272 29.58 13.37 38.97
C SER A 272 31.05 13.05 39.28
N ALA A 273 31.31 12.38 40.42
CA ALA A 273 32.66 12.01 40.84
C ALA A 273 33.40 11.16 39.79
N ASP A 274 32.64 10.31 39.08
CA ASP A 274 33.11 9.41 38.02
C ASP A 274 32.79 9.91 36.60
N ALA A 275 32.46 11.20 36.43
CA ALA A 275 32.13 11.75 35.11
C ALA A 275 33.30 11.53 34.13
N ASP A 276 33.24 10.51 33.29
CA ASP A 276 34.15 10.36 32.17
C ASP A 276 33.85 11.46 31.13
N ILE A 277 34.76 11.69 30.18
CA ILE A 277 34.51 12.51 28.97
C ILE A 277 33.57 11.77 28.00
N THR A 278 33.03 10.63 28.39
CA THR A 278 32.08 9.80 27.63
C THR A 278 30.75 9.71 28.38
N ASN A 279 29.66 9.50 27.63
CA ASN A 279 28.36 9.25 28.22
C ASN A 279 28.33 7.80 28.77
N PRO A 280 27.77 7.55 29.97
CA PRO A 280 27.68 6.21 30.55
C PRO A 280 27.05 5.15 29.62
N LYS A 281 26.08 5.55 28.79
CA LYS A 281 25.41 4.69 27.80
C LYS A 281 26.35 4.15 26.71
N LEU A 282 27.58 4.68 26.62
CA LEU A 282 28.59 4.28 25.65
C LEU A 282 29.74 3.46 26.26
N VAL A 283 29.82 3.32 27.59
CA VAL A 283 31.04 2.90 28.31
C VAL A 283 30.95 1.48 28.86
N GLU A 284 29.77 0.89 29.00
CA GLU A 284 29.64 -0.51 29.45
C GLU A 284 30.06 -1.48 28.34
N ALA A 285 31.37 -1.72 28.24
CA ALA A 285 31.96 -2.77 27.43
C ALA A 285 31.45 -4.14 27.88
N GLY A 286 30.32 -4.59 27.33
CA GLY A 286 29.74 -5.91 27.62
C GLY A 286 28.27 -6.12 27.26
N THR A 287 27.48 -5.06 27.06
CA THR A 287 26.11 -5.16 26.53
C THR A 287 26.14 -4.74 25.05
N ASP A 288 26.39 -5.71 24.16
CA ASP A 288 26.34 -5.50 22.70
C ASP A 288 25.00 -4.83 22.37
N THR A 289 25.04 -3.66 21.72
CA THR A 289 23.85 -3.08 21.08
C THR A 289 23.32 -4.12 20.10
N GLY A 290 22.16 -4.72 20.42
CA GLY A 290 21.62 -5.81 19.61
C GLY A 290 21.17 -5.27 18.26
N VAL A 291 21.57 -5.95 17.18
CA VAL A 291 21.20 -5.60 15.80
C VAL A 291 20.23 -6.64 15.27
N SER A 292 19.06 -6.19 14.82
CA SER A 292 18.08 -7.07 14.19
C SER A 292 17.65 -6.53 12.82
N VAL A 293 17.50 -7.40 11.84
CA VAL A 293 17.11 -7.02 10.47
C VAL A 293 15.81 -7.70 10.04
N GLY A 294 14.90 -6.91 9.48
CA GLY A 294 13.60 -7.34 8.92
C GLY A 294 13.20 -6.49 7.72
N ASN A 295 12.07 -6.80 7.06
CA ASN A 295 11.50 -5.95 5.99
C ASN A 295 10.73 -4.75 6.55
N THR A 296 10.35 -4.79 7.82
CA THR A 296 9.73 -3.67 8.55
C THR A 296 10.35 -3.47 9.93
N ALA A 297 10.12 -2.30 10.53
CA ALA A 297 10.61 -1.98 11.88
C ALA A 297 10.00 -2.92 12.95
N THR A 298 8.71 -3.26 12.81
CA THR A 298 8.01 -4.17 13.71
C THR A 298 8.43 -5.62 13.54
N GLU A 299 8.78 -6.04 12.31
CA GLU A 299 9.32 -7.38 12.02
C GLU A 299 10.73 -7.53 12.60
N SER A 300 11.56 -6.49 12.45
CA SER A 300 12.90 -6.44 13.07
C SER A 300 12.81 -6.52 14.60
N LEU A 301 11.79 -5.87 15.19
CA LEU A 301 11.49 -5.96 16.63
C LEU A 301 10.98 -7.34 17.03
N ALA A 302 10.14 -7.98 16.23
CA ALA A 302 9.70 -9.35 16.48
C ALA A 302 10.89 -10.34 16.50
N ALA A 303 11.82 -10.22 15.56
CA ALA A 303 13.04 -11.03 15.54
C ALA A 303 13.93 -10.82 16.78
N HIS A 304 14.02 -9.60 17.30
CA HIS A 304 14.68 -9.32 18.57
C HIS A 304 13.96 -10.01 19.73
N LEU A 305 12.66 -9.77 19.87
CA LEU A 305 11.81 -10.28 20.97
C LEU A 305 11.78 -11.81 21.03
N GLY A 306 11.89 -12.50 19.89
CA GLY A 306 11.98 -13.97 19.83
C GLY A 306 13.07 -14.55 20.72
N SER A 307 14.18 -13.82 20.92
CA SER A 307 15.29 -14.23 21.79
C SER A 307 15.15 -13.81 23.26
N GLN A 308 14.24 -12.86 23.55
CA GLN A 308 14.10 -12.22 24.86
C GLN A 308 12.92 -12.76 25.68
N ILE A 309 11.88 -13.26 25.02
CA ILE A 309 10.65 -13.72 25.68
C ILE A 309 10.69 -15.23 25.92
N ASP A 310 10.78 -15.64 27.18
CA ASP A 310 10.83 -17.05 27.57
C ASP A 310 9.50 -17.81 27.34
N GLY A 311 9.61 -19.11 27.05
CA GLY A 311 8.47 -20.03 27.03
C GLY A 311 7.62 -20.03 25.74
N ILE A 312 8.15 -19.48 24.65
CA ILE A 312 7.62 -19.59 23.29
C ILE A 312 8.78 -19.80 22.32
N VAL A 313 8.57 -20.53 21.23
CA VAL A 313 9.59 -20.69 20.18
C VAL A 313 9.74 -19.34 19.45
N PRO A 314 10.95 -18.85 19.14
CA PRO A 314 11.16 -17.55 18.49
C PRO A 314 10.31 -17.36 17.21
N ASP A 315 10.26 -18.38 16.36
CA ASP A 315 9.50 -18.37 15.11
C ASP A 315 7.97 -18.31 15.36
N GLU A 316 7.47 -18.97 16.41
CA GLU A 316 6.06 -18.87 16.81
C GLU A 316 5.69 -17.48 17.36
N LEU A 317 6.63 -16.82 18.05
CA LEU A 317 6.43 -15.45 18.52
C LEU A 317 6.43 -14.46 17.36
N GLU A 318 7.34 -14.62 16.39
CA GLU A 318 7.37 -13.83 15.17
C GLU A 318 6.02 -13.92 14.44
N ASP A 319 5.53 -15.13 14.16
CA ASP A 319 4.24 -15.35 13.51
C ASP A 319 3.08 -14.72 14.30
N LEU A 320 3.08 -14.80 15.63
CA LEU A 320 2.06 -14.18 16.47
C LEU A 320 2.07 -12.65 16.34
N LEU A 321 3.24 -12.02 16.39
CA LEU A 321 3.39 -10.57 16.32
C LEU A 321 3.11 -10.02 14.92
N GLU A 322 3.44 -10.78 13.87
CA GLU A 322 3.09 -10.41 12.50
C GLU A 322 1.61 -10.62 12.20
N ALA A 323 1.00 -11.71 12.67
CA ALA A 323 -0.45 -11.92 12.54
C ALA A 323 -1.24 -10.81 13.23
N LEU A 324 -0.72 -10.31 14.36
CA LEU A 324 -1.29 -9.17 15.07
C LEU A 324 -1.28 -7.88 14.23
N GLN A 325 -0.27 -7.64 13.39
CA GLN A 325 -0.26 -6.49 12.48
C GLN A 325 -1.35 -6.57 11.40
N LEU A 326 -1.82 -7.78 11.10
CA LEU A 326 -2.83 -8.08 10.10
C LEU A 326 -4.19 -8.44 10.72
N ALA A 327 -4.34 -8.32 12.04
CA ALA A 327 -5.49 -8.84 12.79
C ALA A 327 -6.83 -8.29 12.27
N ASP A 328 -6.92 -6.99 11.99
CA ASP A 328 -8.15 -6.36 11.48
C ASP A 328 -8.62 -7.02 10.17
N HIS A 329 -7.68 -7.39 9.29
CA HIS A 329 -7.99 -8.05 8.03
C HIS A 329 -8.28 -9.55 8.21
N LEU A 330 -7.53 -10.23 9.07
CA LEU A 330 -7.62 -11.68 9.27
C LEU A 330 -8.88 -12.08 10.06
N GLU A 331 -9.33 -11.28 11.01
CA GLU A 331 -10.52 -11.57 11.83
C GLU A 331 -11.84 -11.50 11.06
N GLU A 332 -11.87 -10.75 9.96
CA GLU A 332 -13.03 -10.68 9.06
C GLU A 332 -13.17 -11.94 8.19
N GLN A 333 -12.12 -12.75 8.07
CA GLN A 333 -12.06 -13.91 7.18
C GLN A 333 -12.68 -15.14 7.82
N ARG A 334 -13.51 -15.88 7.07
CA ARG A 334 -14.10 -17.14 7.54
C ARG A 334 -13.31 -18.35 7.06
N LEU A 335 -12.71 -18.24 5.87
CA LEU A 335 -11.90 -19.28 5.24
C LEU A 335 -10.48 -18.78 4.92
N ASP A 336 -9.58 -19.74 4.70
CA ASP A 336 -8.23 -19.51 4.16
C ASP A 336 -7.36 -18.53 4.97
N VAL A 337 -7.51 -18.49 6.30
CA VAL A 337 -6.76 -17.57 7.18
C VAL A 337 -5.24 -17.75 7.03
N GLY A 338 -4.76 -18.99 6.89
CA GLY A 338 -3.34 -19.29 6.68
C GLY A 338 -2.77 -18.71 5.38
N PRO A 339 -3.35 -19.03 4.20
CA PRO A 339 -2.99 -18.39 2.94
C PRO A 339 -3.06 -16.85 2.99
N LYS A 340 -4.14 -16.27 3.52
CA LYS A 340 -4.30 -14.81 3.64
C LYS A 340 -3.25 -14.17 4.54
N PHE A 341 -2.82 -14.87 5.59
CA PHE A 341 -1.70 -14.42 6.42
C PHE A 341 -0.38 -14.37 5.62
N ARG A 342 -0.07 -15.40 4.83
CA ARG A 342 1.11 -15.40 3.96
C ARG A 342 1.05 -14.30 2.90
N GLU A 343 -0.09 -14.14 2.23
CA GLU A 343 -0.34 -13.06 1.26
C GLU A 343 -0.14 -11.67 1.90
N GLY A 344 -0.70 -11.46 3.08
CA GLY A 344 -0.56 -10.20 3.82
C GLY A 344 0.87 -9.91 4.28
N ARG A 345 1.62 -10.92 4.73
CA ARG A 345 3.07 -10.76 5.05
C ARG A 345 3.86 -10.36 3.81
N HIS A 346 3.63 -11.06 2.69
CA HIS A 346 4.29 -10.78 1.42
C HIS A 346 3.95 -9.38 0.90
N GLU A 347 2.67 -8.98 0.89
CA GLU A 347 2.25 -7.61 0.54
C GLU A 347 2.88 -6.57 1.48
N GLY A 348 3.02 -6.91 2.77
CA GLY A 348 3.70 -6.11 3.78
C GLY A 348 5.15 -5.78 3.45
N THR A 349 5.81 -6.53 2.56
CA THR A 349 7.17 -6.25 2.06
C THR A 349 7.21 -5.16 0.98
N PHE A 350 6.07 -4.59 0.58
CA PHE A 350 5.97 -3.57 -0.45
C PHE A 350 5.38 -2.26 0.05
N ARG A 351 5.73 -1.17 -0.64
CA ARG A 351 5.05 0.13 -0.55
C ARG A 351 4.16 0.29 -1.78
N SER A 352 2.88 0.59 -1.55
CA SER A 352 1.96 0.98 -2.62
C SER A 352 2.25 2.39 -3.12
N LEU A 353 2.27 2.58 -4.43
CA LEU A 353 2.38 3.88 -5.09
C LEU A 353 1.04 4.32 -5.70
N SER A 354 0.95 5.60 -6.06
CA SER A 354 -0.26 6.18 -6.66
C SER A 354 -0.61 5.45 -7.97
N PRO A 355 -1.86 5.00 -8.15
CA PRO A 355 -2.23 4.17 -9.28
C PRO A 355 -2.60 4.92 -10.58
N GLY A 356 -2.63 6.26 -10.58
CA GLY A 356 -3.36 7.01 -11.60
C GLY A 356 -4.88 6.95 -11.38
N LYS A 357 -5.65 7.30 -12.41
CA LYS A 357 -7.11 7.43 -12.33
C LYS A 357 -7.84 6.42 -13.21
N LEU A 358 -9.03 6.02 -12.77
CA LEU A 358 -9.99 5.23 -13.54
C LEU A 358 -11.39 5.84 -13.36
N TRP A 359 -12.19 5.84 -14.42
CA TRP A 359 -13.57 6.32 -14.42
C TRP A 359 -14.53 5.15 -14.29
N THR A 360 -15.54 5.30 -13.42
CA THR A 360 -16.62 4.32 -13.20
C THR A 360 -17.96 5.03 -13.18
N ILE A 361 -19.01 4.31 -13.56
CA ILE A 361 -20.39 4.77 -13.43
C ILE A 361 -20.99 4.15 -12.18
N ARG A 362 -21.57 4.98 -11.30
CA ARG A 362 -22.29 4.52 -10.11
C ARG A 362 -23.67 5.13 -10.01
N ARG A 363 -24.62 4.33 -9.53
CA ARG A 363 -25.98 4.78 -9.22
C ARG A 363 -25.98 5.64 -7.95
N GLN A 364 -26.69 6.75 -8.01
CA GLN A 364 -26.96 7.68 -6.93
C GLN A 364 -28.49 7.82 -6.79
N ASP A 365 -29.03 7.27 -5.72
CA ASP A 365 -30.47 7.26 -5.44
C ASP A 365 -30.84 8.39 -4.47
N ASP A 366 -31.92 9.12 -4.76
CA ASP A 366 -32.54 10.04 -3.80
C ASP A 366 -33.31 9.24 -2.73
N ASN A 367 -32.75 9.14 -1.53
CA ASN A 367 -33.30 8.39 -0.39
C ASN A 367 -34.23 9.23 0.52
N SER A 368 -34.71 10.39 0.05
CA SER A 368 -35.57 11.27 0.84
C SER A 368 -36.99 10.72 1.09
N GLU A 369 -37.45 9.75 0.30
CA GLU A 369 -38.69 8.99 0.51
C GLU A 369 -38.32 7.57 0.96
N GLY A 370 -38.77 7.14 2.14
CA GLY A 370 -38.32 5.90 2.81
C GLY A 370 -38.36 4.61 1.97
N ALA A 371 -37.65 3.58 2.46
CA ALA A 371 -37.36 2.35 1.72
C ALA A 371 -38.61 1.64 1.14
N ASN A 372 -38.67 1.52 -0.19
CA ASN A 372 -39.69 0.77 -0.93
C ASN A 372 -39.02 -0.31 -1.80
N VAL A 373 -39.26 -1.57 -1.46
CA VAL A 373 -38.65 -2.75 -2.10
C VAL A 373 -38.99 -2.87 -3.59
N VAL A 374 -40.20 -2.48 -4.00
CA VAL A 374 -40.63 -2.53 -5.42
C VAL A 374 -39.91 -1.46 -6.25
N LEU A 375 -39.68 -0.28 -5.68
CA LEU A 375 -38.88 0.77 -6.32
C LEU A 375 -37.41 0.36 -6.38
N ALA A 376 -36.86 -0.25 -5.33
CA ALA A 376 -35.50 -0.79 -5.33
C ALA A 376 -35.29 -1.85 -6.43
N GLN A 377 -36.21 -2.82 -6.54
CA GLN A 377 -36.17 -3.85 -7.58
C GLN A 377 -36.36 -3.31 -9.00
N ARG A 378 -37.19 -2.27 -9.21
CA ARG A 378 -37.30 -1.60 -10.52
C ARG A 378 -36.04 -0.84 -10.88
N ARG A 379 -35.43 -0.15 -9.91
CA ARG A 379 -34.16 0.57 -10.08
C ARG A 379 -32.97 -0.37 -10.34
N GLU A 380 -33.03 -1.61 -9.88
CA GLU A 380 -32.04 -2.66 -10.19
C GLU A 380 -32.19 -3.24 -11.61
N ARG A 381 -33.36 -3.13 -12.23
CA ARG A 381 -33.62 -3.59 -13.61
C ARG A 381 -33.36 -2.55 -14.69
N ALA A 382 -32.90 -1.35 -14.31
CA ALA A 382 -32.61 -0.28 -15.25
C ALA A 382 -31.41 -0.66 -16.16
N THR A 383 -31.68 -0.81 -17.46
CA THR A 383 -30.66 -1.12 -18.48
C THR A 383 -29.93 0.14 -18.92
N LEU A 384 -28.60 0.10 -18.89
CA LEU A 384 -27.75 1.16 -19.44
C LEU A 384 -27.57 0.95 -20.96
N PRO A 385 -27.47 2.02 -21.78
CA PRO A 385 -27.24 1.88 -23.23
C PRO A 385 -25.85 1.32 -23.55
N SER A 386 -25.76 0.35 -24.46
CA SER A 386 -24.48 -0.30 -24.83
C SER A 386 -23.41 0.68 -25.34
N ASP A 387 -23.80 1.76 -26.02
CA ASP A 387 -22.89 2.80 -26.49
C ASP A 387 -22.12 3.48 -25.35
N LEU A 388 -22.72 3.55 -24.14
CA LEU A 388 -22.09 4.10 -22.95
C LEU A 388 -20.95 3.19 -22.44
N ALA A 389 -21.07 1.87 -22.64
CA ALA A 389 -20.04 0.91 -22.26
C ALA A 389 -18.75 1.13 -23.07
N GLN A 390 -18.89 1.28 -24.40
CA GLN A 390 -17.77 1.55 -25.31
C GLN A 390 -17.16 2.93 -25.08
N ALA A 391 -18.00 3.94 -24.82
CA ALA A 391 -17.52 5.29 -24.50
C ALA A 391 -16.73 5.31 -23.17
N LEU A 392 -17.20 4.61 -22.14
CA LEU A 392 -16.49 4.52 -20.85
C LEU A 392 -15.17 3.75 -20.97
N ASP A 393 -15.15 2.64 -21.71
CA ASP A 393 -13.90 1.91 -21.98
C ASP A 393 -12.89 2.80 -22.72
N ARG A 394 -13.33 3.49 -23.77
CA ARG A 394 -12.48 4.43 -24.50
C ARG A 394 -11.94 5.55 -23.60
N LEU A 395 -12.77 6.09 -22.71
CA LEU A 395 -12.38 7.07 -21.71
C LEU A 395 -11.28 6.51 -20.78
N ASN A 396 -11.45 5.29 -20.27
CA ASN A 396 -10.48 4.64 -19.39
C ASN A 396 -9.16 4.28 -20.10
N GLN A 397 -9.21 3.83 -21.35
CA GLN A 397 -8.00 3.60 -22.16
C GLN A 397 -7.22 4.89 -22.38
N LEU A 398 -7.92 6.00 -22.67
CA LEU A 398 -7.30 7.31 -22.84
C LEU A 398 -6.75 7.87 -21.53
N GLN A 399 -7.46 7.69 -20.42
CA GLN A 399 -6.99 8.07 -19.08
C GLN A 399 -5.70 7.29 -18.73
N TYR A 400 -5.70 5.98 -18.93
CA TYR A 400 -4.52 5.15 -18.70
C TYR A 400 -3.33 5.57 -19.59
N ALA A 401 -3.57 5.80 -20.89
CA ALA A 401 -2.53 6.26 -21.81
C ALA A 401 -1.99 7.64 -21.42
N TYR A 402 -2.85 8.55 -20.95
CA TYR A 402 -2.45 9.86 -20.46
C TYR A 402 -1.58 9.75 -19.20
N ASP A 403 -2.02 8.98 -18.20
CA ASP A 403 -1.30 8.77 -16.95
C ASP A 403 0.06 8.08 -17.17
N GLN A 404 0.10 7.06 -18.03
CA GLN A 404 1.34 6.38 -18.41
C GLN A 404 2.31 7.34 -19.12
N ALA A 405 1.82 8.14 -20.07
CA ALA A 405 2.65 9.09 -20.79
C ALA A 405 3.17 10.22 -19.87
N GLN A 406 2.37 10.69 -18.92
CA GLN A 406 2.82 11.61 -17.87
C GLN A 406 3.95 11.00 -17.03
N GLN A 407 3.81 9.74 -16.61
CA GLN A 407 4.90 9.07 -15.88
C GLN A 407 6.17 8.94 -16.73
N GLN A 408 6.06 8.56 -18.01
CA GLN A 408 7.21 8.49 -18.91
C GLN A 408 7.88 9.86 -19.11
N LEU A 409 7.09 10.94 -19.12
CA LEU A 409 7.60 12.31 -19.20
C LEU A 409 8.45 12.63 -17.97
N GLU A 410 7.96 12.28 -16.77
CA GLU A 410 8.69 12.46 -15.51
C GLU A 410 9.99 11.65 -15.47
N ASP A 411 9.99 10.41 -15.97
CA ASP A 411 11.20 9.59 -16.04
C ASP A 411 12.23 10.16 -17.03
N LEU A 412 11.79 10.73 -18.15
CA LEU A 412 12.67 11.41 -19.10
C LEU A 412 13.30 12.66 -18.48
N ARG A 413 12.56 13.41 -17.65
CA ARG A 413 13.12 14.55 -16.91
C ARG A 413 14.19 14.11 -15.92
N ASP A 414 13.92 13.05 -15.16
CA ASP A 414 14.91 12.44 -14.25
C ASP A 414 16.16 11.96 -15.02
N GLN A 415 15.98 11.38 -16.22
CA GLN A 415 17.08 10.90 -17.04
C GLN A 415 17.90 12.05 -17.65
N ILE A 416 17.27 13.13 -18.13
CA ILE A 416 17.97 14.34 -18.61
C ILE A 416 18.82 14.94 -17.48
N PHE A 417 18.29 14.97 -16.25
CA PHE A 417 19.07 15.40 -15.09
C PHE A 417 20.29 14.49 -14.86
N ALA A 418 20.13 13.16 -14.93
CA ALA A 418 21.23 12.22 -14.77
C ALA A 418 22.29 12.34 -15.88
N ASP A 419 21.88 12.58 -17.12
CA ASP A 419 22.79 12.77 -18.25
C ASP A 419 23.51 14.13 -18.18
N TRP A 420 22.83 15.20 -17.74
CA TRP A 420 23.47 16.49 -17.41
C TRP A 420 24.45 16.37 -16.23
N TYR A 421 24.12 15.58 -15.21
CA TYR A 421 25.03 15.31 -14.10
C TYR A 421 26.32 14.65 -14.59
N LYS A 422 26.20 13.64 -15.47
CA LYS A 422 27.34 13.01 -16.13
C LYS A 422 28.10 14.00 -17.02
N TYR A 423 27.40 14.87 -17.75
CA TYR A 423 28.03 15.96 -18.52
C TYR A 423 28.89 16.86 -17.62
N MET A 424 28.39 17.29 -16.45
CA MET A 424 29.17 18.11 -15.51
C MET A 424 30.44 17.39 -15.03
N LEU A 425 30.40 16.07 -14.85
CA LEU A 425 31.59 15.26 -14.55
C LEU A 425 32.55 15.15 -15.74
N CYS A 426 32.07 15.19 -16.99
CA CYS A 426 32.92 15.25 -18.18
C CYS A 426 33.60 16.61 -18.35
N VAL A 427 32.91 17.71 -18.00
CA VAL A 427 33.45 19.08 -18.06
C VAL A 427 34.52 19.28 -17.00
N TYR A 428 34.29 18.78 -15.78
CA TYR A 428 35.20 18.89 -14.64
C TYR A 428 35.68 17.51 -14.16
N PRO A 429 36.43 16.76 -15.00
CA PRO A 429 36.84 15.41 -14.69
C PRO A 429 37.95 15.40 -13.62
N PRO A 430 38.01 14.39 -12.74
CA PRO A 430 39.13 14.24 -11.82
C PRO A 430 40.46 14.14 -12.58
N GLU A 431 41.50 14.84 -12.13
CA GLU A 431 42.79 15.01 -12.84
C GLU A 431 43.40 13.68 -13.33
N THR A 432 43.26 12.61 -12.56
CA THR A 432 43.85 11.29 -12.83
C THR A 432 43.08 10.44 -13.85
N SER A 433 41.90 10.89 -14.29
CA SER A 433 40.95 10.07 -15.06
C SER A 433 40.35 10.78 -16.28
N ARG A 434 40.91 11.92 -16.69
CA ARG A 434 40.38 12.75 -17.78
C ARG A 434 40.13 11.99 -19.09
N GLU A 435 41.01 11.07 -19.47
CA GLU A 435 40.86 10.24 -20.68
C GLU A 435 39.79 9.15 -20.57
N SER A 436 39.22 8.95 -19.38
CA SER A 436 38.16 7.95 -19.13
C SER A 436 36.74 8.51 -19.33
N TYR A 437 36.58 9.81 -19.60
CA TYR A 437 35.27 10.43 -19.82
C TYR A 437 34.96 10.60 -21.31
N PRO A 438 33.67 10.53 -21.71
CA PRO A 438 33.24 10.92 -23.06
C PRO A 438 33.60 12.37 -23.40
N ASP A 439 33.59 12.70 -24.69
CA ASP A 439 33.75 14.07 -25.17
C ASP A 439 32.55 14.96 -24.75
N ILE A 440 32.84 16.18 -24.29
CA ILE A 440 31.81 17.07 -23.73
C ILE A 440 30.81 17.55 -24.78
N ASP A 441 31.26 17.81 -26.01
CA ASP A 441 30.40 18.32 -27.09
C ASP A 441 29.50 17.19 -27.61
N GLU A 442 30.02 15.97 -27.62
CA GLU A 442 29.23 14.78 -27.93
C GLU A 442 28.10 14.55 -26.92
N VAL A 443 28.39 14.64 -25.62
CA VAL A 443 27.38 14.48 -24.56
C VAL A 443 26.34 15.60 -24.63
N MET A 444 26.79 16.86 -24.79
CA MET A 444 25.88 18.02 -24.95
C MET A 444 24.97 17.85 -26.16
N TYR A 445 25.53 17.51 -27.33
CA TYR A 445 24.77 17.27 -28.55
C TYR A 445 23.75 16.14 -28.37
N PHE A 446 24.16 15.07 -27.70
CA PHE A 446 23.31 13.93 -27.42
C PHE A 446 22.10 14.34 -26.54
N ILE A 447 22.32 15.07 -25.44
CA ILE A 447 21.23 15.55 -24.56
C ILE A 447 20.27 16.47 -25.33
N GLN A 448 20.79 17.45 -26.10
CA GLN A 448 19.97 18.40 -26.85
C GLN A 448 19.15 17.72 -27.96
N THR A 449 19.77 16.84 -28.74
CA THR A 449 19.16 16.30 -29.97
C THR A 449 18.43 14.98 -29.79
N LYS A 450 18.67 14.26 -28.69
CA LYS A 450 18.01 12.98 -28.39
C LYS A 450 17.08 13.11 -27.20
N ASP A 451 17.60 13.48 -26.04
CA ASP A 451 16.80 13.43 -24.80
C ASP A 451 15.77 14.57 -24.75
N ILE A 452 16.21 15.83 -24.89
CA ILE A 452 15.32 17.00 -24.88
C ILE A 452 14.34 16.95 -26.05
N ALA A 453 14.79 16.55 -27.24
CA ALA A 453 13.91 16.40 -28.40
C ALA A 453 12.82 15.34 -28.17
N ARG A 454 13.16 14.20 -27.53
CA ARG A 454 12.18 13.16 -27.15
C ARG A 454 11.20 13.67 -26.10
N LEU A 455 11.69 14.39 -25.09
CA LEU A 455 10.86 15.03 -24.06
C LEU A 455 9.82 15.96 -24.70
N GLN A 456 10.27 16.91 -25.56
CA GLN A 456 9.39 17.86 -26.25
C GLN A 456 8.36 17.16 -27.15
N SER A 457 8.77 16.10 -27.86
CA SER A 457 7.85 15.28 -28.66
C SER A 457 6.75 14.64 -27.80
N LEU A 458 7.11 14.16 -26.61
CA LEU A 458 6.17 13.55 -25.68
C LEU A 458 5.25 14.60 -25.05
N GLU A 459 5.76 15.76 -24.64
CA GLU A 459 4.95 16.89 -24.14
C GLU A 459 3.87 17.31 -25.14
N ASN A 460 4.23 17.41 -26.43
CA ASN A 460 3.29 17.72 -27.51
C ASN A 460 2.23 16.63 -27.70
N THR A 461 2.62 15.36 -27.53
CA THR A 461 1.70 14.21 -27.64
C THR A 461 0.71 14.17 -26.49
N ILE A 462 1.16 14.49 -25.27
CA ILE A 462 0.34 14.49 -24.07
C ILE A 462 -0.61 15.71 -24.07
N GLY A 463 -0.07 16.92 -24.25
CA GLY A 463 -0.78 18.17 -24.04
C GLY A 463 -1.06 18.49 -22.56
N LYS A 464 -1.79 19.57 -22.29
CA LYS A 464 -2.13 20.01 -20.92
C LYS A 464 -3.64 19.99 -20.70
N LEU A 465 -4.06 19.63 -19.48
CA LEU A 465 -5.44 19.70 -19.02
C LEU A 465 -5.62 20.91 -18.08
N PRO A 466 -6.73 21.66 -18.15
CA PRO A 466 -7.76 21.61 -19.21
C PRO A 466 -7.18 22.02 -20.57
N THR A 467 -7.75 21.54 -21.67
CA THR A 467 -7.18 21.87 -22.98
C THR A 467 -7.49 23.30 -23.40
N SER A 468 -6.64 23.85 -24.26
CA SER A 468 -6.82 25.18 -24.83
C SER A 468 -6.89 25.09 -26.35
N ALA A 469 -7.92 25.68 -26.95
CA ALA A 469 -8.21 25.62 -28.40
C ALA A 469 -8.41 24.17 -28.92
N ILE A 470 -8.65 24.03 -30.24
CA ILE A 470 -8.89 22.73 -30.88
C ILE A 470 -7.55 22.04 -31.16
N GLY A 471 -7.39 20.77 -30.75
CA GLY A 471 -6.19 19.96 -30.93
C GLY A 471 -6.48 18.46 -30.93
N ASN A 472 -5.43 17.62 -30.98
CA ASN A 472 -5.55 16.15 -31.01
C ASN A 472 -4.55 15.43 -30.08
N SER A 473 -4.03 16.12 -29.06
CA SER A 473 -3.17 15.49 -28.05
C SER A 473 -3.98 14.50 -27.19
N LEU A 474 -3.31 13.67 -26.39
CA LEU A 474 -3.99 12.75 -25.45
C LEU A 474 -4.95 13.51 -24.52
N ALA A 475 -4.56 14.68 -24.02
CA ALA A 475 -5.43 15.56 -23.24
C ALA A 475 -6.73 15.94 -23.99
N HIS A 476 -6.64 16.29 -25.28
CA HIS A 476 -7.83 16.66 -26.08
C HIS A 476 -8.72 15.45 -26.33
N GLN A 477 -8.13 14.30 -26.64
CA GLN A 477 -8.88 13.06 -26.83
C GLN A 477 -9.58 12.62 -25.53
N LEU A 478 -8.90 12.77 -24.39
CA LEU A 478 -9.42 12.46 -23.07
C LEU A 478 -10.59 13.38 -22.68
N GLU A 479 -10.44 14.70 -22.86
CA GLU A 479 -11.52 15.66 -22.60
C GLU A 479 -12.72 15.42 -23.54
N GLN A 480 -12.47 15.15 -24.82
CA GLN A 480 -13.54 14.78 -25.76
C GLN A 480 -14.25 13.48 -25.36
N ALA A 481 -13.52 12.44 -24.93
CA ALA A 481 -14.12 11.20 -24.47
C ALA A 481 -14.93 11.40 -23.19
N LEU A 482 -14.45 12.27 -22.28
CA LEU A 482 -15.17 12.65 -21.07
C LEU A 482 -16.48 13.36 -21.41
N ASP A 483 -16.46 14.33 -22.33
CA ASP A 483 -17.65 15.05 -22.80
C ASP A 483 -18.69 14.09 -23.43
N ILE A 484 -18.23 13.10 -24.22
CA ILE A 484 -19.10 12.08 -24.81
C ILE A 484 -19.78 11.25 -23.73
N VAL A 485 -19.03 10.76 -22.74
CA VAL A 485 -19.58 9.95 -21.64
C VAL A 485 -20.56 10.77 -20.80
N VAL A 486 -20.24 12.03 -20.49
CA VAL A 486 -21.12 12.94 -19.76
C VAL A 486 -22.42 13.18 -20.55
N GLY A 487 -22.34 13.46 -21.85
CA GLY A 487 -23.53 13.64 -22.71
C GLY A 487 -24.42 12.40 -22.77
N LEU A 488 -23.84 11.21 -22.94
CA LEU A 488 -24.58 9.94 -22.92
C LEU A 488 -25.22 9.65 -21.56
N LEU A 489 -24.53 10.00 -20.46
CA LEU A 489 -25.09 9.88 -19.11
C LEU A 489 -26.25 10.85 -18.87
N GLU A 490 -26.18 12.08 -19.36
CA GLU A 490 -27.29 13.03 -19.28
C GLU A 490 -28.53 12.55 -20.05
N GLU A 491 -28.34 11.97 -21.23
CA GLU A 491 -29.41 11.31 -21.99
C GLU A 491 -30.01 10.11 -21.23
N THR A 492 -29.15 9.25 -20.71
CA THR A 492 -29.56 8.08 -19.92
C THR A 492 -30.34 8.51 -18.66
N ASN A 493 -29.85 9.51 -17.94
CA ASN A 493 -30.50 10.03 -16.73
C ASN A 493 -31.86 10.67 -17.02
N ARG A 494 -32.02 11.37 -18.16
CA ARG A 494 -33.33 11.89 -18.59
C ARG A 494 -34.32 10.76 -18.83
N SER A 495 -33.89 9.66 -19.47
CA SER A 495 -34.73 8.47 -19.68
C SER A 495 -35.07 7.77 -18.36
N LEU A 496 -34.07 7.51 -17.50
CA LEU A 496 -34.27 6.85 -16.21
C LEU A 496 -35.18 7.64 -15.25
N THR A 497 -35.06 8.98 -15.24
CA THR A 497 -35.91 9.84 -14.40
C THR A 497 -37.37 9.81 -14.84
N ALA A 498 -37.63 9.66 -16.15
CA ALA A 498 -38.98 9.56 -16.70
C ALA A 498 -39.66 8.21 -16.35
N GLU A 499 -38.89 7.14 -16.15
CA GLU A 499 -39.41 5.78 -15.95
C GLU A 499 -39.35 5.27 -14.50
N ASN A 500 -38.33 5.63 -13.71
CA ASN A 500 -37.97 4.90 -12.48
C ASN A 500 -37.90 5.74 -11.18
N GLY A 501 -38.21 7.04 -11.24
CA GLY A 501 -38.29 7.92 -10.07
C GLY A 501 -36.93 8.21 -9.40
N ARG A 502 -36.37 9.40 -9.69
CA ARG A 502 -35.21 10.04 -9.01
C ARG A 502 -33.97 9.15 -8.71
N SER A 503 -33.64 8.20 -9.57
CA SER A 503 -32.31 7.56 -9.58
C SER A 503 -31.47 8.19 -10.68
N GLN A 504 -30.25 8.61 -10.36
CA GLN A 504 -29.30 9.18 -11.32
C GLN A 504 -28.03 8.34 -11.37
N MET A 505 -27.49 8.13 -12.56
CA MET A 505 -26.17 7.56 -12.77
C MET A 505 -25.15 8.70 -12.79
N SER A 506 -24.09 8.55 -12.02
CA SER A 506 -23.01 9.54 -11.92
C SER A 506 -21.69 8.92 -12.36
N LEU A 507 -20.92 9.70 -13.12
CA LEU A 507 -19.53 9.38 -13.43
C LEU A 507 -18.67 9.74 -12.21
N GLN A 508 -17.82 8.83 -11.77
CA GLN A 508 -16.95 9.02 -10.61
C GLN A 508 -15.51 8.61 -10.95
N GLU A 509 -14.55 9.37 -10.44
CA GLU A 509 -13.14 8.96 -10.41
C GLU A 509 -12.92 7.97 -9.27
N VAL A 510 -12.26 6.86 -9.59
CA VAL A 510 -11.74 5.90 -8.62
C VAL A 510 -10.25 5.69 -8.86
N ALA A 511 -9.55 5.22 -7.83
CA ALA A 511 -8.14 4.87 -7.93
C ALA A 511 -7.97 3.72 -8.93
N ALA A 512 -7.04 3.87 -9.88
CA ALA A 512 -6.67 2.79 -10.78
C ALA A 512 -5.93 1.66 -10.01
N PRO A 513 -5.44 0.62 -10.70
CA PRO A 513 -4.68 -0.45 -10.07
C PRO A 513 -3.28 0.00 -9.62
N ARG A 514 -2.96 -0.25 -8.35
CA ARG A 514 -1.72 0.18 -7.68
C ARG A 514 -0.48 -0.48 -8.27
N TYR A 515 0.62 0.28 -8.23
CA TYR A 515 1.98 -0.24 -8.42
C TYR A 515 2.63 -0.45 -7.06
N TYR A 516 3.57 -1.40 -7.01
CA TYR A 516 4.27 -1.79 -5.80
C TYR A 516 5.77 -1.59 -5.97
N LEU A 517 6.39 -0.95 -4.98
CA LEU A 517 7.84 -0.83 -4.84
C LEU A 517 8.28 -1.69 -3.65
N PRO A 518 9.27 -2.58 -3.78
CA PRO A 518 9.76 -3.35 -2.64
C PRO A 518 10.32 -2.44 -1.55
N LYS A 519 10.04 -2.74 -0.28
CA LYS A 519 10.64 -2.03 0.85
C LYS A 519 12.14 -2.33 0.94
N GLU A 520 12.85 -1.40 1.54
CA GLU A 520 14.26 -1.56 1.86
C GLU A 520 14.40 -2.31 3.19
N PRO A 521 15.49 -3.08 3.39
CA PRO A 521 15.75 -3.73 4.67
C PRO A 521 15.76 -2.71 5.81
N VAL A 522 15.17 -3.06 6.94
CA VAL A 522 15.14 -2.25 8.16
C VAL A 522 16.09 -2.85 9.18
N VAL A 523 16.87 -1.97 9.82
CA VAL A 523 17.73 -2.34 10.94
C VAL A 523 17.15 -1.76 12.22
N LEU A 524 17.03 -2.60 13.24
CA LEU A 524 16.71 -2.24 14.62
C LEU A 524 17.97 -2.33 15.47
N PHE A 525 18.16 -1.33 16.32
CA PHE A 525 19.17 -1.25 17.36
C PHE A 525 18.51 -1.35 18.72
N THR A 526 19.09 -2.13 19.62
CA THR A 526 18.63 -2.29 21.00
C THR A 526 19.75 -2.02 22.01
N GLY A 527 19.38 -1.69 23.25
CA GLY A 527 20.31 -1.37 24.33
C GLY A 527 20.54 0.15 24.53
N ASP A 528 21.31 0.50 25.56
CA ASP A 528 21.40 1.88 26.06
C ASP A 528 21.95 2.90 25.04
N ALA A 529 22.88 2.49 24.17
CA ALA A 529 23.39 3.39 23.12
C ALA A 529 22.32 3.66 22.03
N ALA A 530 21.27 2.85 21.95
CA ALA A 530 20.13 3.03 21.06
C ALA A 530 18.93 3.71 21.78
N THR A 531 19.17 4.47 22.85
CA THR A 531 18.08 5.23 23.48
C THR A 531 17.60 6.39 22.60
N PRO A 532 16.28 6.49 22.32
CA PRO A 532 15.72 7.66 21.65
C PRO A 532 16.02 8.97 22.37
N SER A 533 16.20 10.03 21.60
CA SER A 533 16.36 11.39 22.13
C SER A 533 15.05 11.88 22.75
N ASP A 534 15.13 12.49 23.94
CA ASP A 534 14.02 13.19 24.61
C ASP A 534 13.93 14.68 24.20
N ARG A 535 14.83 15.15 23.32
CA ARG A 535 14.93 16.54 22.87
C ARG A 535 13.85 16.96 21.87
N HIS A 536 13.23 15.98 21.21
CA HIS A 536 12.32 16.19 20.07
C HIS A 536 11.17 15.19 20.12
N GLY A 537 9.96 15.66 19.82
CA GLY A 537 8.72 14.88 19.84
C GLY A 537 8.26 14.46 21.24
N GLN A 538 8.82 15.08 22.29
CA GLN A 538 8.69 14.69 23.70
C GLN A 538 8.61 15.91 24.63
N ASP A 539 8.21 17.09 24.12
CA ASP A 539 8.07 18.29 24.94
C ASP A 539 7.07 18.10 26.10
N GLY A 540 6.01 17.32 25.87
CA GLY A 540 4.97 16.99 26.85
C GLY A 540 5.33 15.90 27.87
N ARG A 541 6.54 15.32 27.83
CA ARG A 541 6.92 14.11 28.59
C ARG A 541 6.78 14.21 30.11
N LEU A 542 6.81 15.43 30.67
CA LEU A 542 6.69 15.67 32.11
C LEU A 542 5.24 15.90 32.56
N HIS A 543 4.27 15.87 31.64
CA HIS A 543 2.85 16.08 31.95
C HIS A 543 2.01 14.88 31.49
N PRO A 544 1.09 14.35 32.34
CA PRO A 544 0.27 13.18 31.98
C PRO A 544 -0.57 13.35 30.70
N GLU A 545 -0.98 14.58 30.39
CA GLU A 545 -1.78 14.89 29.19
C GLU A 545 -0.92 15.05 27.92
N GLY A 546 0.41 14.90 28.01
CA GLY A 546 1.31 15.11 26.87
C GLY A 546 1.44 16.57 26.40
N LEU A 547 1.03 17.53 27.23
CA LEU A 547 1.11 18.97 26.94
C LEU A 547 2.36 19.60 27.55
N LEU A 548 2.96 20.56 26.82
CA LEU A 548 4.09 21.34 27.34
C LEU A 548 3.59 22.42 28.32
N GLN A 549 4.07 22.37 29.57
CA GLN A 549 3.71 23.35 30.60
C GLN A 549 4.50 24.67 30.45
N CYS A 550 3.85 25.68 29.89
CA CYS A 550 4.35 27.05 29.74
C CYS A 550 4.03 27.92 30.97
N GLN A 551 4.73 29.06 31.08
CA GLN A 551 4.50 30.09 32.10
C GLN A 551 4.01 31.39 31.45
N VAL A 552 3.17 32.15 32.14
CA VAL A 552 2.71 33.47 31.67
C VAL A 552 3.25 34.53 32.61
N THR A 553 3.75 35.64 32.06
CA THR A 553 4.26 36.76 32.87
C THR A 553 3.90 38.13 32.29
N GLY A 554 3.82 39.13 33.16
CA GLY A 554 3.33 40.48 32.86
C GLY A 554 4.42 41.55 32.71
N ALA A 555 4.17 42.48 31.77
CA ALA A 555 4.68 43.85 31.61
C ALA A 555 6.17 44.17 31.85
N VAL A 556 6.96 44.15 30.77
CA VAL A 556 8.20 44.95 30.65
C VAL A 556 7.86 46.35 30.10
N VAL A 557 8.58 47.39 30.57
CA VAL A 557 8.38 48.81 30.17
C VAL A 557 8.80 49.06 28.71
N ASP A 558 9.80 48.32 28.22
CA ASP A 558 10.26 48.30 26.83
C ASP A 558 10.16 46.87 26.26
N SER A 559 9.06 46.58 25.57
CA SER A 559 8.78 45.26 24.97
C SER A 559 9.33 45.10 23.55
N THR A 560 10.15 46.03 23.09
CA THR A 560 10.73 45.99 21.74
C THR A 560 11.96 45.10 21.64
N PHE A 561 12.55 44.69 22.78
CA PHE A 561 13.82 43.93 22.84
C PHE A 561 14.94 44.56 22.01
N SER A 562 14.97 45.89 21.91
CA SER A 562 15.85 46.61 20.99
C SER A 562 17.15 47.13 21.64
N SER A 563 17.32 46.91 22.94
CA SER A 563 18.49 47.36 23.70
C SER A 563 18.94 46.35 24.75
N ALA A 564 20.23 46.39 25.14
CA ALA A 564 20.79 45.53 26.17
C ALA A 564 20.00 45.61 27.49
N ALA A 565 19.61 46.83 27.90
CA ALA A 565 18.82 47.05 29.12
C ALA A 565 17.41 46.41 29.03
N ALA A 566 16.75 46.49 27.88
CA ALA A 566 15.44 45.88 27.68
C ALA A 566 15.50 44.35 27.76
N VAL A 567 16.50 43.74 27.11
CA VAL A 567 16.71 42.29 27.14
C VAL A 567 17.08 41.82 28.55
N GLN A 568 17.91 42.57 29.28
CA GLN A 568 18.25 42.26 30.67
C GLN A 568 17.02 42.31 31.58
N ALA A 569 16.15 43.31 31.43
CA ALA A 569 14.90 43.40 32.18
C ALA A 569 13.99 42.19 31.95
N VAL A 570 13.95 41.66 30.73
CA VAL A 570 13.20 40.42 30.44
C VAL A 570 13.81 39.23 31.15
N ARG A 571 15.15 39.09 31.15
CA ARG A 571 15.83 38.01 31.89
C ARG A 571 15.51 38.07 33.38
N GLU A 572 15.54 39.25 33.99
CA GLU A 572 15.25 39.45 35.42
C GLU A 572 13.83 39.03 35.81
N ILE A 573 12.90 38.99 34.85
CA ILE A 573 11.53 38.48 35.05
C ILE A 573 11.43 36.98 34.74
N VAL A 574 12.05 36.51 33.66
CA VAL A 574 11.91 35.12 33.18
C VAL A 574 12.63 34.13 34.08
N VAL A 575 13.88 34.41 34.48
CA VAL A 575 14.72 33.48 35.24
C VAL A 575 14.07 33.06 36.58
N PRO A 576 13.53 33.99 37.40
CA PRO A 576 12.88 33.62 38.66
C PRO A 576 11.66 32.70 38.52
N LEU A 577 10.96 32.70 37.38
CA LEU A 577 9.80 31.82 37.14
C LEU A 577 10.18 30.33 37.26
N PHE A 578 11.43 30.00 36.94
CA PHE A 578 11.94 28.63 36.94
C PHE A 578 12.82 28.30 38.16
N ALA A 579 12.94 29.21 39.13
CA ALA A 579 13.84 29.04 40.28
C ALA A 579 13.48 27.85 41.18
N ASN A 580 12.19 27.48 41.25
CA ASN A 580 11.69 26.36 42.05
C ASN A 580 11.46 25.08 41.23
N PHE A 581 11.75 25.12 39.92
CA PHE A 581 11.61 23.95 39.05
C PHE A 581 12.88 23.08 39.11
N THR A 582 12.67 21.80 38.88
CA THR A 582 13.70 20.76 38.73
C THR A 582 13.55 20.10 37.36
N GLU A 583 14.51 19.27 36.98
CA GLU A 583 14.48 18.54 35.70
C GLU A 583 13.25 17.64 35.56
N THR A 584 12.70 17.17 36.68
CA THR A 584 11.49 16.35 36.71
C THR A 584 10.19 17.15 36.64
N SER A 585 10.26 18.48 36.77
CA SER A 585 9.07 19.35 36.77
C SER A 585 9.04 20.36 35.62
N SER A 586 10.14 20.58 34.90
CA SER A 586 10.17 21.37 33.66
C SER A 586 11.37 21.02 32.79
N ILE A 587 11.13 20.89 31.49
CA ILE A 587 12.17 20.60 30.48
C ILE A 587 13.15 21.77 30.31
N ALA A 588 12.79 22.98 30.77
CA ALA A 588 13.70 24.13 30.78
C ALA A 588 14.85 23.97 31.77
N VAL A 589 14.76 23.03 32.73
CA VAL A 589 15.76 22.86 33.79
C VAL A 589 16.56 21.60 33.54
N ASN A 590 17.86 21.75 33.33
CA ASN A 590 18.78 20.64 33.15
C ASN A 590 20.02 20.77 34.06
N THR A 591 20.65 19.65 34.37
CA THR A 591 21.83 19.52 35.22
C THR A 591 22.82 18.64 34.48
N TRP A 592 23.94 19.24 34.13
CA TRP A 592 25.01 18.53 33.46
C TRP A 592 25.79 17.68 34.45
N ARG A 593 25.77 16.35 34.26
CA ARG A 593 26.49 15.37 35.09
C ARG A 593 27.59 14.60 34.34
N HIS A 594 27.41 14.41 33.04
CA HIS A 594 28.31 13.74 32.08
C HIS A 594 28.01 14.26 30.66
N GLN A 595 28.77 13.83 29.65
CA GLN A 595 28.46 14.22 28.26
C GLN A 595 27.06 13.74 27.85
N PRO A 596 26.33 14.51 27.02
CA PRO A 596 25.05 14.08 26.45
C PRO A 596 25.25 12.96 25.41
N TRP A 597 24.18 12.22 25.12
CA TRP A 597 24.12 11.23 24.03
C TRP A 597 22.67 11.18 23.52
N HIS A 598 22.45 11.70 22.32
CA HIS A 598 21.15 11.76 21.65
C HIS A 598 21.31 11.28 20.21
N PRO A 599 21.30 9.96 19.96
CA PRO A 599 21.46 9.41 18.62
C PRO A 599 20.32 9.87 17.70
N ILE A 600 20.67 10.47 16.56
CA ILE A 600 19.69 10.99 15.58
C ILE A 600 19.94 10.52 14.15
N LEU A 601 21.18 10.15 13.81
CA LEU A 601 21.56 9.69 12.48
C LEU A 601 22.18 8.30 12.54
N LEU A 602 21.91 7.52 11.49
CA LEU A 602 22.54 6.24 11.20
C LEU A 602 23.35 6.38 9.92
N GLN A 603 24.64 6.07 9.97
CA GLN A 603 25.42 5.71 8.80
C GLN A 603 25.48 4.19 8.67
N TRP A 604 25.28 3.69 7.46
CA TRP A 604 25.28 2.26 7.17
C TRP A 604 26.16 1.94 5.96
N GLU A 605 26.81 0.79 6.01
CA GLU A 605 27.59 0.20 4.93
C GLU A 605 27.25 -1.29 4.85
N VAL A 606 26.83 -1.73 3.67
CA VAL A 606 26.39 -3.10 3.40
C VAL A 606 27.01 -3.63 2.13
N GLU A 607 27.24 -4.93 2.10
CA GLU A 607 27.70 -5.65 0.92
C GLU A 607 26.53 -6.45 0.36
N PHE A 608 26.20 -6.22 -0.91
CA PHE A 608 25.17 -6.97 -1.60
C PHE A 608 25.78 -8.02 -2.52
N PHE A 609 25.18 -9.20 -2.46
CA PHE A 609 25.65 -10.44 -3.03
C PHE A 609 24.58 -10.95 -4.01
N PRO A 610 24.67 -10.56 -5.30
CA PRO A 610 23.68 -10.96 -6.29
C PRO A 610 23.78 -12.46 -6.61
N THR A 611 22.63 -13.03 -6.96
CA THR A 611 22.53 -14.42 -7.42
C THR A 611 23.36 -14.60 -8.70
N ARG A 612 24.19 -15.65 -8.75
CA ARG A 612 25.21 -15.81 -9.79
C ARG A 612 24.70 -16.25 -11.15
N GLU A 613 24.00 -17.39 -11.21
CA GLU A 613 23.72 -18.06 -12.48
C GLU A 613 22.71 -17.24 -13.30
N GLY A 614 23.05 -16.95 -14.56
CA GLY A 614 22.16 -16.22 -15.49
C GLY A 614 22.01 -14.71 -15.22
N ASN A 615 22.77 -14.13 -14.29
CA ASN A 615 22.73 -12.68 -14.01
C ASN A 615 23.43 -11.83 -15.08
N ASN A 616 23.31 -10.51 -14.98
CA ASN A 616 23.91 -9.55 -15.91
C ASN A 616 25.33 -9.07 -15.55
N LEU A 617 25.93 -9.62 -14.49
CA LEU A 617 27.27 -9.25 -14.02
C LEU A 617 28.36 -10.16 -14.60
N SER A 618 27.99 -11.14 -15.42
CA SER A 618 28.95 -12.00 -16.14
C SER A 618 29.90 -11.17 -17.03
N PRO A 619 31.22 -11.38 -16.96
CA PRO A 619 32.19 -10.67 -17.79
C PRO A 619 32.02 -10.92 -19.30
N GLU A 620 31.46 -12.08 -19.68
CA GLU A 620 31.30 -12.50 -21.08
C GLU A 620 30.02 -11.94 -21.71
N ASN A 621 28.95 -11.85 -20.92
CA ASN A 621 27.65 -11.38 -21.37
C ASN A 621 27.01 -10.53 -20.27
N ARG A 622 26.90 -9.23 -20.50
CA ARG A 622 26.31 -8.28 -19.53
C ARG A 622 24.79 -8.21 -19.62
N SER A 623 24.12 -9.29 -20.00
CA SER A 623 22.65 -9.36 -20.07
C SER A 623 22.12 -10.48 -19.17
N TYR A 624 20.96 -10.28 -18.57
CA TYR A 624 20.23 -11.35 -17.91
C TYR A 624 19.85 -12.44 -18.91
N GLN A 625 19.95 -13.70 -18.50
CA GLN A 625 19.34 -14.81 -19.23
C GLN A 625 17.82 -14.82 -18.99
N GLY A 626 17.05 -15.19 -20.01
CA GLY A 626 15.58 -15.20 -19.92
C GLY A 626 15.07 -16.11 -18.81
N ASP A 627 15.74 -17.21 -18.53
CA ASP A 627 15.41 -18.20 -17.50
C ASP A 627 16.11 -17.95 -16.15
N PHE A 628 16.68 -16.76 -15.92
CA PHE A 628 17.38 -16.38 -14.67
C PHE A 628 16.63 -16.78 -13.39
N ILE A 629 15.33 -16.50 -13.31
CA ILE A 629 14.52 -16.83 -12.13
C ILE A 629 14.39 -18.34 -11.97
N ARG A 630 14.04 -19.06 -13.04
CA ARG A 630 13.82 -20.51 -13.02
C ARG A 630 15.08 -21.33 -12.75
N GLN A 631 16.26 -20.82 -13.11
CA GLN A 631 17.54 -21.47 -12.83
C GLN A 631 17.91 -21.43 -11.33
N ASN A 632 17.41 -20.44 -10.58
CA ASN A 632 17.89 -20.14 -9.23
C ASN A 632 16.80 -20.27 -8.15
N TYR A 633 15.55 -19.97 -8.49
CA TYR A 633 14.43 -19.87 -7.56
C TYR A 633 13.28 -20.78 -8.01
N THR A 634 12.40 -21.11 -7.06
CA THR A 634 11.15 -21.82 -7.32
C THR A 634 10.02 -21.17 -6.54
N LEU A 635 8.84 -21.08 -7.15
CA LEU A 635 7.61 -20.67 -6.48
C LEU A 635 6.90 -21.95 -6.02
N ALA A 636 7.15 -22.38 -4.79
CA ALA A 636 6.57 -23.61 -4.27
C ALA A 636 5.04 -23.53 -4.21
N GLU A 637 4.39 -24.69 -4.12
CA GLU A 637 2.95 -24.82 -3.96
C GLU A 637 2.46 -24.04 -2.73
N GLN A 638 1.33 -23.32 -2.83
CA GLN A 638 0.72 -22.53 -1.75
C GLN A 638 1.59 -21.42 -1.13
N GLU A 639 2.84 -21.29 -1.59
CA GLU A 639 3.75 -20.22 -1.24
C GLU A 639 3.50 -19.01 -2.15
N VAL A 640 3.63 -17.84 -1.56
CA VAL A 640 3.43 -16.54 -2.23
C VAL A 640 4.75 -15.88 -2.61
N GLU A 641 5.86 -16.51 -2.27
CA GLU A 641 7.21 -15.97 -2.40
C GLU A 641 8.16 -16.96 -3.09
N LEU A 642 9.08 -16.42 -3.91
CA LEU A 642 10.12 -17.20 -4.57
C LEU A 642 11.20 -17.63 -3.57
N GLN A 643 11.41 -18.93 -3.45
CA GLN A 643 12.42 -19.53 -2.59
C GLN A 643 13.63 -19.96 -3.41
N LEU A 644 14.82 -19.84 -2.83
CA LEU A 644 16.04 -20.30 -3.46
C LEU A 644 16.01 -21.83 -3.61
N GLN A 645 16.40 -22.35 -4.78
CA GLN A 645 16.42 -23.79 -4.99
C GLN A 645 17.46 -24.50 -4.10
N PRO A 646 17.18 -25.72 -3.61
CA PRO A 646 18.11 -26.47 -2.78
C PRO A 646 19.50 -26.62 -3.41
N GLY A 647 20.55 -26.33 -2.64
CA GLY A 647 21.95 -26.43 -3.09
C GLY A 647 22.46 -25.23 -3.89
N LYS A 648 21.60 -24.25 -4.21
CA LYS A 648 22.05 -22.92 -4.64
C LYS A 648 22.42 -22.12 -3.38
N ILE A 649 23.55 -21.43 -3.40
CA ILE A 649 24.00 -20.57 -2.29
C ILE A 649 24.08 -19.12 -2.80
N PRO A 650 23.65 -18.12 -2.01
CA PRO A 650 23.49 -16.75 -2.49
C PRO A 650 24.71 -15.91 -2.90
N PRO A 651 26.01 -16.30 -2.96
CA PRO A 651 26.74 -15.60 -4.04
C PRO A 651 27.99 -16.16 -4.72
N ASP A 652 28.16 -15.48 -5.85
CA ASP A 652 29.38 -15.17 -6.59
C ASP A 652 30.42 -14.36 -5.79
N LYS A 653 31.63 -14.19 -6.33
CA LYS A 653 32.66 -13.29 -5.77
C LYS A 653 32.44 -11.82 -6.14
N ALA A 654 31.44 -11.50 -6.97
CA ALA A 654 31.13 -10.16 -7.44
C ALA A 654 30.16 -9.47 -6.48
N ALA A 655 30.71 -8.92 -5.39
CA ALA A 655 29.96 -8.18 -4.39
C ALA A 655 30.26 -6.68 -4.50
N ASN A 656 29.25 -5.86 -4.23
CA ASN A 656 29.40 -4.41 -4.25
C ASN A 656 28.99 -3.82 -2.89
N VAL A 657 29.69 -2.77 -2.50
CA VAL A 657 29.49 -2.10 -1.22
C VAL A 657 28.65 -0.85 -1.42
N TYR A 658 27.55 -0.78 -0.71
CA TYR A 658 26.63 0.34 -0.70
C TYR A 658 26.67 1.02 0.66
N SER A 659 26.53 2.34 0.68
CA SER A 659 26.53 3.12 1.92
C SER A 659 25.58 4.30 1.85
N GLY A 660 25.10 4.73 3.02
CA GLY A 660 24.17 5.84 3.13
C GLY A 660 24.06 6.39 4.55
N THR A 661 23.32 7.49 4.68
CA THR A 661 22.97 8.12 5.95
C THR A 661 21.46 8.25 6.03
N THR A 662 20.86 7.93 7.17
CA THR A 662 19.41 8.02 7.41
C THR A 662 19.11 8.55 8.82
N ILE A 663 17.92 9.08 9.04
CA ILE A 663 17.50 9.63 10.35
C ILE A 663 16.89 8.50 11.18
N LEU A 664 17.33 8.30 12.42
CA LEU A 664 16.84 7.23 13.29
C LEU A 664 15.40 7.50 13.76
N SER A 665 14.61 6.42 13.93
CA SER A 665 13.22 6.52 14.40
C SER A 665 12.95 5.59 15.60
N PRO A 666 12.26 6.08 16.64
CA PRO A 666 11.82 5.25 17.76
C PRO A 666 10.47 4.55 17.52
N ALA A 667 9.90 4.59 16.30
CA ALA A 667 8.50 4.23 16.05
C ALA A 667 8.16 2.73 16.23
N ALA A 668 9.15 1.83 16.18
CA ALA A 668 8.90 0.38 16.22
C ALA A 668 8.15 -0.06 17.49
N GLN A 669 8.65 0.33 18.67
CA GLN A 669 8.07 -0.04 19.96
C GLN A 669 6.68 0.54 20.20
N PRO A 670 6.40 1.85 19.99
CA PRO A 670 5.07 2.41 20.26
C PRO A 670 4.04 1.84 19.28
N MET A 671 4.41 1.61 18.01
CA MET A 671 3.52 0.98 17.03
C MET A 671 3.13 -0.44 17.43
N LEU A 672 4.10 -1.28 17.84
CA LEU A 672 3.80 -2.64 18.26
C LEU A 672 3.00 -2.66 19.58
N SER A 673 3.38 -1.83 20.54
CA SER A 673 2.68 -1.72 21.83
C SER A 673 1.21 -1.32 21.64
N GLU A 674 0.95 -0.31 20.84
CA GLU A 674 -0.42 0.16 20.58
C GLU A 674 -1.23 -0.90 19.85
N ARG A 675 -0.63 -1.60 18.87
CA ARG A 675 -1.30 -2.71 18.19
C ARG A 675 -1.67 -3.85 19.14
N ILE A 676 -0.77 -4.20 20.08
CA ILE A 676 -1.07 -5.20 21.13
C ILE A 676 -2.24 -4.71 21.98
N LEU A 677 -2.23 -3.45 22.44
CA LEU A 677 -3.29 -2.92 23.28
C LEU A 677 -4.65 -2.88 22.58
N ILE A 678 -4.72 -2.46 21.32
CA ILE A 678 -5.97 -2.48 20.53
C ILE A 678 -6.55 -3.89 20.46
N TYR A 679 -5.70 -4.89 20.19
CA TYR A 679 -6.13 -6.28 20.11
C TYR A 679 -6.59 -6.83 21.46
N LEU A 680 -5.83 -6.56 22.53
CA LEU A 680 -6.20 -6.98 23.88
C LEU A 680 -7.47 -6.29 24.38
N GLU A 681 -7.66 -5.01 24.09
CA GLU A 681 -8.88 -4.25 24.42
C GLU A 681 -10.13 -4.88 23.81
N LYS A 682 -10.03 -5.32 22.54
CA LYS A 682 -11.11 -5.98 21.81
C LYS A 682 -11.50 -7.34 22.40
N HIS A 683 -10.54 -8.12 22.89
CA HIS A 683 -10.74 -9.54 23.23
C HIS A 683 -10.74 -9.87 24.73
N LEU A 684 -10.13 -9.05 25.58
CA LEU A 684 -9.99 -9.34 27.02
C LEU A 684 -11.17 -8.82 27.87
N LEU A 685 -11.96 -7.87 27.41
CA LEU A 685 -12.93 -7.23 28.31
C LEU A 685 -14.09 -8.15 28.73
N ALA A 686 -14.57 -9.03 27.83
CA ALA A 686 -15.74 -9.87 28.08
C ALA A 686 -15.58 -10.85 29.26
N GLU A 687 -14.49 -11.62 29.28
CA GLU A 687 -14.21 -12.57 30.37
C GLU A 687 -13.89 -11.84 31.69
N TYR A 688 -13.21 -10.69 31.64
CA TYR A 688 -12.94 -9.87 32.83
C TYR A 688 -14.23 -9.29 33.44
N TYR A 689 -15.13 -8.75 32.62
CA TYR A 689 -16.41 -8.21 33.09
C TYR A 689 -17.27 -9.27 33.79
N GLN A 690 -17.29 -10.50 33.24
CA GLN A 690 -17.99 -11.62 33.84
C GLN A 690 -17.36 -12.03 35.19
N ALA A 691 -16.04 -12.15 35.24
CA ALA A 691 -15.34 -12.57 36.46
C ALA A 691 -15.44 -11.53 37.60
N GLN A 692 -15.41 -10.25 37.28
CA GLN A 692 -15.45 -9.15 38.25
C GLN A 692 -16.87 -8.62 38.52
N ASN A 693 -17.90 -9.16 37.86
CA ASN A 693 -19.30 -8.72 37.94
C ASN A 693 -19.47 -7.21 37.64
N ILE A 694 -18.84 -6.72 36.57
CA ILE A 694 -18.93 -5.30 36.18
C ILE A 694 -20.29 -5.00 35.51
N PRO A 695 -21.09 -4.05 36.02
CA PRO A 695 -22.38 -3.68 35.42
C PRO A 695 -22.24 -3.18 33.98
N GLU A 696 -23.22 -3.48 33.10
CA GLU A 696 -23.22 -3.00 31.70
C GLU A 696 -23.11 -1.48 31.59
N ALA A 697 -23.66 -0.72 32.55
CA ALA A 697 -23.59 0.74 32.58
C ALA A 697 -22.15 1.27 32.74
N ASP A 698 -21.24 0.48 33.32
CA ASP A 698 -19.84 0.84 33.54
C ASP A 698 -18.92 0.35 32.41
N GLN A 699 -19.44 -0.41 31.44
CA GLN A 699 -18.70 -0.93 30.29
C GLN A 699 -18.59 0.13 29.19
N VAL A 700 -17.95 1.25 29.51
CA VAL A 700 -17.79 2.40 28.60
C VAL A 700 -16.57 2.27 27.69
N PRO A 701 -16.56 2.91 26.50
CA PRO A 701 -15.35 3.07 25.70
C PRO A 701 -14.23 3.69 26.54
N GLY A 702 -13.04 3.10 26.54
CA GLY A 702 -11.90 3.54 27.35
C GLY A 702 -11.74 2.83 28.69
N TYR A 703 -12.69 2.00 29.14
CA TYR A 703 -12.59 1.24 30.40
C TYR A 703 -11.29 0.43 30.50
N PHE A 704 -10.87 -0.21 29.40
CA PHE A 704 -9.63 -0.97 29.34
C PHE A 704 -8.41 -0.09 29.63
N ARG A 705 -8.31 1.06 28.97
CA ARG A 705 -7.18 1.99 29.09
C ARG A 705 -7.12 2.59 30.50
N ASP A 706 -8.26 2.93 31.10
CA ASP A 706 -8.35 3.49 32.46
C ASP A 706 -7.96 2.50 33.58
N ARG A 707 -7.96 1.20 33.29
CA ARG A 707 -7.69 0.11 34.25
C ARG A 707 -6.66 -0.88 33.72
N LEU A 708 -5.80 -0.44 32.80
CA LEU A 708 -4.90 -1.29 32.04
C LEU A 708 -4.12 -2.27 32.92
N THR A 709 -3.33 -1.77 33.87
CA THR A 709 -2.50 -2.61 34.75
C THR A 709 -3.31 -3.63 35.53
N GLN A 710 -4.47 -3.23 36.09
CA GLN A 710 -5.34 -4.12 36.85
C GLN A 710 -5.87 -5.28 35.99
N ILE A 711 -6.28 -4.98 34.76
CA ILE A 711 -6.82 -5.99 33.83
C ILE A 711 -5.72 -6.94 33.37
N LEU A 712 -4.56 -6.41 32.99
CA LEU A 712 -3.43 -7.24 32.54
C LEU A 712 -2.94 -8.18 33.65
N ASP A 713 -2.80 -7.68 34.89
CA ASP A 713 -2.41 -8.48 36.05
C ASP A 713 -3.42 -9.60 36.36
N TRP A 714 -4.71 -9.30 36.23
CA TRP A 714 -5.75 -10.30 36.45
C TRP A 714 -5.65 -11.44 35.43
N TYR A 715 -5.49 -11.09 34.14
CA TYR A 715 -5.36 -12.06 33.05
C TYR A 715 -4.12 -12.92 33.14
N LYS A 716 -3.00 -12.35 33.59
CA LYS A 716 -1.76 -13.11 33.81
C LYS A 716 -1.93 -14.23 34.84
N ASN A 717 -2.76 -14.01 35.86
CA ASN A 717 -2.97 -14.93 36.97
C ASN A 717 -4.15 -15.89 36.77
N HIS A 718 -5.19 -15.48 36.03
CA HIS A 718 -6.45 -16.22 35.91
C HIS A 718 -6.83 -16.59 34.47
N GLY A 719 -6.24 -15.92 33.48
CA GLY A 719 -6.56 -16.14 32.07
C GLY A 719 -6.15 -17.52 31.60
N SER A 720 -7.01 -18.16 30.81
CA SER A 720 -6.78 -19.52 30.30
C SER A 720 -6.05 -19.57 28.96
N ASN A 721 -6.02 -18.47 28.21
CA ASN A 721 -5.42 -18.39 26.88
C ASN A 721 -3.93 -17.98 26.95
N THR A 722 -3.05 -18.92 26.62
CA THR A 722 -1.59 -18.73 26.63
C THR A 722 -1.11 -17.66 25.65
N LYS A 723 -1.81 -17.42 24.52
CA LYS A 723 -1.45 -16.38 23.56
C LYS A 723 -1.63 -14.98 24.13
N PHE A 724 -2.74 -14.74 24.84
CA PHE A 724 -2.95 -13.46 25.54
C PHE A 724 -1.90 -13.24 26.63
N GLN A 725 -1.56 -14.28 27.40
CA GLN A 725 -0.47 -14.20 28.37
C GLN A 725 0.88 -13.86 27.72
N THR A 726 1.17 -14.41 26.55
CA THR A 726 2.38 -14.05 25.79
C THR A 726 2.34 -12.59 25.31
N LEU A 727 1.24 -12.12 24.74
CA LEU A 727 1.11 -10.71 24.33
C LEU A 727 1.24 -9.74 25.52
N ILE A 728 0.71 -10.10 26.68
CA ILE A 728 0.89 -9.33 27.92
C ILE A 728 2.37 -9.28 28.33
N ARG A 729 3.08 -10.42 28.31
CA ARG A 729 4.52 -10.47 28.61
C ARG A 729 5.34 -9.63 27.63
N VAL A 730 5.01 -9.67 26.33
CA VAL A 730 5.64 -8.83 25.31
C VAL A 730 5.39 -7.36 25.61
N TYR A 731 4.14 -6.98 25.87
CA TYR A 731 3.79 -5.59 26.21
C TYR A 731 4.54 -5.10 27.45
N GLU A 732 4.56 -5.89 28.53
CA GLU A 732 5.31 -5.56 29.76
C GLU A 732 6.80 -5.35 29.48
N HIS A 733 7.42 -6.24 28.68
CA HIS A 733 8.82 -6.11 28.28
C HIS A 733 9.05 -4.83 27.46
N LEU A 734 8.19 -4.54 26.47
CA LEU A 734 8.28 -3.30 25.68
C LEU A 734 8.13 -2.03 26.53
N GLN A 735 7.38 -2.07 27.63
CA GLN A 735 7.29 -0.92 28.56
C GLN A 735 8.55 -0.79 29.42
N GLN A 736 9.10 -1.90 29.89
CA GLN A 736 10.33 -1.95 30.69
C GLN A 736 11.55 -1.44 29.90
N ASP A 737 11.61 -1.78 28.60
CA ASP A 737 12.72 -1.46 27.70
C ASP A 737 12.37 -0.36 26.67
N SER A 738 11.37 0.48 26.99
CA SER A 738 10.85 1.54 26.11
C SER A 738 11.93 2.54 25.66
N GLY A 739 12.95 2.74 26.48
CA GLY A 739 14.07 3.64 26.21
C GLY A 739 15.23 3.03 25.43
N ASN A 740 15.13 1.81 24.89
CA ASN A 740 16.29 1.07 24.36
C ASN A 740 16.05 0.51 22.95
N ASN A 741 15.35 1.25 22.09
CA ASN A 741 15.12 0.84 20.71
C ASN A 741 15.13 2.02 19.72
N LEU A 742 15.86 1.85 18.62
CA LEU A 742 15.81 2.73 17.46
C LEU A 742 15.84 1.88 16.19
N SER A 743 15.11 2.27 15.17
CA SER A 743 15.06 1.54 13.90
C SER A 743 15.07 2.48 12.71
N GLN A 744 15.60 2.01 11.59
CA GLN A 744 15.43 2.69 10.31
C GLN A 744 15.71 1.77 9.12
N ALA A 745 15.00 2.01 8.01
CA ALA A 745 15.31 1.44 6.71
C ALA A 745 16.70 1.89 6.21
N LEU A 746 17.39 1.02 5.47
CA LEU A 746 18.61 1.34 4.73
C LEU A 746 18.31 2.24 3.52
N GLY A 747 17.87 3.46 3.83
CA GLY A 747 17.33 4.46 2.90
C GLY A 747 18.18 4.68 1.66
N GLY A 748 17.64 4.40 0.48
CA GLY A 748 18.31 4.60 -0.82
C GLY A 748 19.10 3.38 -1.32
N PHE A 749 19.06 2.26 -0.62
CA PHE A 749 19.62 0.99 -1.08
C PHE A 749 19.01 0.53 -2.42
N ASN A 750 17.68 0.59 -2.58
CA ASN A 750 17.04 0.19 -3.83
C ASN A 750 17.44 1.12 -4.99
N ASP A 751 17.52 2.43 -4.76
CA ASP A 751 18.04 3.37 -5.77
C ASP A 751 19.49 3.06 -6.13
N ALA A 752 20.32 2.67 -5.15
CA ALA A 752 21.72 2.34 -5.38
C ALA A 752 21.91 1.08 -6.25
N LEU A 753 21.00 0.09 -6.14
CA LEU A 753 20.93 -1.05 -7.04
C LEU A 753 20.58 -0.65 -8.48
N LEU A 754 19.85 0.45 -8.68
CA LEU A 754 19.59 1.05 -9.98
C LEU A 754 20.66 2.06 -10.40
N MET A 755 21.81 2.08 -9.72
CA MET A 755 22.91 3.03 -9.97
C MET A 755 22.51 4.50 -9.76
N HIS A 756 21.68 4.75 -8.74
CA HIS A 756 21.25 6.09 -8.34
C HIS A 756 21.50 6.35 -6.86
N LYS A 757 21.57 7.62 -6.48
CA LYS A 757 21.61 8.07 -5.09
C LYS A 757 20.55 9.13 -4.88
N VAL A 758 19.58 8.86 -4.00
CA VAL A 758 18.61 9.87 -3.56
C VAL A 758 19.35 10.90 -2.72
N THR A 759 19.37 12.13 -3.19
CA THR A 759 20.03 13.20 -2.46
C THR A 759 19.48 14.55 -2.86
N ARG A 760 19.64 15.52 -1.96
CA ARG A 760 19.23 16.90 -2.18
C ARG A 760 20.07 17.50 -3.31
N GLN A 761 19.39 18.13 -4.25
CA GLN A 761 20.05 18.74 -5.41
C GLN A 761 20.12 20.26 -5.27
N ILE A 762 21.21 20.82 -5.80
CA ILE A 762 21.30 22.26 -6.06
C ILE A 762 20.69 22.58 -7.43
N PRO A 763 20.25 23.82 -7.68
CA PRO A 763 19.72 24.20 -8.99
C PRO A 763 20.71 23.91 -10.12
N ILE A 764 20.21 23.49 -11.28
CA ILE A 764 21.03 23.27 -12.48
C ILE A 764 21.67 24.60 -12.92
N ALA A 765 22.99 24.66 -12.92
CA ALA A 765 23.79 25.80 -13.36
C ALA A 765 25.24 25.39 -13.68
N ASP A 766 25.94 26.22 -14.45
CA ASP A 766 27.39 26.13 -14.67
C ASP A 766 28.02 27.53 -14.51
N PRO A 767 28.22 27.99 -13.25
CA PRO A 767 28.51 29.39 -12.94
C PRO A 767 29.85 29.89 -13.48
N ILE A 768 30.81 28.98 -13.70
CA ILE A 768 32.15 29.29 -14.23
C ILE A 768 32.33 28.84 -15.68
N GLY A 769 31.34 28.16 -16.27
CA GLY A 769 31.37 27.73 -17.66
C GLY A 769 31.36 28.89 -18.66
N PHE A 770 31.91 28.65 -19.85
CA PHE A 770 31.82 29.58 -20.98
C PHE A 770 30.37 29.71 -21.49
N GLU A 771 30.06 30.84 -22.14
CA GLU A 771 28.69 31.21 -22.53
C GLU A 771 27.87 30.10 -23.23
N PRO A 772 28.40 29.34 -24.21
CA PRO A 772 27.63 28.27 -24.85
C PRO A 772 27.24 27.14 -23.88
N TYR A 773 28.15 26.72 -23.00
CA TYR A 773 27.93 25.63 -22.03
C TYR A 773 27.05 26.06 -20.86
N ARG A 774 27.19 27.33 -20.45
CA ARG A 774 26.32 27.94 -19.45
C ARG A 774 24.89 28.06 -19.96
N SER A 775 24.71 28.55 -21.18
CA SER A 775 23.39 28.63 -21.83
C SER A 775 22.74 27.25 -21.96
N PHE A 776 23.50 26.22 -22.38
CA PHE A 776 23.01 24.84 -22.40
C PHE A 776 22.47 24.38 -21.03
N SER A 777 23.25 24.55 -19.95
CA SER A 777 22.82 24.12 -18.61
C SER A 777 21.63 24.95 -18.10
N GLU A 778 21.71 26.28 -18.16
CA GLU A 778 20.76 27.18 -17.49
C GLU A 778 19.48 27.46 -18.27
N GLN A 779 19.50 27.31 -19.60
CA GLN A 779 18.34 27.56 -20.47
C GLN A 779 17.74 26.25 -20.98
N ASP A 780 18.53 25.36 -21.56
CA ASP A 780 18.00 24.13 -22.18
C ASP A 780 17.67 23.08 -21.11
N VAL A 781 18.68 22.65 -20.34
CA VAL A 781 18.54 21.54 -19.38
C VAL A 781 17.65 21.93 -18.22
N ARG A 782 17.88 23.09 -17.58
CA ARG A 782 17.07 23.54 -16.45
C ARG A 782 15.58 23.66 -16.81
N HIS A 783 15.26 24.12 -18.02
CA HIS A 783 13.87 24.18 -18.49
C HIS A 783 13.29 22.78 -18.73
N ALA A 784 14.05 21.89 -19.38
CA ALA A 784 13.62 20.52 -19.67
C ALA A 784 13.38 19.69 -18.39
N VAL A 785 14.28 19.77 -17.41
CA VAL A 785 14.19 19.03 -16.13
C VAL A 785 13.08 19.59 -15.22
N GLY A 786 12.86 20.91 -15.23
CA GLY A 786 11.89 21.55 -14.34
C GLY A 786 12.23 21.35 -12.87
N ARG A 787 11.30 20.83 -12.07
CA ARG A 787 11.50 20.56 -10.62
C ARG A 787 11.99 19.13 -10.33
N ARG A 788 12.25 18.31 -11.35
CA ARG A 788 12.58 16.88 -11.22
C ARG A 788 14.07 16.62 -11.00
N MET A 789 14.54 16.98 -9.81
CA MET A 789 15.94 16.85 -9.40
C MET A 789 16.02 16.08 -8.06
N ILE A 790 15.89 14.75 -8.11
CA ILE A 790 15.78 13.93 -6.89
C ILE A 790 16.92 12.90 -6.77
N ARG A 791 17.43 12.39 -7.90
CA ARG A 791 18.37 11.25 -7.94
C ARG A 791 19.62 11.59 -8.74
N ALA A 792 20.78 11.50 -8.11
CA ALA A 792 22.08 11.60 -8.79
C ALA A 792 22.48 10.21 -9.35
N PRO A 793 23.05 10.11 -10.56
CA PRO A 793 23.58 8.84 -11.06
C PRO A 793 24.83 8.41 -10.28
N GLN A 794 25.06 7.11 -10.16
CA GLN A 794 26.23 6.46 -9.56
C GLN A 794 26.84 5.47 -10.57
N PRO A 795 27.55 5.95 -11.61
CA PRO A 795 28.04 5.13 -12.73
C PRO A 795 29.05 4.02 -12.37
N LEU A 796 29.51 3.98 -11.12
CA LEU A 796 30.48 3.00 -10.60
C LEU A 796 29.82 1.86 -9.82
N ASN A 797 28.52 1.95 -9.53
CA ASN A 797 27.76 0.87 -8.91
C ASN A 797 27.42 -0.22 -9.93
N ASP A 798 27.10 -1.41 -9.45
CA ASP A 798 26.52 -2.46 -10.28
C ASP A 798 25.04 -2.22 -10.53
N PHE A 799 24.61 -2.54 -11.75
CA PHE A 799 23.22 -2.44 -12.19
C PHE A 799 22.43 -3.71 -11.84
N ASN A 800 21.59 -3.64 -10.81
CA ASN A 800 20.79 -4.75 -10.28
C ASN A 800 19.28 -4.40 -10.30
N PRO A 801 18.63 -4.38 -11.48
CA PRO A 801 17.20 -4.10 -11.61
C PRO A 801 16.31 -5.23 -11.05
N ILE A 802 16.86 -6.44 -10.89
CA ILE A 802 16.23 -7.55 -10.17
C ILE A 802 17.05 -7.77 -8.89
N ARG A 803 16.48 -7.38 -7.75
CA ARG A 803 17.07 -7.59 -6.42
C ARG A 803 16.88 -9.05 -6.03
N ALA A 804 17.90 -9.88 -6.26
CA ALA A 804 17.88 -11.31 -5.94
C ALA A 804 19.25 -11.76 -5.41
N GLY A 805 19.32 -12.25 -4.18
CA GLY A 805 20.56 -12.73 -3.58
C GLY A 805 20.56 -12.60 -2.06
N ALA A 806 21.65 -12.07 -1.49
CA ALA A 806 21.76 -11.81 -0.06
C ALA A 806 22.46 -10.49 0.24
N LEU A 807 22.33 -10.02 1.47
CA LEU A 807 22.94 -8.80 1.98
C LEU A 807 23.69 -9.11 3.28
N LYS A 808 24.86 -8.49 3.43
CA LYS A 808 25.68 -8.56 4.65
C LYS A 808 25.91 -7.16 5.20
N LEU A 809 25.73 -6.99 6.51
CA LEU A 809 26.08 -5.75 7.19
C LEU A 809 27.61 -5.68 7.37
N LEU A 810 28.23 -4.60 6.91
CA LEU A 810 29.68 -4.38 7.10
C LEU A 810 29.93 -3.42 8.28
N ARG A 811 29.24 -2.27 8.29
CA ARG A 811 29.41 -1.25 9.33
C ARG A 811 28.10 -0.52 9.59
N LEU A 812 27.82 -0.30 10.88
CA LEU A 812 26.73 0.56 11.34
C LEU A 812 27.29 1.55 12.35
N ARG A 813 26.89 2.82 12.23
CA ARG A 813 27.35 3.90 13.11
C ARG A 813 26.19 4.80 13.50
N LEU A 814 25.95 4.90 14.80
CA LEU A 814 25.04 5.88 15.39
C LEU A 814 25.78 7.20 15.58
N ILE A 815 25.12 8.32 15.27
CA ILE A 815 25.67 9.67 15.42
C ILE A 815 24.70 10.50 16.23
N ASP A 816 25.20 11.13 17.28
CA ASP A 816 24.40 12.00 18.14
C ASP A 816 24.20 13.41 17.58
N ASN A 817 23.36 14.18 18.27
CA ASN A 817 23.08 15.57 17.95
C ASN A 817 24.33 16.49 17.96
N PHE A 818 25.43 16.14 18.63
CA PHE A 818 26.69 16.89 18.61
C PHE A 818 27.67 16.39 17.54
N GLY A 819 27.34 15.33 16.80
CA GLY A 819 28.24 14.71 15.82
C GLY A 819 29.19 13.68 16.41
N VAL A 820 29.04 13.31 17.70
CA VAL A 820 29.78 12.22 18.32
C VAL A 820 29.26 10.90 17.76
N VAL A 821 30.18 9.98 17.46
CA VAL A 821 29.89 8.71 16.80
C VAL A 821 30.02 7.52 17.75
N HIS A 822 29.21 6.48 17.52
CA HIS A 822 29.32 5.17 18.14
C HIS A 822 29.18 4.10 17.04
N ASP A 823 30.27 3.36 16.78
CA ASP A 823 30.26 2.23 15.85
C ASP A 823 29.63 1.00 16.55
N VAL A 824 28.65 0.37 15.90
CA VAL A 824 27.87 -0.76 16.42
C VAL A 824 28.48 -2.08 15.95
N ASN A 825 28.50 -3.08 16.83
CA ASN A 825 28.95 -4.43 16.52
C ASN A 825 27.91 -5.17 15.66
N VAL A 826 28.30 -5.58 14.45
CA VAL A 826 27.41 -6.28 13.49
C VAL A 826 27.60 -7.80 13.48
N ASN A 827 28.50 -8.34 14.31
CA ASN A 827 28.84 -9.78 14.29
C ASN A 827 27.79 -10.68 14.95
N ASN A 828 26.88 -10.11 15.75
CA ASN A 828 25.85 -10.83 16.50
C ASN A 828 24.46 -10.35 16.11
N MET A 829 24.17 -10.32 14.80
CA MET A 829 22.86 -9.89 14.31
C MET A 829 21.82 -11.01 14.38
N THR A 830 20.55 -10.63 14.53
CA THR A 830 19.41 -11.54 14.33
C THR A 830 18.58 -11.10 13.13
N THR A 831 17.84 -12.04 12.53
CA THR A 831 16.92 -11.74 11.44
C THR A 831 15.71 -12.65 11.50
N THR A 832 14.67 -12.24 10.78
CA THR A 832 13.35 -12.88 10.75
C THR A 832 13.43 -14.20 9.99
N GLN A 833 12.51 -15.12 10.26
CA GLN A 833 12.58 -16.48 9.70
C GLN A 833 12.69 -16.48 8.16
N GLN A 834 11.96 -15.59 7.50
CA GLN A 834 11.93 -15.46 6.03
C GLN A 834 13.23 -14.93 5.42
N LEU A 835 14.05 -14.23 6.23
CA LEU A 835 15.28 -13.59 5.78
C LEU A 835 16.55 -14.36 6.18
N ARG A 836 16.43 -15.52 6.84
CA ARG A 836 17.59 -16.34 7.20
C ARG A 836 18.23 -16.97 5.98
N VAL A 837 19.56 -16.98 5.93
CA VAL A 837 20.34 -17.72 4.93
C VAL A 837 20.95 -18.95 5.59
N GLU A 838 20.61 -20.14 5.10
CA GLU A 838 21.11 -21.40 5.67
C GLU A 838 22.65 -21.47 5.64
N GLY A 839 23.27 -21.71 6.79
CA GLY A 839 24.73 -21.77 6.93
C GLY A 839 25.44 -20.40 7.03
N TYR A 840 24.71 -19.29 6.90
CA TYR A 840 25.25 -17.92 6.96
C TYR A 840 24.43 -17.04 7.92
N PRO A 841 24.66 -17.14 9.25
CA PRO A 841 23.88 -16.42 10.25
C PRO A 841 24.01 -14.88 10.17
N ASP A 842 25.12 -14.38 9.63
CA ASP A 842 25.38 -12.93 9.49
C ASP A 842 24.84 -12.34 8.17
N TRP A 843 24.02 -13.11 7.45
CA TRP A 843 23.51 -12.77 6.12
C TRP A 843 22.00 -12.70 6.13
N VAL A 844 21.48 -11.78 5.32
CA VAL A 844 20.05 -11.51 5.18
C VAL A 844 19.66 -11.86 3.74
N ALA A 845 18.72 -12.78 3.58
CA ALA A 845 18.21 -13.16 2.27
C ALA A 845 17.50 -11.96 1.63
N MET A 846 17.74 -11.75 0.35
CA MET A 846 17.11 -10.70 -0.45
C MET A 846 16.32 -11.40 -1.56
N PRO A 847 15.05 -11.76 -1.30
CA PRO A 847 14.24 -12.52 -2.23
C PRO A 847 14.02 -11.74 -3.53
N PRO A 848 13.82 -12.42 -4.68
CA PRO A 848 13.68 -11.77 -5.98
C PRO A 848 12.58 -10.71 -5.97
N ARG A 849 12.94 -9.47 -6.31
CA ARG A 849 12.02 -8.34 -6.50
C ARG A 849 12.49 -7.47 -7.68
N LEU A 850 11.55 -6.87 -8.40
CA LEU A 850 11.87 -5.77 -9.31
C LEU A 850 12.17 -4.52 -8.47
N THR A 851 13.38 -3.97 -8.62
CA THR A 851 13.80 -2.78 -7.86
C THR A 851 13.05 -1.53 -8.31
N GLN A 852 12.61 -1.50 -9.56
CA GLN A 852 11.68 -0.50 -10.10
C GLN A 852 10.23 -0.84 -9.72
N PRO A 853 9.35 0.15 -9.47
CA PRO A 853 7.96 -0.14 -9.18
C PRO A 853 7.25 -0.89 -10.33
N ALA A 854 6.48 -1.90 -9.97
CA ALA A 854 5.79 -2.76 -10.94
C ALA A 854 4.44 -3.26 -10.40
N ARG A 855 3.61 -3.85 -11.26
CA ARG A 855 2.35 -4.50 -10.87
C ARG A 855 2.10 -5.79 -11.65
N LEU A 856 1.49 -6.75 -10.97
CA LEU A 856 0.87 -7.92 -11.59
C LEU A 856 -0.52 -7.49 -12.03
N ASN A 857 -0.70 -7.32 -13.33
CA ASN A 857 -1.96 -6.89 -13.89
C ASN A 857 -2.75 -8.12 -14.33
N PHE A 858 -3.83 -8.40 -13.61
CA PHE A 858 -4.74 -9.51 -13.88
C PHE A 858 -6.17 -8.96 -13.94
N ARG A 859 -6.81 -9.08 -15.11
CA ARG A 859 -8.04 -8.36 -15.47
C ARG A 859 -9.05 -9.22 -16.18
N TRP A 860 -10.32 -9.03 -15.84
CA TRP A 860 -11.43 -9.58 -16.61
C TRP A 860 -11.53 -8.88 -17.97
N LEU A 861 -11.81 -9.66 -19.01
CA LEU A 861 -12.10 -9.15 -20.36
C LEU A 861 -13.56 -9.33 -20.71
N ALA A 862 -14.13 -8.39 -21.45
CA ALA A 862 -15.51 -8.48 -21.94
C ALA A 862 -15.64 -9.65 -22.94
N ALA A 863 -16.76 -10.38 -22.85
CA ALA A 863 -16.99 -11.58 -23.64
C ALA A 863 -17.11 -11.32 -25.16
N GLU A 864 -17.78 -10.23 -25.56
CA GLU A 864 -18.16 -9.97 -26.97
C GLU A 864 -17.12 -9.15 -27.75
N GLU A 865 -16.30 -8.33 -27.09
CA GLU A 865 -15.44 -7.32 -27.73
C GLU A 865 -13.93 -7.58 -27.52
N GLY A 866 -13.38 -8.54 -28.26
CA GLY A 866 -11.93 -8.64 -28.47
C GLY A 866 -11.08 -8.69 -27.20
N VAL A 867 -10.35 -7.60 -26.91
CA VAL A 867 -9.44 -7.46 -25.74
C VAL A 867 -9.87 -6.35 -24.78
N GLN A 868 -11.14 -5.93 -24.85
CA GLN A 868 -11.71 -4.90 -23.98
C GLN A 868 -11.77 -5.37 -22.52
N GLU A 869 -11.37 -4.52 -21.57
CA GLU A 869 -11.49 -4.79 -20.12
C GLU A 869 -12.95 -4.61 -19.66
N THR A 870 -13.39 -5.44 -18.71
CA THR A 870 -14.71 -5.24 -18.08
C THR A 870 -14.77 -3.94 -17.30
N ASN A 871 -15.87 -3.22 -17.36
CA ASN A 871 -16.08 -1.99 -16.58
C ASN A 871 -17.39 -2.06 -15.77
N SER A 872 -17.81 -0.94 -15.19
CA SER A 872 -19.04 -0.88 -14.37
C SER A 872 -20.33 -1.12 -15.17
N HIS A 873 -20.26 -1.23 -16.49
CA HIS A 873 -21.41 -1.45 -17.36
C HIS A 873 -21.71 -2.96 -17.51
N PRO A 874 -22.97 -3.40 -17.30
CA PRO A 874 -23.36 -4.82 -17.38
C PRO A 874 -23.02 -5.51 -18.71
N ASP A 875 -23.12 -4.81 -19.84
CA ASP A 875 -22.79 -5.37 -21.17
C ASP A 875 -21.32 -5.82 -21.30
N THR A 876 -20.43 -5.28 -20.48
CA THR A 876 -19.00 -5.66 -20.45
C THR A 876 -18.72 -6.84 -19.52
N THR A 877 -19.70 -7.70 -19.24
CA THR A 877 -19.50 -8.87 -18.38
C THR A 877 -18.45 -9.84 -18.96
N PRO A 878 -17.61 -10.48 -18.11
CA PRO A 878 -16.64 -11.45 -18.58
C PRO A 878 -17.24 -12.81 -18.93
N ILE A 879 -18.54 -13.02 -18.70
CA ILE A 879 -19.22 -14.30 -18.87
C ILE A 879 -19.59 -14.51 -20.35
N CYS A 880 -18.92 -15.48 -20.97
CA CYS A 880 -19.18 -15.98 -22.32
C CYS A 880 -20.35 -16.96 -22.37
N GLY A 881 -20.58 -17.71 -21.29
CA GLY A 881 -21.64 -18.70 -21.18
C GLY A 881 -21.48 -19.56 -19.93
N TRP A 882 -22.31 -20.59 -19.82
CA TRP A 882 -22.28 -21.49 -18.66
C TRP A 882 -22.17 -22.94 -19.07
N LEU A 883 -21.43 -23.69 -18.25
CA LEU A 883 -21.32 -25.14 -18.32
C LEU A 883 -21.91 -25.75 -17.07
N LEU A 884 -22.63 -26.85 -17.23
CA LEU A 884 -23.17 -27.62 -16.12
C LEU A 884 -22.81 -29.09 -16.30
N PRO A 885 -21.88 -29.63 -15.48
CA PRO A 885 -21.57 -31.06 -15.52
C PRO A 885 -22.76 -31.86 -14.96
N ASN A 886 -23.27 -32.79 -15.76
CA ASN A 886 -24.33 -33.71 -15.36
C ASN A 886 -23.75 -35.10 -15.09
N ASN A 887 -23.65 -35.44 -13.81
CA ASN A 887 -23.06 -36.70 -13.35
C ASN A 887 -24.03 -37.90 -13.46
N LEU A 888 -25.28 -37.70 -13.88
CA LEU A 888 -26.26 -38.78 -14.05
C LEU A 888 -26.15 -39.48 -15.40
N ASP A 889 -25.76 -38.77 -16.45
CA ASP A 889 -25.69 -39.29 -17.83
C ASP A 889 -24.37 -38.97 -18.55
N ASP A 890 -23.32 -38.63 -17.79
CA ASP A 890 -21.98 -38.28 -18.26
C ASP A 890 -22.02 -37.25 -19.42
N SER A 891 -22.78 -36.17 -19.19
CA SER A 891 -22.97 -35.09 -20.15
C SER A 891 -22.56 -33.73 -19.60
N LEU A 892 -22.20 -32.80 -20.49
CA LEU A 892 -21.88 -31.42 -20.18
C LEU A 892 -22.91 -30.54 -20.87
N ALA A 893 -23.84 -29.96 -20.09
CA ALA A 893 -24.84 -29.04 -20.61
C ALA A 893 -24.24 -27.64 -20.80
N VAL A 894 -24.63 -26.98 -21.90
CA VAL A 894 -24.09 -25.70 -22.36
C VAL A 894 -25.22 -24.68 -22.47
N TYR A 895 -25.01 -23.51 -21.89
CA TYR A 895 -25.97 -22.41 -21.84
C TYR A 895 -25.32 -21.11 -22.35
N ASP A 896 -26.15 -20.21 -22.89
CA ASP A 896 -25.70 -18.85 -23.19
C ASP A 896 -25.54 -18.01 -21.93
N ARG A 897 -24.96 -16.81 -22.06
CA ARG A 897 -24.70 -15.88 -20.95
C ARG A 897 -25.91 -15.59 -20.05
N THR A 898 -27.13 -15.68 -20.59
CA THR A 898 -28.37 -15.40 -19.86
C THR A 898 -28.92 -16.61 -19.10
N GLY A 899 -28.26 -17.77 -19.19
CA GLY A 899 -28.68 -19.02 -18.58
C GLY A 899 -29.64 -19.84 -19.44
N ARG A 900 -29.80 -19.53 -20.74
CA ARG A 900 -30.70 -20.29 -21.62
C ARG A 900 -29.97 -21.48 -22.26
N ALA A 901 -30.58 -22.67 -22.21
CA ALA A 901 -29.99 -23.90 -22.71
C ALA A 901 -29.75 -23.86 -24.24
N LEU A 902 -28.54 -24.24 -24.67
CA LEU A 902 -28.10 -24.32 -26.07
C LEU A 902 -28.00 -25.77 -26.54
N GLY A 903 -27.39 -26.65 -25.74
CA GLY A 903 -27.21 -28.08 -26.04
C GLY A 903 -26.36 -28.78 -24.98
N SER A 904 -26.01 -30.04 -25.25
CA SER A 904 -25.17 -30.86 -24.37
C SER A 904 -24.21 -31.73 -25.16
N LEU A 905 -22.99 -31.88 -24.65
CA LEU A 905 -22.03 -32.88 -25.10
C LEU A 905 -22.17 -34.14 -24.25
N TYR A 906 -22.25 -35.30 -24.88
CA TYR A 906 -22.29 -36.60 -24.21
C TYR A 906 -20.95 -37.32 -24.38
N ALA A 907 -20.49 -38.04 -23.35
CA ALA A 907 -19.30 -38.90 -23.41
C ALA A 907 -19.53 -40.17 -24.27
N LEU A 908 -20.13 -40.00 -25.45
CA LEU A 908 -20.41 -41.01 -26.46
C LEU A 908 -19.81 -40.55 -27.79
N SER A 909 -19.34 -41.49 -28.62
CA SER A 909 -18.86 -41.17 -29.97
C SER A 909 -19.98 -40.59 -30.84
N ASP A 910 -19.67 -39.56 -31.61
CA ASP A 910 -20.63 -38.99 -32.56
C ASP A 910 -21.01 -40.04 -33.63
N PRO A 911 -22.32 -40.26 -33.90
CA PRO A 911 -22.77 -41.24 -34.87
C PRO A 911 -22.26 -41.01 -36.31
N GLN A 912 -21.92 -39.77 -36.65
CA GLN A 912 -21.42 -39.39 -37.98
C GLN A 912 -19.89 -39.34 -38.03
N ASN A 913 -19.22 -39.13 -36.90
CA ASN A 913 -17.76 -39.15 -36.81
C ASN A 913 -17.29 -39.67 -35.44
N ALA A 914 -16.84 -40.94 -35.40
CA ALA A 914 -16.46 -41.60 -34.16
C ALA A 914 -15.29 -40.93 -33.39
N ALA A 915 -14.53 -40.03 -34.03
CA ALA A 915 -13.47 -39.26 -33.39
C ALA A 915 -13.99 -38.09 -32.53
N LEU A 916 -15.25 -37.68 -32.72
CA LEU A 916 -15.87 -36.56 -31.99
C LEU A 916 -16.73 -37.07 -30.83
N ALA A 917 -16.88 -36.25 -29.79
CA ALA A 917 -17.93 -36.44 -28.80
C ALA A 917 -19.30 -36.07 -29.40
N GLN A 918 -20.36 -36.76 -28.97
CA GLN A 918 -21.71 -36.56 -29.48
C GLN A 918 -22.30 -35.24 -28.96
N TRP A 919 -22.64 -34.34 -29.88
CA TRP A 919 -23.38 -33.12 -29.59
C TRP A 919 -24.89 -33.29 -29.82
N ARG A 920 -25.72 -32.77 -28.91
CA ARG A 920 -27.18 -32.67 -29.11
C ARG A 920 -27.68 -31.29 -28.72
N SER A 921 -28.54 -30.70 -29.55
CA SER A 921 -29.26 -29.46 -29.22
C SER A 921 -30.13 -29.63 -27.96
N ALA A 922 -30.33 -28.53 -27.23
CA ALA A 922 -31.12 -28.55 -26.01
C ALA A 922 -32.55 -29.10 -26.26
N PRO A 923 -33.05 -30.01 -25.39
CA PRO A 923 -34.41 -30.53 -25.50
C PRO A 923 -35.45 -29.39 -25.46
N GLY A 924 -36.51 -29.51 -26.26
CA GLY A 924 -37.56 -28.49 -26.37
C GLY A 924 -37.32 -27.39 -27.41
N ARG A 925 -36.15 -27.32 -28.06
CA ARG A 925 -35.90 -26.39 -29.19
C ARG A 925 -36.29 -27.00 -30.53
N GLU A 926 -37.02 -26.22 -31.34
CA GLU A 926 -37.37 -26.62 -32.72
C GLU A 926 -36.18 -26.54 -33.69
N SER A 927 -35.25 -25.61 -33.47
CA SER A 927 -34.04 -25.44 -34.29
C SER A 927 -32.86 -26.25 -33.75
N VAL A 928 -32.12 -26.90 -34.67
CA VAL A 928 -30.82 -27.50 -34.36
C VAL A 928 -29.80 -26.38 -34.22
N VAL A 929 -29.03 -26.39 -33.13
CA VAL A 929 -27.92 -25.44 -32.92
C VAL A 929 -26.63 -26.20 -33.15
N ALA A 930 -25.85 -25.81 -34.16
CA ALA A 930 -24.50 -26.35 -34.30
C ALA A 930 -23.55 -25.62 -33.34
N ILE A 931 -22.44 -26.26 -32.97
CA ILE A 931 -21.42 -25.65 -32.09
C ILE A 931 -20.83 -24.37 -32.73
N ALA A 932 -20.71 -24.34 -34.05
CA ALA A 932 -20.24 -23.16 -34.79
C ALA A 932 -21.23 -21.97 -34.75
N ASP A 933 -22.50 -22.21 -34.41
CA ASP A 933 -23.56 -21.21 -34.35
C ASP A 933 -23.87 -20.78 -32.89
N LEU A 934 -23.04 -21.16 -31.92
CA LEU A 934 -23.20 -20.71 -30.54
C LEU A 934 -23.01 -19.18 -30.46
N PRO A 935 -23.82 -18.44 -29.67
CA PRO A 935 -23.83 -16.98 -29.70
C PRO A 935 -22.49 -16.32 -29.36
N ASP A 936 -21.74 -16.90 -28.41
CA ASP A 936 -20.45 -16.40 -27.99
C ASP A 936 -19.30 -17.18 -28.67
N PRO A 937 -18.35 -16.48 -29.35
CA PRO A 937 -17.25 -17.13 -30.05
C PRO A 937 -16.30 -17.93 -29.15
N HIS A 938 -16.10 -17.51 -27.90
CA HIS A 938 -15.19 -18.18 -26.96
C HIS A 938 -15.83 -19.40 -26.32
N LEU A 939 -17.13 -19.33 -26.02
CA LEU A 939 -17.93 -20.51 -25.69
C LEU A 939 -17.89 -21.53 -26.84
N SER A 940 -18.09 -21.08 -28.09
CA SER A 940 -18.00 -21.94 -29.27
C SER A 940 -16.66 -22.64 -29.38
N LYS A 941 -15.55 -21.90 -29.22
CA LYS A 941 -14.19 -22.46 -29.24
C LYS A 941 -13.96 -23.48 -28.12
N ALA A 942 -14.38 -23.19 -26.89
CA ALA A 942 -14.21 -24.10 -25.75
C ALA A 942 -14.98 -25.42 -25.98
N ILE A 943 -16.23 -25.34 -26.46
CA ILE A 943 -17.03 -26.52 -26.75
C ILE A 943 -16.47 -27.30 -27.96
N ALA A 944 -16.02 -26.62 -29.01
CA ALA A 944 -15.38 -27.26 -30.16
C ALA A 944 -14.08 -27.98 -29.77
N TYR A 945 -13.27 -27.39 -28.88
CA TYR A 945 -12.06 -27.98 -28.33
C TYR A 945 -12.35 -29.31 -27.62
N ILE A 946 -13.38 -29.31 -26.76
CA ILE A 946 -13.79 -30.50 -26.00
C ILE A 946 -14.34 -31.57 -26.94
N GLN A 947 -15.21 -31.18 -27.88
CA GLN A 947 -15.80 -32.12 -28.85
C GLN A 947 -14.74 -32.79 -29.72
N GLY A 948 -13.76 -32.01 -30.19
CA GLY A 948 -12.70 -32.45 -31.11
C GLY A 948 -11.76 -33.53 -30.57
N ARG A 949 -11.66 -33.66 -29.24
CA ARG A 949 -10.83 -34.67 -28.56
C ARG A 949 -11.56 -35.97 -28.23
N GLY A 950 -12.85 -36.06 -28.56
CA GLY A 950 -13.62 -37.29 -28.50
C GLY A 950 -14.19 -37.62 -27.12
N ALA A 951 -14.93 -38.73 -27.07
CA ALA A 951 -15.71 -39.15 -25.90
C ALA A 951 -14.86 -39.46 -24.65
N ALA A 952 -13.69 -40.10 -24.82
CA ALA A 952 -12.82 -40.44 -23.70
C ALA A 952 -12.24 -39.19 -23.02
N PHE A 953 -11.86 -38.18 -23.80
CA PHE A 953 -11.40 -36.89 -23.27
C PHE A 953 -12.51 -36.21 -22.47
N LEU A 954 -13.75 -36.21 -22.96
CA LEU A 954 -14.89 -35.60 -22.24
C LEU A 954 -15.14 -36.28 -20.88
N GLY A 955 -15.03 -37.61 -20.79
CA GLY A 955 -15.13 -38.31 -19.50
C GLY A 955 -14.05 -37.86 -18.51
N ASN A 956 -12.80 -37.79 -18.96
CA ASN A 956 -11.67 -37.30 -18.15
C ASN A 956 -11.82 -35.83 -17.77
N PHE A 957 -12.38 -35.01 -18.66
CA PHE A 957 -12.65 -33.59 -18.43
C PHE A 957 -13.76 -33.36 -17.40
N LEU A 958 -14.84 -34.14 -17.44
CA LEU A 958 -15.90 -34.11 -16.41
C LEU A 958 -15.34 -34.52 -15.04
N SER A 959 -14.49 -35.54 -14.99
CA SER A 959 -13.78 -35.92 -13.75
C SER A 959 -12.91 -34.77 -13.22
N ALA A 960 -12.19 -34.08 -14.12
CA ALA A 960 -11.35 -32.96 -13.73
C ALA A 960 -12.17 -31.81 -13.11
N ILE A 961 -13.28 -31.42 -13.76
CA ILE A 961 -14.19 -30.38 -13.28
C ILE A 961 -14.80 -30.73 -11.91
N ASN A 962 -15.34 -31.95 -11.78
CA ASN A 962 -15.99 -32.38 -10.54
C ASN A 962 -15.02 -32.38 -9.36
N THR A 963 -13.78 -32.81 -9.59
CA THR A 963 -12.77 -32.86 -8.53
C THR A 963 -12.30 -31.46 -8.13
N ALA A 964 -12.10 -30.57 -9.11
CA ALA A 964 -11.80 -29.17 -8.81
C ALA A 964 -12.94 -28.51 -8.00
N LEU A 965 -14.19 -28.68 -8.42
CA LEU A 965 -15.35 -28.14 -7.69
C LEU A 965 -15.50 -28.74 -6.29
N ALA A 966 -14.97 -29.92 -6.00
CA ALA A 966 -14.97 -30.47 -4.64
C ALA A 966 -14.01 -29.71 -3.70
N GLY A 967 -12.98 -29.05 -4.24
CA GLY A 967 -12.01 -28.23 -3.52
C GLY A 967 -12.40 -26.76 -3.36
N ILE A 968 -13.48 -26.31 -4.00
CA ILE A 968 -13.90 -24.89 -4.03
C ILE A 968 -15.13 -24.70 -3.13
N ASP A 969 -15.06 -23.91 -2.06
CA ASP A 969 -16.20 -23.57 -1.17
C ASP A 969 -16.21 -22.06 -0.89
N PRO A 970 -16.74 -21.23 -1.81
CA PRO A 970 -16.70 -19.77 -1.68
C PRO A 970 -17.53 -19.27 -0.50
N GLU A 971 -17.08 -18.22 0.19
CA GLU A 971 -17.79 -17.72 1.39
C GLU A 971 -19.24 -17.26 1.11
N SER A 972 -19.51 -16.80 -0.12
CA SER A 972 -20.86 -16.38 -0.57
C SER A 972 -21.79 -17.55 -0.93
N TYR A 973 -21.31 -18.79 -0.86
CA TYR A 973 -22.02 -19.98 -1.32
C TYR A 973 -23.20 -20.41 -0.43
N SER A 974 -23.25 -19.94 0.83
CA SER A 974 -24.28 -20.34 1.80
C SER A 974 -25.72 -20.05 1.36
N GLN A 975 -25.92 -19.12 0.40
CA GLN A 975 -27.24 -18.77 -0.14
C GLN A 975 -27.74 -19.75 -1.22
N HIS A 976 -26.87 -20.58 -1.81
CA HIS A 976 -27.19 -21.43 -2.99
C HIS A 976 -27.03 -22.95 -2.74
N ARG A 977 -26.70 -23.38 -1.51
CA ARG A 977 -26.38 -24.78 -1.15
C ARG A 977 -27.47 -25.80 -1.51
N SER A 978 -28.75 -25.43 -1.43
CA SER A 978 -29.86 -26.34 -1.76
C SER A 978 -30.00 -26.60 -3.26
N GLN A 979 -29.62 -25.63 -4.11
CA GLN A 979 -29.74 -25.74 -5.57
C GLN A 979 -28.67 -26.69 -6.15
N ALA A 980 -27.45 -26.68 -5.62
CA ALA A 980 -26.33 -27.47 -6.15
C ALA A 980 -26.41 -28.97 -5.87
N LEU A 981 -27.17 -29.41 -4.86
CA LEU A 981 -27.22 -30.81 -4.41
C LEU A 981 -27.87 -31.78 -5.43
N LEU A 982 -28.71 -31.27 -6.33
CA LEU A 982 -29.39 -32.05 -7.38
C LEU A 982 -28.99 -31.67 -8.80
N MET A 983 -28.40 -30.49 -8.98
CA MET A 983 -28.25 -29.83 -10.27
C MET A 983 -26.80 -29.83 -10.79
N GLY A 984 -25.82 -30.21 -9.97
CA GLY A 984 -24.43 -29.85 -10.22
C GLY A 984 -24.19 -28.35 -9.96
N ARG A 985 -22.93 -27.91 -9.96
CA ARG A 985 -22.58 -26.48 -9.82
C ARG A 985 -22.38 -25.86 -11.21
N PRO A 986 -23.14 -24.81 -11.57
CA PRO A 986 -22.90 -24.08 -12.81
C PRO A 986 -21.51 -23.43 -12.78
N VAL A 987 -20.74 -23.65 -13.85
CA VAL A 987 -19.40 -23.10 -14.05
C VAL A 987 -19.47 -22.04 -15.15
N ALA A 988 -18.99 -20.84 -14.85
CA ALA A 988 -18.92 -19.75 -15.81
C ALA A 988 -17.73 -19.96 -16.75
N VAL A 989 -17.97 -19.81 -18.06
CA VAL A 989 -16.89 -19.64 -19.05
C VAL A 989 -16.59 -18.16 -19.13
N VAL A 990 -15.36 -17.78 -18.81
CA VAL A 990 -14.96 -16.37 -18.70
C VAL A 990 -13.63 -16.10 -19.39
N ARG A 991 -13.33 -14.82 -19.63
CA ARG A 991 -12.05 -14.39 -20.20
C ARG A 991 -11.29 -13.43 -19.30
N ALA A 992 -9.97 -13.57 -19.26
CA ALA A 992 -9.08 -12.66 -18.55
C ALA A 992 -7.76 -12.41 -19.30
N SER A 993 -7.07 -11.35 -18.94
CA SER A 993 -5.69 -11.07 -19.33
C SER A 993 -4.77 -11.04 -18.12
N VAL A 994 -3.53 -11.50 -18.29
CA VAL A 994 -2.47 -11.45 -17.28
C VAL A 994 -1.16 -10.97 -17.87
N ASP A 995 -0.52 -9.99 -17.23
CA ASP A 995 0.79 -9.45 -17.59
C ASP A 995 1.52 -8.78 -16.41
N LEU A 996 2.78 -8.40 -16.63
CA LEU A 996 3.61 -7.64 -15.70
C LEU A 996 3.90 -6.26 -16.28
N GLN A 997 3.67 -5.21 -15.50
CA GLN A 997 3.83 -3.84 -15.96
C GLN A 997 4.74 -3.03 -15.03
N LEU A 998 5.70 -2.31 -15.60
CA LEU A 998 6.51 -1.32 -14.88
C LEU A 998 5.76 0.01 -14.79
N LEU A 999 6.00 0.74 -13.70
CA LEU A 999 5.64 2.15 -13.64
C LEU A 999 6.69 2.94 -14.44
N GLY A 1000 6.29 3.45 -15.60
CA GLY A 1000 7.14 4.31 -16.42
C GLY A 1000 8.07 3.55 -17.38
N LEU A 1001 9.20 4.17 -17.73
CA LEU A 1001 10.21 3.60 -18.63
C LEU A 1001 11.09 2.58 -17.89
N PRO A 1002 11.57 1.50 -18.53
CA PRO A 1002 12.50 0.57 -17.90
C PRO A 1002 13.76 1.26 -17.40
N ALA A 1003 14.21 0.88 -16.19
CA ALA A 1003 15.50 1.32 -15.65
C ALA A 1003 16.64 0.99 -16.62
N ILE A 1004 17.62 1.90 -16.71
CA ILE A 1004 18.74 1.77 -17.63
C ILE A 1004 20.06 1.69 -16.87
N ASN A 1005 21.05 1.07 -17.50
CA ASN A 1005 22.38 0.97 -16.92
C ASN A 1005 23.13 2.31 -17.06
N GLN A 1006 23.48 2.92 -15.93
CA GLN A 1006 24.11 4.25 -15.87
C GLN A 1006 25.64 4.20 -15.99
N ALA A 1007 26.26 3.03 -16.20
CA ALA A 1007 27.71 2.88 -16.20
C ALA A 1007 28.40 3.68 -17.32
N TRP A 1008 29.60 4.20 -17.06
CA TRP A 1008 30.34 5.03 -18.03
C TRP A 1008 30.56 4.36 -19.39
N ASN A 1009 30.90 3.07 -19.40
CA ASN A 1009 31.15 2.34 -20.64
C ASN A 1009 29.85 2.09 -21.43
N VAL A 1010 28.72 1.95 -20.74
CA VAL A 1010 27.39 1.82 -21.36
C VAL A 1010 26.94 3.17 -21.90
N PHE A 1011 27.06 4.23 -21.11
CA PHE A 1011 26.72 5.59 -21.53
C PHE A 1011 27.44 5.98 -22.82
N ARG A 1012 28.74 5.70 -22.96
CA ARG A 1012 29.50 5.91 -24.22
C ARG A 1012 28.88 5.19 -25.42
N GLN A 1013 28.38 3.98 -25.23
CA GLN A 1013 27.72 3.24 -26.32
C GLN A 1013 26.35 3.86 -26.63
N ASP A 1014 25.62 4.27 -25.59
CA ASP A 1014 24.30 4.87 -25.71
C ASP A 1014 24.30 6.23 -26.41
N LEU A 1015 25.41 6.99 -26.38
CA LEU A 1015 25.61 8.20 -27.20
C LEU A 1015 25.43 7.93 -28.70
N HIS A 1016 25.68 6.69 -29.14
CA HIS A 1016 25.60 6.28 -30.54
C HIS A 1016 24.44 5.32 -30.86
N ARG A 1017 23.70 4.85 -29.84
CA ARG A 1017 22.57 3.92 -30.02
C ARG A 1017 21.24 4.68 -30.18
N SER A 1018 20.25 4.00 -30.71
CA SER A 1018 18.87 4.50 -30.78
C SER A 1018 18.06 4.21 -29.52
N ARG A 1019 18.52 3.27 -28.68
CA ARG A 1019 17.88 2.84 -27.43
C ARG A 1019 18.94 2.71 -26.35
N ARG A 1020 18.55 3.01 -25.11
CA ARG A 1020 19.36 2.84 -23.89
C ARG A 1020 19.46 1.37 -23.50
N GLU A 1021 20.56 1.01 -22.87
CA GLU A 1021 20.82 -0.35 -22.40
C GLU A 1021 20.05 -0.68 -21.11
N THR A 1022 19.35 -1.81 -21.11
CA THR A 1022 18.64 -2.36 -19.95
C THR A 1022 19.28 -3.67 -19.46
N ASN A 1023 20.35 -4.17 -20.09
CA ASN A 1023 20.93 -5.48 -19.78
C ASN A 1023 19.89 -6.62 -19.88
N ASP A 1024 18.88 -6.46 -20.74
CA ASP A 1024 17.79 -7.42 -21.00
C ASP A 1024 16.97 -7.85 -19.77
N PHE A 1025 16.97 -7.12 -18.65
CA PHE A 1025 16.19 -7.51 -17.46
C PHE A 1025 14.68 -7.59 -17.74
N THR A 1026 14.19 -6.80 -18.69
CA THR A 1026 12.78 -6.79 -19.14
C THR A 1026 12.39 -8.06 -19.90
N LYS A 1027 13.36 -8.88 -20.32
CA LYS A 1027 13.16 -10.16 -21.01
C LYS A 1027 13.22 -11.38 -20.08
N VAL A 1028 13.48 -11.18 -18.79
CA VAL A 1028 13.48 -12.25 -17.80
C VAL A 1028 12.05 -12.78 -17.61
N LEU A 1029 11.92 -14.10 -17.65
CA LEU A 1029 10.67 -14.84 -17.49
C LEU A 1029 10.41 -15.08 -16.01
N PHE A 1030 9.30 -14.53 -15.53
CA PHE A 1030 8.79 -14.75 -14.19
C PHE A 1030 7.64 -15.76 -14.24
N PRO A 1031 7.58 -16.74 -13.32
CA PRO A 1031 6.44 -17.64 -13.22
C PRO A 1031 5.22 -16.89 -12.68
N ILE A 1032 4.06 -17.15 -13.26
CA ILE A 1032 2.76 -16.74 -12.74
C ILE A 1032 1.89 -17.99 -12.59
N ARG A 1033 1.52 -18.30 -11.36
CA ARG A 1033 0.53 -19.34 -11.04
C ARG A 1033 -0.87 -18.71 -11.07
N ILE A 1034 -1.79 -19.33 -11.80
CA ILE A 1034 -3.21 -18.93 -11.86
C ILE A 1034 -4.03 -19.96 -11.08
N GLY A 1035 -4.77 -19.47 -10.08
CA GLY A 1035 -5.46 -20.29 -9.09
C GLY A 1035 -4.54 -20.81 -7.98
N GLU A 1036 -5.09 -20.93 -6.78
CA GLU A 1036 -4.40 -21.47 -5.61
C GLU A 1036 -4.98 -22.82 -5.20
N TYR A 1037 -4.17 -23.87 -5.36
CA TYR A 1037 -4.54 -25.23 -4.97
C TYR A 1037 -4.78 -25.29 -3.44
N HIS A 1038 -5.87 -25.94 -3.02
CA HIS A 1038 -6.33 -26.03 -1.62
C HIS A 1038 -6.78 -24.71 -0.95
N GLN A 1039 -6.90 -23.60 -1.67
CA GLN A 1039 -7.54 -22.39 -1.16
C GLN A 1039 -9.03 -22.43 -1.47
N LEU A 1040 -9.87 -22.62 -0.45
CA LEU A 1040 -11.29 -22.92 -0.62
C LEU A 1040 -12.06 -21.81 -1.35
N ASN A 1041 -11.67 -20.55 -1.11
CA ASN A 1041 -12.32 -19.40 -1.74
C ASN A 1041 -11.83 -19.12 -3.17
N ASP A 1042 -10.82 -19.85 -3.67
CA ASP A 1042 -10.39 -19.74 -5.06
C ASP A 1042 -11.39 -20.47 -5.98
N GLY A 1043 -12.02 -19.74 -6.88
CA GLY A 1043 -13.08 -20.23 -7.78
C GLY A 1043 -12.58 -20.87 -9.06
N LEU A 1044 -11.28 -20.99 -9.31
CA LEU A 1044 -10.77 -21.52 -10.57
C LEU A 1044 -10.94 -23.03 -10.69
N VAL A 1045 -11.73 -23.47 -11.66
CA VAL A 1045 -11.83 -24.89 -12.05
C VAL A 1045 -10.68 -25.28 -12.98
N GLY A 1046 -10.35 -24.40 -13.93
CA GLY A 1046 -9.20 -24.55 -14.82
C GLY A 1046 -9.23 -23.54 -15.96
N TYR A 1047 -8.20 -23.52 -16.80
CA TYR A 1047 -8.08 -22.55 -17.88
C TYR A 1047 -7.35 -23.08 -19.11
N TRP A 1048 -7.53 -22.37 -20.22
CA TRP A 1048 -6.72 -22.47 -21.42
C TRP A 1048 -5.99 -21.16 -21.66
N VAL A 1049 -4.76 -21.27 -22.16
CA VAL A 1049 -4.01 -20.13 -22.71
C VAL A 1049 -4.36 -19.98 -24.18
N GLU A 1050 -4.88 -18.82 -24.57
CA GLU A 1050 -5.21 -18.50 -25.95
C GLU A 1050 -3.94 -18.23 -26.76
N ASN A 1051 -3.92 -18.65 -28.03
CA ASN A 1051 -2.86 -18.26 -28.95
C ASN A 1051 -3.05 -16.82 -29.45
N ALA A 1052 -2.10 -16.29 -30.23
CA ALA A 1052 -2.17 -14.92 -30.77
C ALA A 1052 -3.39 -14.64 -31.67
N ALA A 1053 -4.06 -15.68 -32.19
CA ALA A 1053 -5.30 -15.58 -32.96
C ALA A 1053 -6.57 -15.77 -32.09
N GLY A 1054 -6.42 -15.85 -30.77
CA GLY A 1054 -7.51 -16.09 -29.82
C GLY A 1054 -8.09 -17.50 -29.91
N GLN A 1055 -7.35 -18.49 -30.42
CA GLN A 1055 -7.78 -19.89 -30.48
C GLN A 1055 -7.28 -20.66 -29.25
N ILE A 1056 -8.02 -21.72 -28.90
CA ILE A 1056 -7.71 -22.61 -27.79
C ILE A 1056 -6.98 -23.83 -28.36
N ASP A 1057 -5.64 -23.80 -28.31
CA ASP A 1057 -4.78 -24.92 -28.77
C ASP A 1057 -3.97 -25.53 -27.63
N SER A 1058 -3.91 -24.86 -26.47
CA SER A 1058 -3.21 -25.32 -25.27
C SER A 1058 -3.94 -26.50 -24.61
N PRO A 1059 -3.24 -27.33 -23.80
CA PRO A 1059 -3.93 -28.27 -22.91
C PRO A 1059 -4.80 -27.51 -21.90
N PHE A 1060 -5.79 -28.20 -21.32
CA PHE A 1060 -6.59 -27.63 -20.24
C PHE A 1060 -5.81 -27.72 -18.92
N TYR A 1061 -5.50 -26.57 -18.31
CA TYR A 1061 -4.80 -26.50 -17.03
C TYR A 1061 -5.82 -26.48 -15.88
N ALA A 1062 -5.95 -27.59 -15.17
CA ALA A 1062 -6.89 -27.76 -14.06
C ALA A 1062 -6.13 -27.80 -12.73
N ALA A 1063 -5.66 -26.64 -12.27
CA ALA A 1063 -4.80 -26.51 -11.09
C ALA A 1063 -5.45 -27.03 -9.79
N GLN A 1064 -6.78 -26.99 -9.69
CA GLN A 1064 -7.54 -27.46 -8.53
C GLN A 1064 -7.92 -28.94 -8.57
N SER A 1065 -7.54 -29.68 -9.61
CA SER A 1065 -7.99 -31.04 -9.83
C SER A 1065 -6.96 -32.10 -9.47
N GLU A 1066 -7.43 -33.28 -9.06
CA GLU A 1066 -6.58 -34.46 -8.84
C GLU A 1066 -5.93 -34.95 -10.15
N PRO A 1067 -4.84 -35.73 -10.04
CA PRO A 1067 -4.21 -36.45 -11.15
C PRO A 1067 -5.17 -37.01 -12.21
N ASN A 1068 -5.02 -36.57 -13.46
CA ASN A 1068 -5.82 -37.03 -14.60
C ASN A 1068 -5.01 -37.93 -15.56
N GLU A 1069 -5.66 -38.91 -16.20
CA GLU A 1069 -5.03 -39.83 -17.15
C GLU A 1069 -4.82 -39.23 -18.56
N SER A 1070 -5.45 -38.10 -18.87
CA SER A 1070 -5.37 -37.44 -20.18
C SER A 1070 -4.14 -36.53 -20.30
N ASN A 1071 -3.31 -36.72 -21.35
CA ASN A 1071 -2.20 -35.81 -21.66
C ASN A 1071 -2.65 -34.40 -22.08
N ASP A 1072 -3.91 -34.24 -22.48
CA ASP A 1072 -4.50 -32.94 -22.84
C ASP A 1072 -5.07 -32.18 -21.62
N ILE A 1073 -5.03 -32.78 -20.43
CA ILE A 1073 -5.44 -32.15 -19.16
C ILE A 1073 -4.24 -32.12 -18.21
N VAL A 1074 -3.68 -30.94 -18.01
CA VAL A 1074 -2.58 -30.73 -17.08
C VAL A 1074 -3.17 -30.43 -15.72
N THR A 1075 -3.01 -31.37 -14.80
CA THR A 1075 -3.45 -31.28 -13.40
C THR A 1075 -2.24 -31.08 -12.51
N TYR A 1076 -2.49 -30.79 -11.23
CA TYR A 1076 -1.43 -30.75 -10.25
C TYR A 1076 -0.92 -32.18 -9.95
N HIS A 1077 0.38 -32.42 -10.15
CA HIS A 1077 1.05 -33.70 -9.86
C HIS A 1077 2.36 -33.49 -9.07
N GLY A 1078 2.35 -32.60 -8.08
CA GLY A 1078 3.54 -32.30 -7.28
C GLY A 1078 4.51 -31.30 -7.90
N GLU A 1079 4.20 -30.78 -9.10
CA GLU A 1079 4.86 -29.61 -9.70
C GLU A 1079 3.80 -28.53 -10.00
N PRO A 1080 4.04 -27.26 -9.62
CA PRO A 1080 3.07 -26.21 -9.88
C PRO A 1080 2.99 -25.85 -11.37
N ILE A 1081 1.81 -25.43 -11.81
CA ILE A 1081 1.55 -25.01 -13.18
C ILE A 1081 1.82 -23.50 -13.27
N PHE A 1082 2.68 -23.10 -14.22
CA PHE A 1082 3.04 -21.70 -14.41
C PHE A 1082 2.82 -21.22 -15.84
N ILE A 1083 2.45 -19.95 -15.95
CA ILE A 1083 2.60 -19.15 -17.16
C ILE A 1083 3.90 -18.36 -17.01
N GLU A 1084 4.79 -18.43 -18.00
CA GLU A 1084 6.01 -17.61 -18.02
C GLU A 1084 5.69 -16.25 -18.66
N GLN A 1085 5.98 -15.17 -17.93
CA GLN A 1085 5.74 -13.78 -18.37
C GLN A 1085 7.01 -12.95 -18.20
N ALA A 1086 7.40 -12.22 -19.25
CA ALA A 1086 8.41 -11.17 -19.19
C ALA A 1086 7.76 -9.79 -19.27
N ILE A 1087 8.46 -8.74 -18.84
CA ILE A 1087 7.96 -7.36 -18.91
C ILE A 1087 7.76 -6.93 -20.38
N ASP A 1088 8.67 -7.31 -21.27
CA ASP A 1088 8.60 -6.98 -22.70
C ASP A 1088 7.70 -7.96 -23.50
N ALA A 1089 7.16 -9.00 -22.86
CA ALA A 1089 6.28 -9.96 -23.53
C ALA A 1089 4.83 -9.41 -23.59
N PRO A 1090 4.08 -9.71 -24.66
CA PRO A 1090 2.66 -9.35 -24.71
C PRO A 1090 1.87 -10.06 -23.59
N PRO A 1091 0.70 -9.53 -23.19
CA PRO A 1091 -0.16 -10.19 -22.22
C PRO A 1091 -0.61 -11.58 -22.67
N HIS A 1092 -0.79 -12.49 -21.71
CA HIS A 1092 -1.48 -13.76 -21.95
C HIS A 1092 -2.98 -13.58 -21.82
N TYR A 1093 -3.72 -14.10 -22.78
CA TYR A 1093 -5.18 -14.15 -22.75
C TYR A 1093 -5.64 -15.53 -22.35
N LEU A 1094 -6.56 -15.60 -21.38
CA LEU A 1094 -7.03 -16.83 -20.78
C LEU A 1094 -8.53 -16.98 -21.03
N THR A 1095 -8.95 -18.16 -21.50
CA THR A 1095 -10.33 -18.63 -21.36
C THR A 1095 -10.38 -19.53 -20.14
N MET A 1096 -11.19 -19.18 -19.14
CA MET A 1096 -11.20 -19.85 -17.84
C MET A 1096 -12.59 -20.42 -17.51
N LEU A 1097 -12.57 -21.49 -16.73
CA LEU A 1097 -13.73 -22.10 -16.09
C LEU A 1097 -13.70 -21.73 -14.61
N VAL A 1098 -14.73 -21.01 -14.15
CA VAL A 1098 -14.73 -20.39 -12.81
C VAL A 1098 -16.07 -20.64 -12.13
N ASP A 1099 -16.04 -20.98 -10.83
CA ASP A 1099 -17.21 -20.83 -9.97
C ASP A 1099 -17.45 -19.33 -9.75
N PRO A 1100 -18.58 -18.77 -10.22
CA PRO A 1100 -18.82 -17.33 -10.21
C PRO A 1100 -18.90 -16.71 -8.81
N CYS A 1101 -19.09 -17.52 -7.76
CA CYS A 1101 -19.17 -17.07 -6.38
C CYS A 1101 -17.79 -16.95 -5.71
N GLY A 1102 -16.73 -17.52 -6.32
CA GLY A 1102 -15.36 -17.47 -5.82
C GLY A 1102 -14.54 -16.29 -6.36
N VAL A 1103 -13.30 -16.18 -5.88
CA VAL A 1103 -12.27 -15.26 -6.40
C VAL A 1103 -11.24 -16.06 -7.21
N VAL A 1104 -10.58 -15.46 -8.19
CA VAL A 1104 -9.46 -16.11 -8.89
C VAL A 1104 -8.18 -15.40 -8.51
N HIS A 1105 -7.18 -16.14 -8.03
CA HIS A 1105 -5.87 -15.60 -7.65
C HIS A 1105 -4.84 -15.74 -8.77
N ALA A 1106 -3.89 -14.82 -8.79
CA ALA A 1106 -2.67 -14.87 -9.58
C ALA A 1106 -1.47 -14.52 -8.71
N THR A 1107 -0.47 -15.41 -8.69
CA THR A 1107 0.71 -15.33 -7.79
C THR A 1107 1.99 -15.47 -8.60
N SER A 1108 2.95 -14.55 -8.41
CA SER A 1108 4.24 -14.57 -9.13
C SER A 1108 5.48 -14.63 -8.24
N GLY A 1109 5.34 -14.42 -6.94
CA GLY A 1109 6.45 -14.38 -5.99
C GLY A 1109 7.31 -13.11 -6.00
N ILE A 1110 7.20 -12.26 -7.03
CA ILE A 1110 7.94 -10.99 -7.14
C ILE A 1110 7.10 -9.76 -6.79
N LEU A 1111 5.78 -9.90 -6.74
CA LEU A 1111 4.78 -8.86 -6.49
C LEU A 1111 3.64 -9.43 -5.63
N PRO A 1112 2.84 -8.59 -4.95
CA PRO A 1112 1.70 -9.05 -4.17
C PRO A 1112 0.71 -9.89 -5.01
N THR A 1113 0.12 -10.91 -4.39
CA THR A 1113 -0.89 -11.77 -5.01
C THR A 1113 -2.08 -10.93 -5.46
N LYS A 1114 -2.57 -11.20 -6.68
CA LYS A 1114 -3.69 -10.47 -7.26
C LYS A 1114 -4.93 -11.35 -7.30
N ALA A 1115 -6.00 -10.94 -6.62
CA ALA A 1115 -7.31 -11.56 -6.71
C ALA A 1115 -8.30 -10.71 -7.54
N ILE A 1116 -9.16 -11.37 -8.31
CA ILE A 1116 -10.30 -10.77 -9.02
C ILE A 1116 -11.57 -11.60 -8.81
N SER A 1117 -12.73 -10.94 -8.69
CA SER A 1117 -14.06 -11.58 -8.56
C SER A 1117 -15.03 -11.08 -9.62
N ILE A 1118 -16.06 -11.86 -9.91
CA ILE A 1118 -17.15 -11.45 -10.79
C ILE A 1118 -18.23 -10.76 -9.93
N PRO A 1119 -18.66 -9.54 -10.27
CA PRO A 1119 -19.75 -8.88 -9.56
C PRO A 1119 -21.04 -9.72 -9.59
N ALA A 1120 -21.69 -9.87 -8.43
CA ALA A 1120 -22.79 -10.81 -8.27
C ALA A 1120 -24.05 -10.46 -9.10
N ASP A 1121 -24.24 -9.18 -9.40
CA ASP A 1121 -25.25 -8.69 -10.34
C ASP A 1121 -25.09 -9.25 -11.76
N GLN A 1122 -23.88 -9.66 -12.17
CA GLN A 1122 -23.63 -10.20 -13.51
C GLN A 1122 -24.02 -11.68 -13.67
N TYR A 1123 -24.11 -12.45 -12.58
CA TYR A 1123 -24.45 -13.87 -12.66
C TYR A 1123 -25.77 -14.28 -12.01
N ARG A 1124 -26.26 -13.57 -10.98
CA ARG A 1124 -27.46 -13.99 -10.23
C ARG A 1124 -28.67 -14.27 -11.11
N GLN A 1125 -28.95 -13.37 -12.07
CA GLN A 1125 -30.09 -13.55 -12.97
C GLN A 1125 -29.90 -14.75 -13.89
N ALA A 1126 -28.70 -14.93 -14.45
CA ALA A 1126 -28.39 -16.06 -15.32
C ALA A 1126 -28.54 -17.39 -14.58
N LEU A 1127 -28.00 -17.51 -13.36
CA LEU A 1127 -28.15 -18.70 -12.51
C LEU A 1127 -29.63 -19.00 -12.21
N SER A 1128 -30.47 -17.97 -12.03
CA SER A 1128 -31.90 -18.16 -11.81
C SER A 1128 -32.69 -18.64 -13.05
N ASN A 1129 -32.14 -18.42 -14.24
CA ASN A 1129 -32.73 -18.80 -15.52
C ASN A 1129 -32.30 -20.20 -15.99
N ILE A 1130 -31.25 -20.78 -15.40
CA ILE A 1130 -30.74 -22.10 -15.79
C ILE A 1130 -31.82 -23.16 -15.54
N GLU A 1131 -32.28 -23.76 -16.63
CA GLU A 1131 -33.18 -24.91 -16.64
C GLU A 1131 -32.38 -26.19 -16.89
N ILE A 1132 -32.68 -27.26 -16.17
CA ILE A 1132 -31.88 -28.48 -16.23
C ILE A 1132 -32.72 -29.61 -16.81
N THR A 1133 -32.13 -30.37 -17.73
CA THR A 1133 -32.80 -31.50 -18.38
C THR A 1133 -32.00 -32.76 -18.17
N PHE A 1134 -32.63 -33.81 -17.67
CA PHE A 1134 -32.04 -35.14 -17.49
C PHE A 1134 -32.63 -36.08 -18.52
N PHE A 1135 -31.79 -36.75 -19.33
CA PHE A 1135 -32.30 -37.77 -20.22
C PHE A 1135 -32.82 -38.95 -19.39
N SER A 1136 -34.01 -39.45 -19.72
CA SER A 1136 -34.61 -40.58 -19.00
C SER A 1136 -35.34 -41.46 -20.00
N ALA A 1137 -34.80 -42.64 -20.27
CA ALA A 1137 -35.39 -43.60 -21.19
C ALA A 1137 -34.89 -45.03 -20.90
N PRO A 1138 -35.73 -46.06 -21.07
CA PRO A 1138 -37.19 -45.98 -21.28
C PRO A 1138 -37.96 -45.80 -19.95
N ILE A 1139 -39.02 -44.98 -19.95
CA ILE A 1139 -39.97 -44.88 -18.82
C ILE A 1139 -41.30 -45.54 -19.23
N LEU A 1140 -41.90 -46.30 -18.32
CA LEU A 1140 -43.25 -46.86 -18.50
C LEU A 1140 -44.26 -45.97 -17.76
N SER A 1141 -45.23 -45.37 -18.46
CA SER A 1141 -46.27 -44.52 -17.87
C SER A 1141 -47.65 -44.72 -18.52
N ASP A 1142 -48.69 -44.09 -17.98
CA ASP A 1142 -50.01 -44.05 -18.62
C ASP A 1142 -50.01 -43.22 -19.92
N ALA A 1143 -50.91 -43.54 -20.85
CA ALA A 1143 -50.96 -42.92 -22.18
C ALA A 1143 -51.23 -41.40 -22.14
N ASN A 1144 -51.98 -40.93 -21.14
CA ASN A 1144 -52.39 -39.53 -21.00
C ASN A 1144 -51.85 -38.85 -19.72
N GLN A 1145 -51.10 -39.56 -18.88
CA GLN A 1145 -50.65 -39.09 -17.57
C GLN A 1145 -49.22 -39.58 -17.29
N LEU A 1146 -48.40 -38.73 -16.66
CA LEU A 1146 -47.04 -39.06 -16.27
C LEU A 1146 -46.88 -38.86 -14.76
N ASP A 1147 -46.73 -39.98 -14.05
CA ASP A 1147 -46.49 -40.04 -12.61
C ASP A 1147 -45.07 -40.58 -12.37
N LEU A 1148 -44.23 -39.79 -11.70
CA LEU A 1148 -42.84 -40.12 -11.40
C LEU A 1148 -42.51 -39.69 -9.97
N PRO A 1149 -41.87 -40.55 -9.15
CA PRO A 1149 -41.41 -40.16 -7.83
C PRO A 1149 -40.20 -39.23 -7.96
N LEU A 1150 -40.44 -37.92 -7.88
CA LEU A 1150 -39.41 -36.87 -8.01
C LEU A 1150 -39.13 -36.19 -6.66
N PRO A 1151 -37.88 -35.78 -6.38
CA PRO A 1151 -37.52 -35.11 -5.14
C PRO A 1151 -38.17 -33.73 -5.03
N ARG A 1152 -38.42 -33.30 -3.78
CA ARG A 1152 -39.01 -32.00 -3.44
C ARG A 1152 -37.92 -30.92 -3.37
N GLU A 1153 -37.94 -30.00 -4.33
CA GLU A 1153 -37.08 -28.81 -4.33
C GLU A 1153 -37.87 -27.53 -4.11
N ALA A 1154 -37.51 -26.79 -3.06
CA ALA A 1154 -38.18 -25.53 -2.72
C ALA A 1154 -37.97 -24.49 -3.83
N GLY A 1155 -39.06 -23.99 -4.40
CA GLY A 1155 -39.02 -22.97 -5.46
C GLY A 1155 -38.81 -23.51 -6.88
N TYR A 1156 -38.84 -24.82 -7.11
CA TYR A 1156 -38.68 -25.43 -8.44
C TYR A 1156 -39.86 -26.34 -8.85
N LEU A 1157 -40.04 -26.54 -10.15
CA LEU A 1157 -41.10 -27.35 -10.77
C LEU A 1157 -40.49 -28.34 -11.76
N TRP A 1158 -40.98 -29.58 -11.72
CA TRP A 1158 -40.63 -30.64 -12.67
C TRP A 1158 -41.63 -30.73 -13.83
N SER A 1159 -41.12 -30.87 -15.05
CA SER A 1159 -41.89 -31.19 -16.25
C SER A 1159 -41.17 -32.26 -17.08
N TRP A 1160 -41.86 -32.81 -18.07
CA TRP A 1160 -41.36 -33.85 -18.95
C TRP A 1160 -41.37 -33.36 -20.39
N LEU A 1161 -40.22 -33.34 -21.02
CA LEU A 1161 -40.05 -33.04 -22.43
C LEU A 1161 -39.95 -34.35 -23.21
N GLN A 1162 -40.76 -34.48 -24.25
CA GLN A 1162 -40.63 -35.59 -25.20
C GLN A 1162 -40.77 -35.07 -26.63
N ARG A 1163 -40.20 -35.83 -27.56
CA ARG A 1163 -40.27 -35.51 -28.98
C ARG A 1163 -41.12 -36.55 -29.71
N SER A 1164 -42.29 -36.12 -30.18
CA SER A 1164 -43.28 -36.96 -30.87
C SER A 1164 -43.55 -36.37 -32.26
N ASN A 1165 -43.44 -37.16 -33.34
CA ASN A 1165 -43.66 -36.71 -34.72
C ASN A 1165 -42.87 -35.43 -35.09
N ASN A 1166 -41.59 -35.36 -34.71
CA ASN A 1166 -40.70 -34.20 -34.86
C ASN A 1166 -41.09 -32.93 -34.09
N GLN A 1167 -42.16 -32.92 -33.30
CA GLN A 1167 -42.55 -31.80 -32.44
C GLN A 1167 -42.22 -32.07 -30.97
N TRP A 1168 -41.82 -31.03 -30.26
CA TRP A 1168 -41.62 -31.09 -28.81
C TRP A 1168 -42.93 -30.89 -28.08
N THR A 1169 -43.18 -31.72 -27.08
CA THR A 1169 -44.29 -31.54 -26.14
C THR A 1169 -43.74 -31.54 -24.72
N GLU A 1170 -44.10 -30.52 -23.94
CA GLU A 1170 -43.83 -30.45 -22.51
C GLU A 1170 -45.09 -30.87 -21.75
N ILE A 1171 -44.95 -31.84 -20.84
CA ILE A 1171 -46.02 -32.36 -20.01
C ILE A 1171 -45.64 -32.05 -18.56
N SER A 1172 -46.46 -31.30 -17.84
CA SER A 1172 -46.27 -31.10 -16.40
C SER A 1172 -46.36 -32.45 -15.68
N THR A 1173 -45.42 -32.74 -14.77
CA THR A 1173 -45.48 -33.97 -13.98
C THR A 1173 -46.61 -33.86 -12.95
N LEU A 1174 -47.46 -34.90 -12.87
CA LEU A 1174 -48.55 -34.94 -11.90
C LEU A 1174 -47.98 -35.16 -10.50
N ARG A 1175 -48.61 -34.56 -9.48
CA ARG A 1175 -48.13 -34.59 -8.09
C ARG A 1175 -49.09 -35.39 -7.24
N SER A 1176 -48.64 -36.12 -6.23
CA SER A 1176 -49.55 -36.65 -5.21
C SER A 1176 -49.70 -35.65 -4.06
N ILE A 1177 -50.91 -35.56 -3.52
CA ILE A 1177 -51.22 -34.84 -2.28
C ILE A 1177 -51.96 -35.78 -1.33
N ARG A 1178 -51.63 -35.68 -0.04
CA ARG A 1178 -52.39 -36.38 1.01
C ARG A 1178 -53.59 -35.58 1.46
N ARG A 1179 -54.73 -36.25 1.59
CA ARG A 1179 -55.98 -35.70 2.09
C ARG A 1179 -55.79 -35.04 3.44
N SER A 1180 -55.18 -35.75 4.39
CA SER A 1180 -54.90 -35.24 5.73
C SER A 1180 -54.06 -33.95 5.74
N VAL A 1181 -53.08 -33.83 4.83
CA VAL A 1181 -52.26 -32.61 4.69
C VAL A 1181 -53.06 -31.46 4.09
N PHE A 1182 -53.83 -31.74 3.04
CA PHE A 1182 -54.70 -30.74 2.41
C PHE A 1182 -55.75 -30.19 3.39
N VAL A 1183 -56.42 -31.07 4.12
CA VAL A 1183 -57.44 -30.70 5.10
C VAL A 1183 -56.84 -29.88 6.23
N ALA A 1184 -55.66 -30.24 6.72
CA ALA A 1184 -54.95 -29.48 7.76
C ALA A 1184 -54.53 -28.08 7.29
N ALA A 1185 -54.13 -27.92 6.02
CA ALA A 1185 -53.70 -26.63 5.46
C ALA A 1185 -54.87 -25.67 5.17
N ILE A 1186 -56.07 -26.19 4.87
CA ILE A 1186 -57.28 -25.39 4.66
C ILE A 1186 -57.96 -25.02 6.00
N GLY A 1187 -57.95 -25.92 6.99
CA GLY A 1187 -58.66 -25.73 8.25
C GLY A 1187 -60.14 -26.13 8.16
N GLU A 1188 -61.03 -25.33 8.75
CA GLU A 1188 -62.47 -25.64 8.83
C GLU A 1188 -63.09 -25.67 7.41
N GLY A 1189 -63.65 -26.82 6.99
CA GLY A 1189 -64.20 -27.02 5.63
C GLY A 1189 -63.25 -27.69 4.63
N GLY A 1190 -62.04 -28.09 5.03
CA GLY A 1190 -61.06 -28.75 4.15
C GLY A 1190 -61.56 -30.05 3.50
N ASP A 1191 -62.29 -30.89 4.23
CA ASP A 1191 -62.81 -32.16 3.70
C ASP A 1191 -63.87 -31.97 2.60
N SER A 1192 -64.75 -30.98 2.76
CA SER A 1192 -65.73 -30.62 1.72
C SER A 1192 -65.04 -30.07 0.47
N LEU A 1193 -63.96 -29.30 0.65
CA LEU A 1193 -63.18 -28.75 -0.44
C LEU A 1193 -62.41 -29.84 -1.19
N TRP A 1194 -61.84 -30.81 -0.48
CA TRP A 1194 -61.17 -31.99 -1.05
C TRP A 1194 -62.11 -32.80 -1.95
N GLN A 1195 -63.32 -33.12 -1.46
CA GLN A 1195 -64.32 -33.82 -2.25
C GLN A 1195 -64.80 -32.99 -3.45
N GLY A 1196 -64.95 -31.67 -3.29
CA GLY A 1196 -65.29 -30.76 -4.38
C GLY A 1196 -64.24 -30.73 -5.49
N LEU A 1197 -62.95 -30.76 -5.12
CA LEU A 1197 -61.84 -30.82 -6.07
C LEU A 1197 -61.79 -32.16 -6.83
N ILE A 1198 -62.08 -33.28 -6.17
CA ILE A 1198 -62.20 -34.58 -6.85
C ILE A 1198 -63.34 -34.55 -7.86
N GLN A 1199 -64.53 -34.07 -7.48
CA GLN A 1199 -65.69 -34.02 -8.37
C GLN A 1199 -65.48 -33.09 -9.57
N GLN A 1200 -64.74 -32.00 -9.38
CA GLN A 1200 -64.39 -31.07 -10.44
C GLN A 1200 -63.16 -31.50 -11.25
N GLY A 1201 -62.58 -32.68 -10.99
CA GLY A 1201 -61.44 -33.18 -11.76
C GLY A 1201 -60.15 -32.39 -11.54
N TRP A 1202 -59.99 -31.77 -10.37
CA TRP A 1202 -58.72 -31.19 -9.90
C TRP A 1202 -57.85 -32.23 -9.18
N LEU A 1203 -58.48 -33.28 -8.62
CA LEU A 1203 -57.83 -34.38 -7.92
C LEU A 1203 -58.32 -35.72 -8.49
N THR A 1204 -57.40 -36.66 -8.71
CA THR A 1204 -57.70 -38.05 -9.07
C THR A 1204 -57.30 -38.95 -7.90
N VAL A 1205 -58.27 -39.55 -7.22
CA VAL A 1205 -58.04 -40.36 -6.01
C VAL A 1205 -57.24 -41.62 -6.35
N LEU A 1206 -56.16 -41.86 -5.61
CA LEU A 1206 -55.37 -43.08 -5.68
C LEU A 1206 -55.78 -44.09 -4.61
N ASP A 1207 -56.02 -43.60 -3.39
CA ASP A 1207 -56.50 -44.34 -2.22
C ASP A 1207 -57.21 -43.41 -1.24
N ASP A 1208 -57.63 -43.92 -0.09
CA ASP A 1208 -58.43 -43.16 0.90
C ASP A 1208 -57.71 -41.91 1.45
N GLU A 1209 -56.38 -41.86 1.38
CA GLU A 1209 -55.55 -40.78 1.93
C GLU A 1209 -54.76 -40.01 0.87
N THR A 1210 -54.68 -40.46 -0.38
CA THR A 1210 -53.79 -39.90 -1.40
C THR A 1210 -54.53 -39.67 -2.71
N ALA A 1211 -54.31 -38.50 -3.35
CA ALA A 1211 -54.82 -38.21 -4.69
C ALA A 1211 -53.74 -37.57 -5.56
N LEU A 1212 -53.78 -37.86 -6.86
CA LEU A 1212 -53.00 -37.13 -7.87
C LEU A 1212 -53.65 -35.77 -8.14
N VAL A 1213 -52.86 -34.72 -8.01
CA VAL A 1213 -53.17 -33.36 -8.44
C VAL A 1213 -53.11 -33.31 -9.95
N VAL A 1214 -54.23 -32.95 -10.58
CA VAL A 1214 -54.29 -32.70 -12.02
C VAL A 1214 -53.43 -31.48 -12.33
N ALA A 1215 -52.60 -31.59 -13.38
CA ALA A 1215 -51.70 -30.52 -13.79
C ALA A 1215 -52.48 -29.25 -14.12
N ASP A 1216 -51.91 -28.08 -13.79
CA ASP A 1216 -52.60 -26.79 -13.89
C ASP A 1216 -53.16 -26.50 -15.29
N ASP A 1217 -52.42 -26.86 -16.34
CA ASP A 1217 -52.81 -26.74 -17.74
C ASP A 1217 -53.97 -27.66 -18.15
N GLN A 1218 -54.35 -28.61 -17.28
CA GLN A 1218 -55.40 -29.59 -17.49
C GLN A 1218 -56.59 -29.42 -16.51
N ARG A 1219 -56.52 -28.44 -15.59
CA ARG A 1219 -57.58 -28.18 -14.61
C ARG A 1219 -58.76 -27.44 -15.25
N PRO A 1220 -60.01 -27.89 -15.03
CA PRO A 1220 -61.20 -27.12 -15.42
C PRO A 1220 -61.43 -25.92 -14.48
N ASN A 1221 -62.25 -24.94 -14.87
CA ASN A 1221 -62.55 -23.78 -14.02
C ASN A 1221 -63.27 -24.19 -12.73
N LEU A 1222 -62.83 -23.64 -11.58
CA LEU A 1222 -63.50 -23.86 -10.28
C LEU A 1222 -64.92 -23.29 -10.27
N SER A 1223 -65.82 -23.96 -9.56
CA SER A 1223 -67.18 -23.47 -9.30
C SER A 1223 -67.18 -22.12 -8.56
N GLN A 1224 -68.28 -21.34 -8.70
CA GLN A 1224 -68.42 -20.02 -8.06
C GLN A 1224 -68.24 -20.03 -6.54
N GLU A 1225 -68.54 -21.15 -5.87
CA GLU A 1225 -68.37 -21.31 -4.42
C GLU A 1225 -66.90 -21.51 -4.01
N MET A 1226 -66.07 -22.11 -4.87
CA MET A 1226 -64.65 -22.40 -4.59
C MET A 1226 -63.71 -21.33 -5.16
N ALA A 1227 -64.20 -20.48 -6.07
CA ALA A 1227 -63.43 -19.41 -6.71
C ALA A 1227 -62.74 -18.43 -5.72
N PRO A 1228 -63.33 -18.03 -4.58
CA PRO A 1228 -62.67 -17.12 -3.62
C PRO A 1228 -61.43 -17.74 -2.94
N GLN A 1229 -61.39 -19.07 -2.85
CA GLN A 1229 -60.31 -19.84 -2.22
C GLN A 1229 -59.30 -20.38 -3.24
N ARG A 1230 -59.47 -20.06 -4.54
CA ARG A 1230 -58.64 -20.56 -5.64
C ARG A 1230 -57.15 -20.39 -5.38
N THR A 1231 -56.71 -19.19 -5.01
CA THR A 1231 -55.28 -18.92 -4.76
C THR A 1231 -54.72 -19.77 -3.61
N GLN A 1232 -55.52 -20.00 -2.56
CA GLN A 1232 -55.13 -20.82 -1.41
C GLN A 1232 -55.10 -22.32 -1.78
N ILE A 1233 -56.08 -22.78 -2.57
CA ILE A 1233 -56.13 -24.15 -3.10
C ILE A 1233 -54.93 -24.41 -3.99
N GLU A 1234 -54.66 -23.53 -4.96
CA GLU A 1234 -53.50 -23.61 -5.85
C GLU A 1234 -52.21 -23.61 -5.03
N GLN A 1235 -52.05 -22.72 -4.04
CA GLN A 1235 -50.88 -22.74 -3.16
C GLN A 1235 -50.66 -24.07 -2.42
N ILE A 1236 -51.72 -24.78 -2.04
CA ILE A 1236 -51.64 -26.05 -1.31
C ILE A 1236 -51.42 -27.23 -2.29
N LEU A 1237 -52.17 -27.27 -3.39
CA LEU A 1237 -52.05 -28.30 -4.43
C LEU A 1237 -50.73 -28.20 -5.20
N ASP A 1238 -50.20 -26.99 -5.32
CA ASP A 1238 -48.93 -26.70 -5.97
C ASP A 1238 -47.76 -26.75 -4.97
N HIS A 1239 -47.99 -27.19 -3.74
CA HIS A 1239 -46.94 -27.55 -2.77
C HIS A 1239 -46.72 -29.07 -2.73
N PRO A 1240 -45.50 -29.58 -3.01
CA PRO A 1240 -45.24 -31.02 -3.00
C PRO A 1240 -45.28 -31.63 -1.59
N THR A 1241 -46.04 -32.71 -1.40
CA THR A 1241 -45.91 -33.62 -0.25
C THR A 1241 -45.04 -34.82 -0.61
N VAL A 1242 -44.12 -35.21 0.29
CA VAL A 1242 -43.25 -36.38 0.07
C VAL A 1242 -44.05 -37.64 0.38
N ASP A 1243 -44.42 -38.39 -0.66
CA ASP A 1243 -44.77 -39.81 -0.51
C ASP A 1243 -43.52 -40.67 -0.73
N PRO A 1244 -43.36 -41.78 0.02
CA PRO A 1244 -42.33 -42.77 -0.32
C PRO A 1244 -42.59 -43.30 -1.74
N ALA A 1245 -41.52 -43.45 -2.53
CA ALA A 1245 -41.62 -43.97 -3.89
C ALA A 1245 -42.44 -45.26 -3.91
N ARG A 1246 -43.57 -45.26 -4.62
CA ARG A 1246 -44.41 -46.45 -4.75
C ARG A 1246 -43.62 -47.50 -5.53
N LEU A 1247 -43.34 -48.63 -4.88
CA LEU A 1247 -42.64 -49.76 -5.50
C LEU A 1247 -43.56 -50.60 -6.41
N GLU A 1248 -44.87 -50.30 -6.42
CA GLU A 1248 -45.88 -50.96 -7.23
C GLU A 1248 -46.37 -50.00 -8.32
N ALA A 1249 -46.20 -50.39 -9.60
CA ALA A 1249 -46.66 -49.60 -10.74
C ALA A 1249 -48.16 -49.81 -10.99
N HIS A 1250 -48.98 -48.81 -10.66
CA HIS A 1250 -50.41 -48.81 -10.95
C HIS A 1250 -50.72 -47.92 -12.16
N PHE A 1251 -51.09 -48.53 -13.28
CA PHE A 1251 -51.51 -47.82 -14.50
C PHE A 1251 -53.04 -47.74 -14.56
N LEU A 1252 -53.59 -46.54 -14.65
CA LEU A 1252 -55.03 -46.28 -14.76
C LEU A 1252 -55.54 -46.46 -16.20
N SER A 1253 -54.63 -46.56 -17.18
CA SER A 1253 -54.88 -46.70 -18.61
C SER A 1253 -53.89 -47.68 -19.27
N GLN A 1254 -53.87 -47.78 -20.61
CA GLN A 1254 -52.86 -48.62 -21.28
C GLN A 1254 -51.46 -48.05 -21.08
N PRO A 1255 -50.49 -48.86 -20.61
CA PRO A 1255 -49.13 -48.39 -20.39
C PRO A 1255 -48.44 -48.13 -21.73
N THR A 1256 -47.72 -47.01 -21.83
CA THR A 1256 -46.90 -46.64 -22.99
C THR A 1256 -45.46 -46.46 -22.56
N VAL A 1257 -44.53 -46.88 -23.42
CA VAL A 1257 -43.11 -46.58 -23.25
C VAL A 1257 -42.85 -45.16 -23.76
N ARG A 1258 -42.25 -44.33 -22.92
CA ARG A 1258 -41.84 -42.97 -23.24
C ARG A 1258 -40.32 -42.86 -23.20
N GLU A 1259 -39.80 -42.10 -24.15
CA GLU A 1259 -38.41 -41.65 -24.17
C GLU A 1259 -38.43 -40.13 -24.17
N GLY A 1260 -37.68 -39.52 -23.25
CA GLY A 1260 -37.73 -38.08 -23.08
C GLY A 1260 -36.74 -37.56 -22.04
N TRP A 1261 -37.01 -36.35 -21.56
CA TRP A 1261 -36.17 -35.64 -20.61
C TRP A 1261 -37.01 -35.10 -19.46
N LEU A 1262 -36.56 -35.32 -18.23
CA LEU A 1262 -37.08 -34.60 -17.07
C LEU A 1262 -36.48 -33.20 -17.04
N LYS A 1263 -37.32 -32.17 -17.01
CA LYS A 1263 -36.93 -30.77 -16.94
C LYS A 1263 -37.23 -30.20 -15.56
N LEU A 1264 -36.25 -29.54 -14.94
CA LEU A 1264 -36.37 -28.82 -13.68
C LEU A 1264 -36.20 -27.32 -13.93
N ARG A 1265 -37.18 -26.51 -13.52
CA ARG A 1265 -37.17 -25.04 -13.68
C ARG A 1265 -37.65 -24.31 -12.43
N LYS A 1266 -37.23 -23.07 -12.22
CA LYS A 1266 -37.69 -22.24 -11.10
C LYS A 1266 -39.19 -21.91 -11.24
N SER A 1267 -39.92 -21.91 -10.12
CA SER A 1267 -41.35 -21.59 -10.08
C SER A 1267 -41.59 -20.09 -10.34
N PRO A 1268 -42.56 -19.69 -11.19
CA PRO A 1268 -42.83 -18.29 -11.51
C PRO A 1268 -43.34 -17.43 -10.33
N THR A 1269 -43.79 -18.03 -9.22
CA THR A 1269 -44.57 -17.34 -8.17
C THR A 1269 -43.83 -17.04 -6.86
N GLY A 1270 -42.49 -17.12 -6.84
CA GLY A 1270 -41.71 -16.85 -5.62
C GLY A 1270 -41.47 -15.36 -5.36
N ASN A 1271 -42.33 -14.71 -4.57
CA ASN A 1271 -41.91 -13.55 -3.76
C ASN A 1271 -40.91 -14.04 -2.70
N GLU A 1272 -39.73 -13.43 -2.66
CA GLU A 1272 -38.68 -13.62 -1.64
C GLU A 1272 -39.13 -13.05 -0.28
N GLN A 1273 -40.16 -13.64 0.35
CA GLN A 1273 -40.68 -13.14 1.62
C GLN A 1273 -40.41 -14.03 2.84
N ASN A 1274 -39.63 -15.11 2.74
CA ASN A 1274 -39.06 -15.78 3.92
C ASN A 1274 -37.80 -16.58 3.54
N ALA A 1275 -36.64 -15.96 3.70
CA ALA A 1275 -35.35 -16.61 3.89
C ALA A 1275 -34.54 -15.77 4.88
#